data_AF-A0A1V6H1P4-F1
#
_entry.id   AF-A0A1V6H1P4-F1
#
_cell.length_a   1.000
_cell.length_b   1.000
_cell.length_c   1.000
_cell.angle_alpha   90.00
_cell.angle_beta   90.00
_cell.angle_gamma   90.00
#
_symmetry.space_group_name_H-M   'P 1'
#
loop_
_entity.id
_entity.type
_entity.pdbx_description
1 polymer ?
#
loop_
_entity_poly.entity_id
_entity_poly.type
_entity_poly.pdbx_seq_one_letter_code
_entity_poly.pdbx_strand_id
1 'polypeptide(L)'
;MRKYVWVFVVCLAFCLLMGSCQSQPEITDIEQLARQSIGVQTGNIADKMVLSRFPNAKIVYFVKPMDAVLSVINGKIAAFAADALSLEYIAGSNDEVSMLPGYIVPDYYGFAVRLGDDALKAAIDATLAEIKRDGTYEAMRARWFPKSGEPEPMPDIPLTGENGTLVFGTCSEQMPFSFVDNNRKPAGFDVEIATYVAKRLGMKLEIVDMEFGALITSLEAGKVDMIGASISITEERKKRVLFSDSYYSAGLGALVKAPKAPAPERIKKLYTRPDDLATARIGAMTGSIGETTIRERYPNADLRIFDDIMDAVAALKAHQIDAVITLYTTALNAARNNPDLDLLPGDLTQESAGVVASKQRPELLADVNRVLSKLKADGTLDDMVRRWILEDYREQEPVEIPMPPSGPTLKVGVAANRVPVEFVAGDGTITGLDPELACRIAAGLGMRVEFHDMKFAALINALESGKVDLIIANMTRTEERARMVDFSEPYFSNPNRFLIRKEDDGSSLGLAVPEDVNGKTVGVFTGSAQDAYISKTYPQAKVFRFNTLSKMENALKSGTVDALMYSHEVFLEAARLDETLGLLGGPVFSIPIGMGFSQDNTPLCDQFNHFLRELRSGGTYEDIVDRWMNRRVYEIPAIVNDGRNGSLAIGIVSDVSLPFAAQKDGRPIGFDIEIAERFAAYVGKKPVFLTLTSENLAGALSTGEVDMIAASMFLSEEGDSQPLLSEPYYEMGASFLALKKNLAAYEGARAPIERKSFFERLANSFYINIILENRYLLILSGLRTTLVISVLACLFGTALGAGICALRMSKNVILRWLAKVYISVIRGMPVLVLLMLIFYVIFASVNIDPVLVAVIAFGMNFGAYVSEMFRASIEGIDKGQREAGWAGGFTKLQTFRYILLPQALKSVLPVYKGEFISLVKITSIVGYIAVQDLTKASDIIRSRTFDAFFPLIMVAVLYFLLSGVLIQILSLVEVQVDPKARRKAAASVSTNPIKRAWLRYKPFVYLILFAVVVLAALITPLLENARGVSEGPIRSLADLEGRRVCVITGTTGDIAMKRLYKNVKYLDIVYIPDAVLAMKKNKADAFVFDKNSLKYVLIRNEEFVMLPGEIDSVDIGIPIKKGNTTVLNEINESLRGLQESGMLSEMYRRWFEEDWDTPPPLPDLPTDGKNGVLRMGTCSLTEPFGFVHNGQIVGHDIELGHRLAHALDKRLEIMDMTFDAIIPALESGKIDIAIANYYLIEDRAAQVDFSIPYMKAEIGAIVRRDAR
;
A
#
# COMPACT_ATOMS: atom_id res chain seq x y z
N MET A 1 -39.08 16.09 22.65
CA MET A 1 -37.77 16.10 23.35
C MET A 1 -37.58 14.91 24.28
N ARG A 2 -38.44 14.69 25.30
CA ARG A 2 -38.34 13.56 26.26
C ARG A 2 -38.20 12.15 25.65
N LYS A 3 -38.90 11.86 24.53
CA LYS A 3 -38.80 10.56 23.82
C LYS A 3 -37.44 10.35 23.12
N TYR A 4 -36.75 11.42 22.72
CA TYR A 4 -35.48 11.33 21.99
C TYR A 4 -34.27 11.23 22.92
N VAL A 5 -34.39 11.75 24.15
CA VAL A 5 -33.39 11.59 25.22
C VAL A 5 -33.38 10.15 25.76
N TRP A 6 -34.54 9.49 25.84
CA TRP A 6 -34.64 8.09 26.26
C TRP A 6 -34.03 7.11 25.24
N VAL A 7 -34.15 7.40 23.95
CA VAL A 7 -33.50 6.62 22.88
C VAL A 7 -31.97 6.75 22.96
N PHE A 8 -31.48 7.96 23.27
CA PHE A 8 -30.05 8.22 23.46
C PHE A 8 -29.45 7.40 24.63
N VAL A 9 -30.16 7.28 25.76
CA VAL A 9 -29.70 6.53 26.95
C VAL A 9 -29.76 5.02 26.75
N VAL A 10 -30.79 4.49 26.06
CA VAL A 10 -30.93 3.05 25.79
C VAL A 10 -29.91 2.57 24.75
N CYS A 11 -29.59 3.39 23.74
CA CYS A 11 -28.55 3.07 22.77
C CYS A 11 -27.15 3.05 23.40
N LEU A 12 -26.87 3.95 24.36
CA LEU A 12 -25.60 3.99 25.07
C LEU A 12 -25.38 2.74 25.96
N ALA A 13 -26.45 2.24 26.58
CA ALA A 13 -26.40 1.04 27.42
C ALA A 13 -26.25 -0.26 26.61
N PHE A 14 -26.77 -0.31 25.38
CA PHE A 14 -26.69 -1.48 24.52
C PHE A 14 -25.31 -1.66 23.87
N CYS A 15 -24.55 -0.57 23.69
CA CYS A 15 -23.19 -0.58 23.15
C CYS A 15 -22.14 -1.20 24.09
N LEU A 16 -22.45 -1.37 25.38
CA LEU A 16 -21.46 -1.78 26.39
C LEU A 16 -21.34 -3.31 26.59
N LEU A 17 -22.15 -4.15 25.93
CA LEU A 17 -22.32 -5.55 26.34
C LEU A 17 -21.82 -6.67 25.41
N MET A 18 -21.24 -6.41 24.24
CA MET A 18 -20.93 -7.51 23.29
C MET A 18 -19.62 -7.29 22.53
N GLY A 19 -18.56 -8.03 22.90
CA GLY A 19 -17.32 -8.10 22.13
C GLY A 19 -16.63 -9.46 22.22
N SER A 20 -16.57 -10.20 21.11
CA SER A 20 -15.66 -11.35 20.88
C SER A 20 -15.72 -11.83 19.39
N CYS A 21 -14.59 -12.28 18.80
CA CYS A 21 -14.43 -12.65 17.37
C CYS A 21 -13.61 -13.98 17.18
N GLN A 22 -13.78 -14.73 16.07
CA GLN A 22 -13.12 -16.03 15.72
C GLN A 22 -12.58 -16.11 14.25
N SER A 23 -11.64 -17.03 13.93
CA SER A 23 -10.74 -17.09 12.73
C SER A 23 -10.91 -18.30 11.74
N GLN A 24 -10.38 -18.21 10.50
CA GLN A 24 -10.39 -19.22 9.39
C GLN A 24 -9.12 -20.13 9.28
N PRO A 25 -9.17 -21.29 8.54
CA PRO A 25 -8.08 -22.26 8.39
C PRO A 25 -7.04 -21.92 7.30
N GLU A 26 -5.88 -22.60 7.36
CA GLU A 26 -4.62 -22.27 6.70
C GLU A 26 -4.26 -23.23 5.54
N ILE A 27 -3.66 -22.74 4.45
CA ILE A 27 -3.37 -23.50 3.22
C ILE A 27 -1.86 -23.58 2.98
N THR A 28 -1.32 -24.79 2.90
CA THR A 28 0.13 -25.08 2.82
C THR A 28 0.52 -25.97 1.64
N ASP A 29 -0.44 -26.56 0.93
CA ASP A 29 -0.18 -27.53 -0.14
C ASP A 29 -1.06 -27.27 -1.38
N ILE A 30 -0.50 -27.47 -2.58
CA ILE A 30 -1.18 -27.20 -3.85
C ILE A 30 -2.47 -28.02 -3.99
N GLU A 31 -2.52 -29.24 -3.45
CA GLU A 31 -3.71 -30.10 -3.49
C GLU A 31 -4.85 -29.59 -2.59
N GLN A 32 -4.55 -28.76 -1.59
CA GLN A 32 -5.57 -28.12 -0.73
C GLN A 32 -6.36 -27.03 -1.47
N LEU A 33 -5.91 -26.63 -2.67
CA LEU A 33 -6.59 -25.65 -3.52
C LEU A 33 -7.78 -26.22 -4.29
N ALA A 34 -7.93 -27.55 -4.31
CA ALA A 34 -8.94 -28.24 -5.11
C ALA A 34 -10.40 -27.82 -4.84
N ARG A 35 -10.69 -27.11 -3.73
CA ARG A 35 -12.04 -26.61 -3.37
C ARG A 35 -12.05 -25.16 -2.88
N GLN A 36 -10.99 -24.43 -3.15
CA GLN A 36 -10.77 -23.08 -2.63
C GLN A 36 -11.02 -22.01 -3.69
N SER A 37 -11.16 -20.75 -3.29
CA SER A 37 -11.27 -19.64 -4.25
C SER A 37 -9.89 -19.25 -4.78
N ILE A 38 -9.65 -19.41 -6.08
CA ILE A 38 -8.38 -19.13 -6.73
C ILE A 38 -8.56 -17.95 -7.68
N GLY A 39 -7.83 -16.87 -7.44
CA GLY A 39 -7.76 -15.71 -8.30
C GLY A 39 -6.97 -16.01 -9.56
N VAL A 40 -7.38 -15.46 -10.70
CA VAL A 40 -6.66 -15.52 -11.98
C VAL A 40 -6.77 -14.18 -12.70
N GLN A 41 -5.80 -13.87 -13.55
CA GLN A 41 -5.86 -12.64 -14.36
C GLN A 41 -6.82 -12.81 -15.55
N THR A 42 -7.69 -11.83 -15.78
CA THR A 42 -8.64 -11.82 -16.90
C THR A 42 -7.90 -11.89 -18.24
N GLY A 43 -8.30 -12.82 -19.11
CA GLY A 43 -7.74 -12.96 -20.46
C GLY A 43 -6.48 -13.83 -20.57
N ASN A 44 -5.95 -14.33 -19.45
CA ASN A 44 -4.92 -15.37 -19.42
C ASN A 44 -5.55 -16.77 -19.43
N ILE A 45 -4.83 -17.80 -19.89
CA ILE A 45 -5.23 -19.22 -19.85
C ILE A 45 -5.06 -19.87 -18.47
N ALA A 46 -4.62 -19.09 -17.48
CA ALA A 46 -4.40 -19.55 -16.11
C ALA A 46 -5.67 -20.19 -15.51
N ASP A 47 -6.87 -19.71 -15.87
CA ASP A 47 -8.12 -20.33 -15.45
C ASP A 47 -8.30 -21.75 -16.03
N LYS A 48 -8.06 -21.93 -17.34
CA LYS A 48 -8.11 -23.24 -18.02
C LYS A 48 -7.10 -24.21 -17.41
N MET A 49 -5.90 -23.73 -17.10
CA MET A 49 -4.81 -24.52 -16.50
C MET A 49 -5.09 -24.88 -15.04
N VAL A 50 -5.64 -23.95 -14.25
CA VAL A 50 -6.09 -24.25 -12.88
C VAL A 50 -7.22 -25.27 -12.90
N LEU A 51 -8.21 -25.10 -13.79
CA LEU A 51 -9.34 -26.00 -13.88
C LEU A 51 -8.99 -27.38 -14.46
N SER A 52 -7.92 -27.50 -15.26
CA SER A 52 -7.46 -28.81 -15.73
C SER A 52 -6.81 -29.64 -14.62
N ARG A 53 -6.15 -29.00 -13.65
CA ARG A 53 -5.56 -29.64 -12.45
C ARG A 53 -6.59 -29.77 -11.31
N PHE A 54 -7.39 -28.73 -11.09
CA PHE A 54 -8.39 -28.60 -10.03
C PHE A 54 -9.78 -28.27 -10.59
N PRO A 55 -10.51 -29.27 -11.11
CA PRO A 55 -11.82 -29.05 -11.74
C PRO A 55 -12.86 -28.41 -10.79
N ASN A 56 -12.67 -28.53 -9.48
CA ASN A 56 -13.57 -28.06 -8.44
C ASN A 56 -13.13 -26.75 -7.75
N ALA A 57 -12.05 -26.11 -8.22
CA ALA A 57 -11.60 -24.83 -7.68
C ALA A 57 -12.53 -23.68 -8.11
N LYS A 58 -12.76 -22.70 -7.22
CA LYS A 58 -13.61 -21.54 -7.51
C LYS A 58 -12.77 -20.40 -8.10
N ILE A 59 -12.86 -20.17 -9.39
CA ILE A 59 -12.11 -19.11 -10.05
C ILE A 59 -12.69 -17.71 -9.75
N VAL A 60 -11.83 -16.73 -9.48
CA VAL A 60 -12.18 -15.31 -9.31
C VAL A 60 -11.30 -14.46 -10.22
N TYR A 61 -11.91 -13.67 -11.09
CA TYR A 61 -11.18 -12.92 -12.12
C TYR A 61 -10.75 -11.53 -11.61
N PHE A 62 -9.52 -11.16 -11.95
CA PHE A 62 -8.96 -9.85 -11.65
C PHE A 62 -8.37 -9.22 -12.90
N VAL A 63 -8.68 -7.94 -13.12
CA VAL A 63 -8.09 -7.17 -14.23
C VAL A 63 -6.61 -6.89 -13.93
N LYS A 64 -6.29 -6.51 -12.69
CA LYS A 64 -4.92 -6.23 -12.24
C LYS A 64 -4.40 -7.35 -11.34
N PRO A 65 -3.20 -7.92 -11.59
CA PRO A 65 -2.60 -8.94 -10.73
C PRO A 65 -2.51 -8.53 -9.25
N MET A 66 -2.19 -7.26 -8.97
CA MET A 66 -2.07 -6.75 -7.60
C MET A 66 -3.41 -6.71 -6.84
N ASP A 67 -4.54 -6.56 -7.52
CA ASP A 67 -5.86 -6.63 -6.89
C ASP A 67 -6.19 -8.07 -6.45
N ALA A 68 -5.69 -9.06 -7.18
CA ALA A 68 -5.78 -10.47 -6.83
C ALA A 68 -4.93 -10.78 -5.59
N VAL A 69 -3.68 -10.30 -5.56
CA VAL A 69 -2.78 -10.41 -4.41
C VAL A 69 -3.41 -9.78 -3.15
N LEU A 70 -3.94 -8.56 -3.25
CA LEU A 70 -4.65 -7.91 -2.13
C LEU A 70 -5.90 -8.68 -1.71
N SER A 71 -6.57 -9.37 -2.63
CA SER A 71 -7.73 -10.20 -2.31
C SER A 71 -7.36 -11.49 -1.60
N VAL A 72 -6.19 -12.09 -1.91
CA VAL A 72 -5.59 -13.20 -1.14
C VAL A 72 -5.29 -12.74 0.29
N ILE A 73 -4.61 -11.61 0.44
CA ILE A 73 -4.23 -11.02 1.74
C ILE A 73 -5.45 -10.77 2.64
N ASN A 74 -6.49 -10.17 2.06
CA ASN A 74 -7.74 -9.85 2.76
C ASN A 74 -8.64 -11.07 3.03
N GLY A 75 -8.22 -12.28 2.63
CA GLY A 75 -9.00 -13.52 2.79
C GLY A 75 -10.28 -13.54 1.95
N LYS A 76 -10.34 -12.74 0.88
CA LYS A 76 -11.46 -12.74 -0.07
C LYS A 76 -11.35 -13.91 -1.05
N ILE A 77 -10.13 -14.30 -1.39
CA ILE A 77 -9.78 -15.50 -2.15
C ILE A 77 -8.68 -16.26 -1.40
N ALA A 78 -8.58 -17.57 -1.62
CA ALA A 78 -7.65 -18.45 -0.92
C ALA A 78 -6.26 -18.50 -1.58
N ALA A 79 -6.20 -18.40 -2.91
CA ALA A 79 -4.96 -18.36 -3.68
C ALA A 79 -5.08 -17.44 -4.90
N PHE A 80 -3.96 -17.07 -5.51
CA PHE A 80 -3.86 -16.42 -6.81
C PHE A 80 -2.95 -17.25 -7.71
N ALA A 81 -3.45 -17.71 -8.85
CA ALA A 81 -2.68 -18.51 -9.80
C ALA A 81 -2.19 -17.63 -10.95
N ALA A 82 -0.87 -17.63 -11.15
CA ALA A 82 -0.17 -16.91 -12.21
C ALA A 82 1.18 -17.59 -12.47
N ASP A 83 1.96 -17.06 -13.42
CA ASP A 83 3.28 -17.58 -13.77
C ASP A 83 4.17 -17.70 -12.53
N ALA A 84 4.71 -18.90 -12.28
CA ALA A 84 5.38 -19.18 -11.01
C ALA A 84 6.55 -18.24 -10.74
N LEU A 85 7.26 -17.77 -11.75
CA LEU A 85 8.36 -16.80 -11.56
C LEU A 85 7.86 -15.40 -11.19
N SER A 86 6.73 -14.99 -11.74
CA SER A 86 6.06 -13.77 -11.35
C SER A 86 5.54 -13.90 -9.91
N LEU A 87 5.05 -15.09 -9.53
CA LEU A 87 4.63 -15.38 -8.16
C LEU A 87 5.80 -15.53 -7.18
N GLU A 88 6.95 -16.06 -7.60
CA GLU A 88 8.19 -16.12 -6.82
C GLU A 88 8.73 -14.71 -6.60
N TYR A 89 8.65 -13.84 -7.61
CA TYR A 89 8.97 -12.43 -7.47
C TYR A 89 8.00 -11.71 -6.53
N ILE A 90 6.70 -11.94 -6.68
CA ILE A 90 5.66 -11.35 -5.79
C ILE A 90 5.80 -11.89 -4.36
N ALA A 91 5.98 -13.20 -4.16
CA ALA A 91 6.19 -13.81 -2.85
C ALA A 91 7.55 -13.42 -2.25
N GLY A 92 8.56 -13.21 -3.08
CA GLY A 92 9.88 -12.71 -2.69
C GLY A 92 9.89 -11.23 -2.32
N SER A 93 8.84 -10.48 -2.66
CA SER A 93 8.66 -9.05 -2.35
C SER A 93 7.44 -8.76 -1.46
N ASN A 94 6.74 -9.79 -0.96
CA ASN A 94 5.51 -9.65 -0.15
C ASN A 94 5.29 -10.83 0.80
N ASP A 95 5.56 -10.60 2.10
CA ASP A 95 5.51 -11.63 3.15
C ASP A 95 4.09 -12.10 3.54
N GLU A 96 3.03 -11.38 3.13
CA GLU A 96 1.66 -11.77 3.46
C GLU A 96 1.12 -12.88 2.55
N VAL A 97 1.89 -13.23 1.52
CA VAL A 97 1.58 -14.24 0.51
C VAL A 97 2.78 -15.14 0.28
N SER A 98 2.54 -16.43 0.09
CA SER A 98 3.62 -17.37 -0.22
C SER A 98 3.26 -18.15 -1.46
N MET A 99 4.23 -18.39 -2.34
CA MET A 99 4.02 -19.35 -3.40
C MET A 99 4.07 -20.77 -2.82
N LEU A 100 3.07 -21.58 -3.13
CA LEU A 100 3.07 -22.98 -2.75
C LEU A 100 4.17 -23.73 -3.52
N PRO A 101 4.85 -24.70 -2.89
CA PRO A 101 5.88 -25.50 -3.56
C PRO A 101 5.30 -26.30 -4.75
N GLY A 102 5.94 -26.20 -5.91
CA GLY A 102 5.56 -26.90 -7.13
C GLY A 102 4.70 -26.06 -8.09
N TYR A 103 4.32 -26.67 -9.21
CA TYR A 103 3.47 -26.03 -10.23
C TYR A 103 2.09 -26.68 -10.24
N ILE A 104 1.06 -25.88 -10.44
CA ILE A 104 -0.29 -26.32 -10.78
C ILE A 104 -0.23 -27.10 -12.11
N VAL A 105 0.42 -26.52 -13.13
CA VAL A 105 0.69 -27.17 -14.44
C VAL A 105 2.03 -26.66 -14.98
N PRO A 106 2.90 -27.51 -15.57
CA PRO A 106 4.09 -27.04 -16.29
C PRO A 106 3.71 -26.26 -17.57
N ASP A 107 4.50 -25.25 -17.92
CA ASP A 107 4.21 -24.34 -19.03
C ASP A 107 5.50 -23.91 -19.78
N TYR A 108 5.33 -23.58 -21.05
CA TYR A 108 6.43 -23.22 -21.95
C TYR A 108 6.12 -21.90 -22.64
N TYR A 109 7.00 -20.91 -22.51
CA TYR A 109 6.80 -19.59 -23.11
C TYR A 109 7.48 -19.48 -24.47
N GLY A 110 6.78 -18.85 -25.42
CA GLY A 110 7.22 -18.65 -26.80
C GLY A 110 6.82 -17.27 -27.31
N PHE A 111 7.61 -16.71 -28.21
CA PHE A 111 7.19 -15.53 -28.97
C PHE A 111 6.21 -15.98 -30.05
N ALA A 112 5.20 -15.18 -30.33
CA ALA A 112 4.23 -15.46 -31.37
C ALA A 112 4.34 -14.47 -32.53
N VAL A 113 4.19 -15.00 -33.75
CA VAL A 113 4.14 -14.25 -35.00
C VAL A 113 2.91 -14.68 -35.81
N ARG A 114 2.54 -13.89 -36.82
CA ARG A 114 1.37 -14.19 -37.67
C ARG A 114 1.55 -15.53 -38.39
N LEU A 115 0.44 -16.22 -38.66
CA LEU A 115 0.43 -17.40 -39.52
C LEU A 115 0.96 -17.06 -40.91
N GLY A 116 1.92 -17.84 -41.40
CA GLY A 116 2.61 -17.63 -42.68
C GLY A 116 3.86 -16.75 -42.61
N ASP A 117 4.22 -16.22 -41.43
CA ASP A 117 5.48 -15.49 -41.22
C ASP A 117 6.62 -16.42 -40.73
N ASP A 118 6.88 -17.47 -41.51
CA ASP A 118 7.90 -18.48 -41.21
C ASP A 118 9.31 -17.90 -41.15
N ALA A 119 9.54 -16.81 -41.89
CA ALA A 119 10.83 -16.11 -41.91
C ALA A 119 11.11 -15.41 -40.58
N LEU A 120 10.13 -14.68 -40.02
CA LEU A 120 10.29 -14.04 -38.71
C LEU A 120 10.37 -15.08 -37.59
N LYS A 121 9.56 -16.14 -37.66
CA LYS A 121 9.66 -17.29 -36.73
C LYS A 121 11.07 -17.90 -36.74
N ALA A 122 11.61 -18.22 -37.92
CA ALA A 122 12.95 -18.79 -38.06
C ALA A 122 14.04 -17.85 -37.54
N ALA A 123 13.88 -16.54 -37.75
CA ALA A 123 14.78 -15.53 -37.20
C ALA A 123 14.76 -15.50 -35.67
N ILE A 124 13.59 -15.65 -35.04
CA ILE A 124 13.46 -15.75 -33.58
C ILE A 124 14.12 -17.04 -33.06
N ASP A 125 13.86 -18.18 -33.69
CA ASP A 125 14.42 -19.48 -33.28
C ASP A 125 15.95 -19.47 -33.34
N ALA A 126 16.50 -18.90 -34.41
CA ALA A 126 17.94 -18.68 -34.52
C ALA A 126 18.48 -17.73 -33.43
N THR A 127 17.68 -16.77 -32.93
CA THR A 127 18.08 -15.87 -31.81
C THR A 127 18.25 -16.68 -30.58
N LEU A 128 17.21 -17.44 -30.25
CA LEU A 128 17.16 -18.27 -29.06
C LEU A 128 18.29 -19.30 -29.04
N ALA A 129 18.58 -19.94 -30.17
CA ALA A 129 19.67 -20.89 -30.28
C ALA A 129 21.06 -20.23 -30.10
N GLU A 130 21.26 -19.03 -30.65
CA GLU A 130 22.53 -18.30 -30.54
C GLU A 130 22.78 -17.82 -29.11
N ILE A 131 21.82 -17.13 -28.50
CA ILE A 131 21.96 -16.58 -27.14
C ILE A 131 22.09 -17.68 -26.08
N LYS A 132 21.48 -18.86 -26.31
CA LYS A 132 21.65 -20.04 -25.42
C LYS A 132 23.04 -20.66 -25.56
N ARG A 133 23.67 -20.57 -26.73
CA ARG A 133 24.98 -21.18 -27.00
C ARG A 133 26.15 -20.32 -26.53
N ASP A 134 26.04 -19.00 -26.64
CA ASP A 134 27.12 -18.06 -26.32
C ASP A 134 27.14 -17.58 -24.85
N GLY A 135 26.16 -18.03 -24.05
CA GLY A 135 26.04 -17.70 -22.62
C GLY A 135 25.23 -16.43 -22.33
N THR A 136 24.80 -15.69 -23.36
CA THR A 136 23.97 -14.48 -23.22
C THR A 136 22.65 -14.78 -22.51
N TYR A 137 22.02 -15.91 -22.82
CA TYR A 137 20.77 -16.34 -22.19
C TYR A 137 20.89 -16.54 -20.67
N GLU A 138 21.99 -17.11 -20.17
CA GLU A 138 22.20 -17.27 -18.72
C GLU A 138 22.53 -15.94 -18.05
N ALA A 139 23.23 -15.04 -18.74
CA ALA A 139 23.46 -13.67 -18.27
C ALA A 139 22.14 -12.89 -18.19
N MET A 140 21.25 -13.04 -19.18
CA MET A 140 19.89 -12.48 -19.14
C MET A 140 19.08 -13.06 -17.99
N ARG A 141 19.18 -14.38 -17.74
CA ARG A 141 18.46 -15.00 -16.63
C ARG A 141 18.93 -14.50 -15.27
N ALA A 142 20.24 -14.36 -15.06
CA ALA A 142 20.77 -13.79 -13.83
C ALA A 142 20.35 -12.32 -13.64
N ARG A 143 20.26 -11.55 -14.74
CA ARG A 143 19.86 -10.14 -14.75
C ARG A 143 18.40 -9.92 -14.39
N TRP A 144 17.50 -10.65 -15.05
CA TRP A 144 16.06 -10.44 -14.93
C TRP A 144 15.41 -11.26 -13.81
N PHE A 145 16.06 -12.35 -13.37
CA PHE A 145 15.58 -13.20 -12.28
C PHE A 145 16.64 -13.35 -11.18
N PRO A 146 17.03 -12.25 -10.50
CA PRO A 146 17.98 -12.33 -9.40
C PRO A 146 17.36 -13.08 -8.21
N LYS A 147 18.18 -13.83 -7.47
CA LYS A 147 17.73 -14.54 -6.24
C LYS A 147 17.29 -13.59 -5.11
N SER A 148 17.63 -12.31 -5.21
CA SER A 148 17.26 -11.22 -4.28
C SER A 148 17.57 -9.86 -4.94
N GLY A 149 16.70 -8.84 -4.80
CA GLY A 149 16.88 -7.49 -5.36
C GLY A 149 16.08 -7.20 -6.65
N GLU A 150 16.13 -5.96 -7.15
CA GLU A 150 15.51 -5.57 -8.42
C GLU A 150 16.32 -6.10 -9.63
N PRO A 151 15.68 -6.39 -10.78
CA PRO A 151 16.39 -6.74 -12.02
C PRO A 151 17.46 -5.71 -12.41
N GLU A 152 18.61 -6.13 -12.93
CA GLU A 152 19.61 -5.14 -13.39
C GLU A 152 19.12 -4.41 -14.66
N PRO A 153 19.61 -3.18 -14.93
CA PRO A 153 19.22 -2.42 -16.12
C PRO A 153 19.44 -3.20 -17.42
N MET A 154 18.52 -2.99 -18.37
CA MET A 154 18.59 -3.57 -19.71
C MET A 154 19.91 -3.18 -20.40
N PRO A 155 20.63 -4.11 -21.04
CA PRO A 155 21.86 -3.79 -21.75
C PRO A 155 21.58 -2.91 -22.97
N ASP A 156 22.52 -2.03 -23.30
CA ASP A 156 22.46 -1.21 -24.51
C ASP A 156 22.79 -2.06 -25.74
N ILE A 157 21.75 -2.43 -26.49
CA ILE A 157 21.85 -3.27 -27.68
C ILE A 157 21.67 -2.37 -28.92
N PRO A 158 22.72 -2.13 -29.72
CA PRO A 158 22.64 -1.20 -30.86
C PRO A 158 21.75 -1.76 -31.98
N LEU A 159 20.80 -0.94 -32.44
CA LEU A 159 19.88 -1.24 -33.55
C LEU A 159 20.18 -0.33 -34.75
N THR A 160 20.39 -0.90 -35.93
CA THR A 160 20.79 -0.16 -37.14
C THR A 160 19.60 0.48 -37.86
N GLY A 161 18.46 -0.19 -37.90
CA GLY A 161 17.23 0.31 -38.55
C GLY A 161 17.28 0.35 -40.08
N GLU A 162 18.27 -0.30 -40.69
CA GLU A 162 18.47 -0.35 -42.14
C GLU A 162 17.36 -1.14 -42.85
N ASN A 163 16.73 -2.10 -42.15
CA ASN A 163 15.70 -2.98 -42.68
C ASN A 163 14.27 -2.66 -42.18
N GLY A 164 14.04 -1.43 -41.71
CA GLY A 164 12.72 -0.96 -41.26
C GLY A 164 12.49 -1.08 -39.75
N THR A 165 11.22 -1.17 -39.34
CA THR A 165 10.78 -1.20 -37.93
C THR A 165 10.04 -2.50 -37.65
N LEU A 166 10.45 -3.19 -36.58
CA LEU A 166 9.79 -4.35 -36.00
C LEU A 166 8.87 -3.85 -34.88
N VAL A 167 7.56 -4.04 -35.04
CA VAL A 167 6.58 -3.62 -34.03
C VAL A 167 6.32 -4.77 -33.07
N PHE A 168 6.77 -4.63 -31.82
CA PHE A 168 6.64 -5.61 -30.76
C PHE A 168 5.48 -5.27 -29.83
N GLY A 169 4.48 -6.14 -29.75
CA GLY A 169 3.38 -6.02 -28.80
C GLY A 169 3.70 -6.71 -27.48
N THR A 170 3.54 -6.00 -26.37
CA THR A 170 3.77 -6.54 -25.02
C THR A 170 2.80 -5.93 -24.00
N CYS A 171 2.83 -6.44 -22.77
CA CYS A 171 2.05 -5.94 -21.64
C CYS A 171 3.01 -5.52 -20.52
N SER A 172 3.15 -4.22 -20.28
CA SER A 172 4.17 -3.63 -19.40
C SER A 172 3.77 -3.65 -17.91
N GLU A 173 3.04 -4.69 -17.50
CA GLU A 173 2.57 -4.91 -16.12
C GLU A 173 3.01 -6.27 -15.56
N GLN A 174 3.91 -6.99 -16.25
CA GLN A 174 4.31 -8.37 -15.96
C GLN A 174 5.81 -8.45 -15.60
N MET A 175 6.19 -7.81 -14.49
CA MET A 175 7.55 -7.91 -13.97
C MET A 175 7.88 -9.36 -13.54
N PRO A 176 9.05 -9.91 -13.90
CA PRO A 176 10.21 -9.29 -14.57
C PRO A 176 10.28 -9.47 -16.12
N PHE A 177 9.24 -10.00 -16.75
CA PHE A 177 9.24 -10.31 -18.19
C PHE A 177 9.00 -9.11 -19.09
N SER A 178 8.05 -8.24 -18.74
CA SER A 178 7.78 -6.98 -19.44
C SER A 178 7.13 -5.98 -18.49
N PHE A 179 7.78 -4.85 -18.28
CA PHE A 179 7.35 -3.79 -17.36
C PHE A 179 7.91 -2.43 -17.77
N VAL A 180 7.41 -1.35 -17.17
CA VAL A 180 7.99 -0.03 -17.34
C VAL A 180 9.09 0.19 -16.31
N ASP A 181 10.33 0.38 -16.76
CA ASP A 181 11.48 0.62 -15.89
C ASP A 181 11.44 2.02 -15.24
N ASN A 182 12.38 2.28 -14.34
CA ASN A 182 12.49 3.55 -13.61
C ASN A 182 12.72 4.77 -14.54
N ASN A 183 13.12 4.55 -15.80
CA ASN A 183 13.29 5.58 -16.83
C ASN A 183 12.05 5.76 -17.73
N ARG A 184 10.93 5.12 -17.37
CA ARG A 184 9.67 5.08 -18.14
C ARG A 184 9.81 4.43 -19.51
N LYS A 185 10.77 3.51 -19.68
CA LYS A 185 10.93 2.72 -20.90
C LYS A 185 10.42 1.30 -20.66
N PRO A 186 9.76 0.66 -21.66
CA PRO A 186 9.48 -0.76 -21.57
C PRO A 186 10.80 -1.54 -21.47
N ALA A 187 10.90 -2.41 -20.49
CA ALA A 187 12.05 -3.24 -20.19
C ALA A 187 11.58 -4.60 -19.66
N GLY A 188 12.48 -5.58 -19.63
CA GLY A 188 12.18 -6.92 -19.14
C GLY A 188 12.77 -8.01 -20.01
N PHE A 189 12.68 -9.24 -19.53
CA PHE A 189 13.22 -10.42 -20.20
C PHE A 189 12.73 -10.59 -21.65
N ASP A 190 11.43 -10.35 -21.89
CA ASP A 190 10.84 -10.46 -23.23
C ASP A 190 11.26 -9.31 -24.14
N VAL A 191 11.40 -8.11 -23.55
CA VAL A 191 11.85 -6.91 -24.27
C VAL A 191 13.31 -7.07 -24.72
N GLU A 192 14.16 -7.67 -23.89
CA GLU A 192 15.55 -7.94 -24.27
C GLU A 192 15.66 -8.97 -25.39
N ILE A 193 14.89 -10.07 -25.35
CA ILE A 193 14.86 -11.04 -26.45
C ILE A 193 14.36 -10.38 -27.74
N ALA A 194 13.29 -9.59 -27.68
CA ALA A 194 12.77 -8.84 -28.83
C ALA A 194 13.83 -7.89 -29.43
N THR A 195 14.68 -7.30 -28.58
CA THR A 195 15.78 -6.43 -29.01
C THR A 195 16.89 -7.20 -29.73
N TYR A 196 17.23 -8.42 -29.29
CA TYR A 196 18.15 -9.29 -30.03
C TYR A 196 17.58 -9.77 -31.37
N VAL A 197 16.26 -10.02 -31.44
CA VAL A 197 15.58 -10.34 -32.71
C VAL A 197 15.67 -9.15 -33.67
N ALA A 198 15.35 -7.93 -33.21
CA ALA A 198 15.46 -6.72 -34.03
C ALA A 198 16.90 -6.48 -34.51
N LYS A 199 17.90 -6.73 -33.65
CA LYS A 199 19.32 -6.63 -34.00
C LYS A 199 19.72 -7.59 -35.11
N ARG A 200 19.31 -8.87 -35.04
CA ARG A 200 19.61 -9.81 -36.14
C ARG A 200 18.99 -9.37 -37.46
N LEU A 201 17.76 -8.84 -37.39
CA LEU A 201 17.04 -8.41 -38.58
C LEU A 201 17.53 -7.06 -39.14
N GLY A 202 18.40 -6.33 -38.42
CA GLY A 202 18.83 -4.99 -38.80
C GLY A 202 17.70 -3.95 -38.73
N MET A 203 16.70 -4.17 -37.88
CA MET A 203 15.49 -3.35 -37.75
C MET A 203 15.54 -2.48 -36.48
N LYS A 204 14.75 -1.40 -36.45
CA LYS A 204 14.40 -0.69 -35.20
C LYS A 204 13.32 -1.47 -34.45
N LEU A 205 13.29 -1.33 -33.13
CA LEU A 205 12.24 -1.91 -32.29
C LEU A 205 11.26 -0.81 -31.87
N GLU A 206 9.98 -0.98 -32.18
CA GLU A 206 8.88 -0.16 -31.64
C GLU A 206 8.05 -1.01 -30.70
N ILE A 207 7.87 -0.56 -29.46
CA ILE A 207 7.17 -1.32 -28.43
C ILE A 207 5.77 -0.73 -28.26
N VAL A 208 4.75 -1.57 -28.45
CA VAL A 208 3.35 -1.22 -28.26
C VAL A 208 2.84 -1.91 -27.01
N ASP A 209 2.66 -1.11 -25.96
CA ASP A 209 2.07 -1.55 -24.71
C ASP A 209 0.55 -1.66 -24.84
N MET A 210 -0.02 -2.81 -24.45
CA MET A 210 -1.45 -3.06 -24.50
C MET A 210 -1.89 -4.07 -23.43
N GLU A 211 -3.20 -4.18 -23.22
CA GLU A 211 -3.76 -5.20 -22.34
C GLU A 211 -3.43 -6.61 -22.87
N PHE A 212 -3.09 -7.53 -21.97
CA PHE A 212 -2.69 -8.89 -22.31
C PHE A 212 -3.69 -9.60 -23.25
N GLY A 213 -5.00 -9.43 -23.02
CA GLY A 213 -6.07 -10.00 -23.84
C GLY A 213 -6.12 -9.47 -25.28
N ALA A 214 -5.48 -8.33 -25.57
CA ALA A 214 -5.44 -7.71 -26.89
C ALA A 214 -4.25 -8.15 -27.76
N LEU A 215 -3.26 -8.89 -27.21
CA LEU A 215 -2.00 -9.21 -27.89
C LEU A 215 -2.20 -10.05 -29.15
N ILE A 216 -2.87 -11.20 -29.04
CA ILE A 216 -3.09 -12.12 -30.18
C ILE A 216 -3.97 -11.45 -31.24
N THR A 217 -5.03 -10.76 -30.84
CA THR A 217 -5.91 -10.08 -31.79
C THR A 217 -5.22 -8.91 -32.50
N SER A 218 -4.30 -8.20 -31.81
CA SER A 218 -3.49 -7.14 -32.43
C SER A 218 -2.46 -7.70 -33.40
N LEU A 219 -1.88 -8.86 -33.09
CA LEU A 219 -0.99 -9.59 -33.99
C LEU A 219 -1.75 -10.06 -35.25
N GLU A 220 -2.91 -10.69 -35.09
CA GLU A 220 -3.78 -11.11 -36.20
C GLU A 220 -4.25 -9.93 -37.07
N ALA A 221 -4.55 -8.79 -36.44
CA ALA A 221 -4.97 -7.57 -37.13
C ALA A 221 -3.81 -6.83 -37.82
N GLY A 222 -2.57 -7.30 -37.69
CA GLY A 222 -1.38 -6.68 -38.27
C GLY A 222 -0.96 -5.36 -37.61
N LYS A 223 -1.43 -5.08 -36.39
CA LYS A 223 -1.03 -3.89 -35.62
C LYS A 223 0.36 -4.02 -34.99
N VAL A 224 0.80 -5.26 -34.78
CA VAL A 224 2.12 -5.63 -34.28
C VAL A 224 2.64 -6.81 -35.12
N ASP A 225 3.95 -6.97 -35.23
CA ASP A 225 4.61 -8.00 -36.05
C ASP A 225 4.98 -9.24 -35.24
N MET A 226 5.34 -9.04 -33.98
CA MET A 226 5.60 -10.10 -33.01
C MET A 226 5.07 -9.71 -31.65
N ILE A 227 4.73 -10.71 -30.84
CA ILE A 227 4.27 -10.51 -29.45
C ILE A 227 5.06 -11.38 -28.47
N GLY A 228 5.25 -10.84 -27.27
CA GLY A 228 5.98 -11.47 -26.18
C GLY A 228 5.58 -10.79 -24.87
N ALA A 229 5.06 -11.60 -23.95
CA ALA A 229 4.57 -11.22 -22.62
C ALA A 229 4.36 -12.52 -21.83
N SER A 230 5.39 -13.36 -21.71
CA SER A 230 5.30 -14.72 -21.12
C SER A 230 4.20 -15.57 -21.74
N ILE A 231 4.05 -15.51 -23.07
CA ILE A 231 2.92 -16.15 -23.74
C ILE A 231 3.13 -17.67 -23.77
N SER A 232 2.29 -18.37 -23.02
CA SER A 232 2.22 -19.84 -23.03
C SER A 232 1.94 -20.40 -24.42
N ILE A 233 2.77 -21.36 -24.83
CA ILE A 233 2.63 -22.12 -26.06
C ILE A 233 1.56 -23.18 -25.83
N THR A 234 0.39 -23.00 -26.45
CA THR A 234 -0.71 -24.00 -26.40
C THR A 234 -1.11 -24.45 -27.78
N GLU A 235 -1.62 -25.67 -27.89
CA GLU A 235 -2.15 -26.21 -29.16
C GLU A 235 -3.32 -25.36 -29.71
N GLU A 236 -4.08 -24.70 -28.84
CA GLU A 236 -5.14 -23.77 -29.24
C GLU A 236 -4.57 -22.49 -29.87
N ARG A 237 -3.52 -21.91 -29.29
CA ARG A 237 -2.87 -20.70 -29.82
C ARG A 237 -2.05 -20.99 -31.08
N LYS A 238 -1.41 -22.17 -31.17
CA LYS A 238 -0.70 -22.62 -32.39
C LYS A 238 -1.59 -22.68 -33.63
N LYS A 239 -2.92 -22.80 -33.47
CA LYS A 239 -3.89 -22.73 -34.58
C LYS A 239 -4.11 -21.31 -35.11
N ARG A 240 -3.70 -20.28 -34.35
CA ARG A 240 -3.95 -18.85 -34.64
C ARG A 240 -2.67 -18.07 -34.94
N VAL A 241 -1.55 -18.50 -34.39
CA VAL A 241 -0.22 -17.86 -34.51
C VAL A 241 0.87 -18.92 -34.62
N LEU A 242 2.00 -18.58 -35.23
CA LEU A 242 3.21 -19.40 -35.18
C LEU A 242 4.01 -19.05 -33.92
N PHE A 243 4.43 -20.06 -33.16
CA PHE A 243 5.30 -19.87 -32.00
C PHE A 243 6.76 -20.14 -32.35
N SER A 244 7.65 -19.36 -31.75
CA SER A 244 9.06 -19.71 -31.65
C SER A 244 9.29 -20.98 -30.85
N ASP A 245 10.51 -21.50 -30.89
CA ASP A 245 11.03 -22.41 -29.88
C ASP A 245 10.83 -21.79 -28.49
N SER A 246 10.63 -22.67 -27.49
CA SER A 246 10.44 -22.22 -26.12
C SER A 246 11.68 -21.48 -25.65
N TYR A 247 11.52 -20.20 -25.35
CA TYR A 247 12.60 -19.38 -24.83
C TYR A 247 12.73 -19.54 -23.32
N TYR A 248 11.69 -19.99 -22.63
CA TYR A 248 11.71 -20.24 -21.19
C TYR A 248 10.77 -21.40 -20.81
N SER A 249 11.19 -22.26 -19.88
CA SER A 249 10.40 -23.39 -19.36
C SER A 249 10.12 -23.19 -17.87
N ALA A 250 8.84 -23.10 -17.50
CA ALA A 250 8.35 -22.86 -16.14
C ALA A 250 7.04 -23.63 -15.90
N GLY A 251 6.15 -23.10 -15.04
CA GLY A 251 4.81 -23.59 -14.81
C GLY A 251 3.95 -22.54 -14.13
N LEU A 252 2.64 -22.79 -14.08
CA LEU A 252 1.68 -21.96 -13.35
C LEU A 252 1.80 -22.27 -11.86
N GLY A 253 2.12 -21.28 -11.02
CA GLY A 253 2.22 -21.43 -9.56
C GLY A 253 0.93 -21.00 -8.86
N ALA A 254 0.87 -21.20 -7.54
CA ALA A 254 -0.23 -20.72 -6.70
C ALA A 254 0.31 -19.88 -5.55
N LEU A 255 -0.17 -18.65 -5.45
CA LEU A 255 0.16 -17.71 -4.40
C LEU A 255 -0.95 -17.69 -3.37
N VAL A 256 -0.74 -18.33 -2.22
CA VAL A 256 -1.73 -18.36 -1.13
C VAL A 256 -1.46 -17.27 -0.13
N LYS A 257 -2.44 -16.98 0.72
CA LYS A 257 -2.17 -16.24 1.95
C LYS A 257 -1.15 -17.05 2.72
N ALA A 258 -0.02 -16.44 3.04
CA ALA A 258 1.06 -17.17 3.67
C ALA A 258 0.50 -17.96 4.86
N PRO A 259 0.76 -19.28 4.93
CA PRO A 259 0.36 -20.06 6.08
C PRO A 259 0.77 -19.29 7.33
N LYS A 260 -0.14 -19.12 8.30
CA LYS A 260 0.27 -18.84 9.67
C LYS A 260 1.09 -20.05 10.17
N ALA A 261 2.34 -20.16 9.70
CA ALA A 261 3.43 -20.69 10.51
C ALA A 261 3.11 -20.26 11.93
N PRO A 262 2.88 -21.21 12.85
CA PRO A 262 2.04 -21.02 14.03
C PRO A 262 2.48 -19.74 14.67
N ALA A 263 1.73 -18.62 14.45
CA ALA A 263 2.33 -17.29 14.20
C ALA A 263 3.77 -17.35 14.65
N PRO A 264 4.84 -17.49 13.79
CA PRO A 264 6.19 -17.46 14.38
C PRO A 264 6.08 -16.23 15.21
N GLU A 265 6.22 -16.38 16.54
CA GLU A 265 5.52 -15.48 17.45
C GLU A 265 5.61 -14.11 16.78
N ARG A 266 4.61 -13.24 16.84
CA ARG A 266 5.15 -11.90 17.03
C ARG A 266 5.99 -12.05 18.35
N ILE A 267 7.24 -12.57 18.36
CA ILE A 267 8.43 -11.81 18.04
C ILE A 267 7.94 -10.57 17.32
N LYS A 268 7.29 -9.75 18.14
CA LYS A 268 7.48 -8.34 18.24
C LYS A 268 8.97 -8.24 18.06
N LYS A 269 9.34 -8.17 16.78
CA LYS A 269 10.73 -8.18 16.35
C LYS A 269 11.14 -6.84 16.87
N LEU A 270 11.70 -6.87 18.07
CA LEU A 270 12.20 -5.70 18.74
C LEU A 270 13.33 -5.28 17.81
N TYR A 271 13.00 -4.34 16.93
CA TYR A 271 14.00 -3.68 16.12
C TYR A 271 14.77 -2.87 17.14
N THR A 272 15.97 -3.34 17.45
CA THR A 272 16.86 -2.74 18.44
C THR A 272 18.08 -2.15 17.77
N ARG A 273 18.38 -2.59 16.55
CA ARG A 273 19.43 -2.06 15.69
C ARG A 273 19.01 -2.11 14.21
N PRO A 274 19.60 -1.27 13.35
CA PRO A 274 19.23 -1.17 11.94
C PRO A 274 19.30 -2.47 11.15
N ASP A 275 20.21 -3.37 11.50
CA ASP A 275 20.36 -4.67 10.82
C ASP A 275 19.17 -5.62 11.09
N ASP A 276 18.41 -5.38 12.16
CA ASP A 276 17.20 -6.17 12.47
C ASP A 276 16.10 -5.96 11.42
N LEU A 277 16.19 -4.84 10.66
CA LEU A 277 15.29 -4.46 9.59
C LEU A 277 15.69 -5.02 8.21
N ALA A 278 16.74 -5.84 8.13
CA ALA A 278 17.22 -6.37 6.86
C ALA A 278 16.19 -7.15 6.02
N THR A 279 15.09 -7.57 6.65
CA THR A 279 13.95 -8.26 6.02
C THR A 279 12.61 -7.64 6.39
N ALA A 280 12.60 -6.40 6.90
CA ALA A 280 11.39 -5.77 7.40
C ALA A 280 10.67 -5.00 6.29
N ARG A 281 9.40 -4.64 6.50
CA ARG A 281 8.68 -3.73 5.61
C ARG A 281 9.12 -2.31 5.94
N ILE A 282 9.90 -1.71 5.05
CA ILE A 282 10.48 -0.40 5.30
C ILE A 282 9.84 0.62 4.35
N GLY A 283 9.18 1.61 4.92
CA GLY A 283 8.69 2.77 4.19
C GLY A 283 9.82 3.75 3.87
N ALA A 284 9.85 4.23 2.63
CA ALA A 284 10.67 5.37 2.22
C ALA A 284 9.86 6.31 1.33
N MET A 285 10.31 7.56 1.22
CA MET A 285 9.70 8.52 0.30
C MET A 285 10.28 8.36 -1.11
N THR A 286 9.45 8.47 -2.14
CA THR A 286 9.87 8.39 -3.56
C THR A 286 11.01 9.36 -3.87
N GLY A 287 12.09 8.85 -4.47
CA GLY A 287 13.29 9.58 -4.85
C GLY A 287 14.19 9.99 -3.67
N SER A 288 14.04 9.41 -2.48
CA SER A 288 14.90 9.74 -1.32
C SER A 288 16.15 8.86 -1.26
N ILE A 289 17.21 9.33 -0.58
CA ILE A 289 18.38 8.48 -0.27
C ILE A 289 17.97 7.34 0.66
N GLY A 290 16.93 7.51 1.48
CA GLY A 290 16.34 6.43 2.26
C GLY A 290 15.90 5.26 1.36
N GLU A 291 15.23 5.55 0.25
CA GLU A 291 14.85 4.54 -0.76
C GLU A 291 16.08 3.83 -1.34
N THR A 292 17.08 4.59 -1.78
CA THR A 292 18.35 4.05 -2.29
C THR A 292 19.10 3.23 -1.23
N THR A 293 19.16 3.71 0.01
CA THR A 293 19.84 3.05 1.14
C THR A 293 19.17 1.72 1.45
N ILE A 294 17.83 1.63 1.39
CA ILE A 294 17.13 0.35 1.53
C ILE A 294 17.51 -0.57 0.38
N ARG A 295 17.44 -0.11 -0.87
CA ARG A 295 17.81 -0.94 -2.03
C ARG A 295 19.25 -1.46 -1.97
N GLU A 296 20.18 -0.64 -1.47
CA GLU A 296 21.61 -0.97 -1.43
C GLU A 296 22.01 -1.76 -0.18
N ARG A 297 21.61 -1.30 1.01
CA ARG A 297 22.04 -1.84 2.31
C ARG A 297 21.09 -2.90 2.86
N TYR A 298 19.82 -2.86 2.48
CA TYR A 298 18.77 -3.78 2.92
C TYR A 298 18.04 -4.40 1.71
N PRO A 299 18.76 -5.05 0.77
CA PRO A 299 18.18 -5.55 -0.48
C PRO A 299 17.09 -6.61 -0.28
N ASN A 300 16.99 -7.17 0.94
CA ASN A 300 16.00 -8.17 1.33
C ASN A 300 14.82 -7.58 2.12
N ALA A 301 14.78 -6.26 2.35
CA ALA A 301 13.68 -5.58 3.01
C ALA A 301 12.55 -5.26 2.00
N ASP A 302 11.29 -5.40 2.41
CA ASP A 302 10.12 -5.01 1.59
C ASP A 302 9.99 -3.48 1.60
N LEU A 303 10.55 -2.86 0.56
CA LEU A 303 10.53 -1.41 0.36
C LEU A 303 9.15 -0.93 -0.08
N ARG A 304 8.50 -0.11 0.75
CA ARG A 304 7.24 0.56 0.43
C ARG A 304 7.48 2.04 0.15
N ILE A 305 7.17 2.46 -1.07
CA ILE A 305 7.43 3.82 -1.52
C ILE A 305 6.18 4.67 -1.34
N PHE A 306 6.35 5.83 -0.71
CA PHE A 306 5.29 6.80 -0.48
C PHE A 306 5.62 8.14 -1.13
N ASP A 307 4.61 8.78 -1.73
CA ASP A 307 4.73 10.13 -2.29
C ASP A 307 5.02 11.19 -1.22
N ASP A 308 4.59 10.95 0.01
CA ASP A 308 4.77 11.83 1.17
C ASP A 308 5.24 11.00 2.37
N ILE A 309 6.26 11.49 3.08
CA ILE A 309 6.85 10.79 4.22
C ILE A 309 5.84 10.56 5.36
N MET A 310 4.80 11.39 5.43
CA MET A 310 3.76 11.31 6.44
C MET A 310 2.77 10.19 6.17
N ASP A 311 2.59 9.84 4.89
CA ASP A 311 1.82 8.66 4.52
C ASP A 311 2.59 7.39 4.92
N ALA A 312 3.93 7.42 4.85
CA ALA A 312 4.77 6.36 5.41
C ALA A 312 4.64 6.30 6.95
N VAL A 313 4.72 7.42 7.67
CA VAL A 313 4.50 7.43 9.13
C VAL A 313 3.08 6.97 9.51
N ALA A 314 2.07 7.32 8.71
CA ALA A 314 0.71 6.84 8.91
C ALA A 314 0.59 5.33 8.66
N ALA A 315 1.24 4.80 7.62
CA ALA A 315 1.35 3.38 7.35
C ALA A 315 2.08 2.64 8.49
N LEU A 316 3.13 3.25 9.05
CA LEU A 316 3.85 2.75 10.22
C LEU A 316 2.92 2.67 11.43
N LYS A 317 2.14 3.71 11.72
CA LYS A 317 1.14 3.70 12.81
C LYS A 317 -0.01 2.73 12.57
N ALA A 318 -0.38 2.51 11.31
CA ALA A 318 -1.43 1.58 10.89
C ALA A 318 -0.95 0.11 10.80
N HIS A 319 0.29 -0.19 11.20
CA HIS A 319 0.91 -1.51 11.11
C HIS A 319 1.08 -2.08 9.69
N GLN A 320 1.01 -1.21 8.67
CA GLN A 320 1.20 -1.58 7.26
C GLN A 320 2.68 -1.74 6.88
N ILE A 321 3.57 -1.03 7.59
CA ILE A 321 5.03 -1.16 7.47
C ILE A 321 5.66 -1.23 8.88
N ASP A 322 6.89 -1.68 9.00
CA ASP A 322 7.55 -1.99 10.28
C ASP A 322 8.58 -0.92 10.69
N ALA A 323 9.20 -0.26 9.73
CA ALA A 323 10.02 0.92 9.94
C ALA A 323 9.81 1.94 8.81
N VAL A 324 10.13 3.20 9.10
CA VAL A 324 10.29 4.24 8.08
C VAL A 324 11.74 4.68 8.12
N ILE A 325 12.46 4.58 7.00
CA ILE A 325 13.74 5.26 6.87
C ILE A 325 13.47 6.73 6.52
N THR A 326 14.02 7.63 7.32
CA THR A 326 13.96 9.05 7.01
C THR A 326 15.12 9.77 7.68
N LEU A 327 15.28 11.04 7.34
CA LEU A 327 16.25 11.92 7.97
C LEU A 327 16.09 11.90 9.49
N TYR A 328 17.19 11.85 10.23
CA TYR A 328 17.20 11.83 11.70
C TYR A 328 16.31 12.93 12.29
N THR A 329 16.38 14.13 11.71
CA THR A 329 15.56 15.29 12.12
C THR A 329 14.07 15.04 11.99
N THR A 330 13.64 14.40 10.90
CA THR A 330 12.24 14.06 10.62
C THR A 330 11.78 12.90 11.51
N ALA A 331 12.62 11.87 11.68
CA ALA A 331 12.34 10.74 12.57
C ALA A 331 12.24 11.19 14.03
N LEU A 332 13.16 12.05 14.49
CA LEU A 332 13.18 12.61 15.84
C LEU A 332 11.91 13.43 16.10
N ASN A 333 11.52 14.29 15.15
CA ASN A 333 10.30 15.06 15.28
C ASN A 333 9.04 14.17 15.26
N ALA A 334 9.01 13.11 14.43
CA ALA A 334 7.91 12.14 14.42
C ALA A 334 7.81 11.40 15.77
N ALA A 335 8.93 10.95 16.34
CA ALA A 335 8.95 10.29 17.65
C ALA A 335 8.60 11.23 18.81
N ARG A 336 9.03 12.50 18.77
CA ARG A 336 8.64 13.53 19.76
C ARG A 336 7.13 13.78 19.79
N ASN A 337 6.46 13.70 18.64
CA ASN A 337 5.02 13.97 18.51
C ASN A 337 4.12 12.71 18.60
N ASN A 338 4.69 11.52 18.49
CA ASN A 338 3.98 10.25 18.55
C ASN A 338 4.63 9.36 19.62
N PRO A 339 4.07 9.32 20.85
CA PRO A 339 4.65 8.59 21.97
C PRO A 339 4.85 7.09 21.70
N ASP A 340 4.09 6.55 20.75
CA ASP A 340 4.09 5.18 20.23
C ASP A 340 5.15 4.90 19.16
N LEU A 341 5.99 5.88 18.80
CA LEU A 341 7.10 5.72 17.86
C LEU A 341 8.45 5.95 18.54
N ASP A 342 9.49 5.31 18.03
CA ASP A 342 10.87 5.43 18.52
C ASP A 342 11.89 5.38 17.38
N LEU A 343 13.13 5.77 17.66
CA LEU A 343 14.23 5.70 16.70
C LEU A 343 15.14 4.51 16.98
N LEU A 344 15.56 3.80 15.95
CA LEU A 344 16.65 2.83 16.10
C LEU A 344 17.99 3.54 16.34
N PRO A 345 18.85 2.98 17.22
CA PRO A 345 20.19 3.48 17.44
C PRO A 345 21.09 3.20 16.22
N GLY A 346 22.03 4.11 15.95
CA GLY A 346 22.98 3.98 14.85
C GLY A 346 22.57 4.74 13.59
N ASP A 347 23.53 5.43 12.99
CA ASP A 347 23.34 6.17 11.75
C ASP A 347 23.51 5.25 10.54
N LEU A 348 22.61 5.37 9.56
CA LEU A 348 22.59 4.49 8.39
C LEU A 348 23.50 4.99 7.28
N THR A 349 23.27 6.22 6.87
CA THR A 349 23.99 6.93 5.82
C THR A 349 24.03 8.40 6.23
N GLN A 350 25.11 9.10 5.91
CA GLN A 350 25.15 10.55 6.07
C GLN A 350 24.68 11.24 4.80
N GLU A 351 23.68 12.09 4.92
CA GLU A 351 23.23 12.96 3.83
C GLU A 351 23.85 14.34 4.00
N SER A 352 24.79 14.68 3.11
CA SER A 352 25.36 16.02 3.03
C SER A 352 24.51 16.88 2.09
N ALA A 353 23.69 17.76 2.67
CA ALA A 353 22.78 18.64 1.97
C ALA A 353 23.53 19.78 1.28
N GLY A 354 23.27 19.98 -0.02
CA GLY A 354 23.82 21.08 -0.80
C GLY A 354 22.72 21.99 -1.34
N VAL A 355 23.06 23.27 -1.56
CA VAL A 355 22.24 24.19 -2.35
C VAL A 355 22.40 23.81 -3.81
N VAL A 356 21.29 23.72 -4.54
CA VAL A 356 21.29 23.26 -5.92
C VAL A 356 21.04 24.43 -6.87
N ALA A 357 21.89 24.54 -7.88
CA ALA A 357 21.82 25.56 -8.92
C ALA A 357 21.76 24.93 -10.31
N SER A 358 21.21 25.67 -11.27
CA SER A 358 21.23 25.25 -12.68
C SER A 358 22.66 25.28 -13.22
N LYS A 359 23.04 24.24 -13.97
CA LYS A 359 24.31 24.20 -14.72
C LYS A 359 24.48 25.36 -15.70
N GLN A 360 23.37 26.01 -16.06
CA GLN A 360 23.36 27.18 -16.94
C GLN A 360 23.80 28.47 -16.22
N ARG A 361 23.97 28.46 -14.89
CA ARG A 361 24.31 29.63 -14.05
C ARG A 361 25.43 29.33 -13.04
N PRO A 362 26.65 28.97 -13.48
CA PRO A 362 27.77 28.65 -12.59
C PRO A 362 28.21 29.83 -11.70
N GLU A 363 27.99 31.08 -12.16
CA GLU A 363 28.30 32.29 -11.41
C GLU A 363 27.48 32.42 -10.11
N LEU A 364 26.19 32.06 -10.17
CA LEU A 364 25.30 32.09 -9.00
C LEU A 364 25.77 31.09 -7.95
N LEU A 365 26.21 29.90 -8.37
CA LEU A 365 26.71 28.88 -7.47
C LEU A 365 28.03 29.30 -6.79
N ALA A 366 28.93 29.95 -7.52
CA ALA A 366 30.18 30.48 -6.95
C ALA A 366 29.90 31.54 -5.88
N ASP A 367 28.92 32.41 -6.11
CA ASP A 367 28.49 33.41 -5.13
C ASP A 367 27.83 32.78 -3.90
N VAL A 368 26.99 31.74 -4.11
CA VAL A 368 26.41 30.95 -3.01
C VAL A 368 27.51 30.29 -2.16
N ASN A 369 28.51 29.66 -2.77
CA ASN A 369 29.63 29.03 -2.05
C ASN A 369 30.44 30.03 -1.22
N ARG A 370 30.61 31.27 -1.73
CA ARG A 370 31.27 32.35 -0.99
C ARG A 370 30.48 32.78 0.25
N VAL A 371 29.15 32.86 0.15
CA VAL A 371 28.29 33.16 1.30
C VAL A 371 28.29 31.99 2.30
N LEU A 372 28.16 30.75 1.83
CA LEU A 372 28.23 29.55 2.68
C LEU A 372 29.55 29.44 3.44
N SER A 373 30.68 29.71 2.78
CA SER A 373 32.00 29.72 3.41
C SER A 373 32.09 30.73 4.56
N LYS A 374 31.47 31.90 4.40
CA LYS A 374 31.41 32.92 5.44
C LYS A 374 30.55 32.48 6.63
N LEU A 375 29.35 31.96 6.35
CA LEU A 375 28.43 31.45 7.39
C LEU A 375 29.01 30.27 8.17
N LYS A 376 29.88 29.48 7.52
CA LYS A 376 30.62 28.39 8.16
C LYS A 376 31.79 28.92 9.01
N ALA A 377 32.51 29.92 8.53
CA ALA A 377 33.66 30.49 9.24
C ALA A 377 33.26 31.32 10.47
N ASP A 378 32.09 31.95 10.47
CA ASP A 378 31.60 32.78 11.58
C ASP A 378 30.71 32.02 12.59
N GLY A 379 30.49 30.72 12.39
CA GLY A 379 29.69 29.86 13.28
C GLY A 379 28.18 30.04 13.16
N THR A 380 27.70 30.88 12.24
CA THR A 380 26.25 31.10 12.03
C THR A 380 25.55 29.81 11.61
N LEU A 381 26.20 29.02 10.75
CA LEU A 381 25.65 27.76 10.26
C LEU A 381 25.50 26.72 11.39
N ASP A 382 26.47 26.66 12.31
CA ASP A 382 26.42 25.77 13.48
C ASP A 382 25.32 26.19 14.46
N ASP A 383 25.12 27.50 14.66
CA ASP A 383 24.02 28.03 15.48
C ASP A 383 22.65 27.69 14.87
N MET A 384 22.49 27.85 13.55
CA MET A 384 21.26 27.47 12.85
C MET A 384 20.92 26.00 13.05
N VAL A 385 21.90 25.11 12.87
CA VAL A 385 21.71 23.68 13.07
C VAL A 385 21.35 23.39 14.53
N ARG A 386 22.05 24.00 15.50
CA ARG A 386 21.73 23.82 16.93
C ARG A 386 20.28 24.19 17.24
N ARG A 387 19.83 25.35 16.76
CA ARG A 387 18.50 25.91 16.99
C ARG A 387 17.37 25.12 16.34
N TRP A 388 17.48 24.85 15.03
CA TRP A 388 16.42 24.17 14.29
C TRP A 388 16.38 22.66 14.54
N ILE A 389 17.52 22.05 14.87
CA ILE A 389 17.65 20.59 14.89
C ILE A 389 17.84 20.02 16.31
N LEU A 390 18.77 20.57 17.08
CA LEU A 390 19.17 19.98 18.38
C LEU A 390 18.24 20.42 19.52
N GLU A 391 17.82 21.68 19.50
CA GLU A 391 16.91 22.26 20.50
C GLU A 391 15.43 22.04 20.10
N ASP A 392 14.48 22.29 21.03
CA ASP A 392 13.06 22.29 20.67
C ASP A 392 12.75 23.56 19.89
N TYR A 393 12.68 23.47 18.56
CA TYR A 393 12.40 24.60 17.67
C TYR A 393 11.09 25.34 18.02
N ARG A 394 10.15 24.68 18.73
CA ARG A 394 8.87 25.28 19.14
C ARG A 394 9.02 26.33 20.23
N GLU A 395 10.14 26.33 20.94
CA GLU A 395 10.49 27.32 21.94
C GLU A 395 11.30 28.49 21.36
N GLN A 396 11.53 28.49 20.04
CA GLN A 396 12.40 29.46 19.37
C GLN A 396 11.63 30.40 18.46
N GLU A 397 11.95 31.69 18.54
CA GLU A 397 11.43 32.69 17.62
C GLU A 397 12.18 32.65 16.28
N PRO A 398 11.48 32.77 15.13
CA PRO A 398 12.14 32.85 13.82
C PRO A 398 13.12 34.04 13.77
N VAL A 399 14.34 33.79 13.31
CA VAL A 399 15.34 34.85 13.16
C VAL A 399 14.98 35.72 11.97
N GLU A 400 14.58 36.97 12.22
CA GLU A 400 14.37 37.95 11.15
C GLU A 400 15.71 38.36 10.53
N ILE A 401 15.90 38.01 9.25
CA ILE A 401 17.09 38.38 8.48
C ILE A 401 16.76 39.65 7.70
N PRO A 402 17.44 40.79 7.97
CA PRO A 402 17.12 42.05 7.32
C PRO A 402 17.41 41.97 5.82
N MET A 403 16.34 42.06 5.02
CA MET A 403 16.40 42.02 3.56
C MET A 403 16.65 43.43 2.99
N PRO A 404 17.36 43.54 1.85
CA PRO A 404 17.51 44.82 1.18
C PRO A 404 16.13 45.40 0.80
N PRO A 405 15.89 46.71 1.03
CA PRO A 405 14.59 47.35 0.78
C PRO A 405 14.23 47.38 -0.71
N SER A 406 15.22 47.28 -1.60
CA SER A 406 15.07 47.20 -3.05
C SER A 406 16.22 46.38 -3.65
N GLY A 407 15.91 45.46 -4.56
CA GLY A 407 16.90 44.60 -5.21
C GLY A 407 16.26 43.46 -6.01
N PRO A 408 17.06 42.73 -6.81
CA PRO A 408 16.59 41.56 -7.54
C PRO A 408 16.12 40.45 -6.59
N THR A 409 15.14 39.66 -7.03
CA THR A 409 14.53 38.57 -6.24
C THR A 409 15.16 37.24 -6.63
N LEU A 410 15.53 36.45 -5.63
CA LEU A 410 16.01 35.08 -5.73
C LEU A 410 14.84 34.13 -5.48
N LYS A 411 14.43 33.38 -6.51
CA LYS A 411 13.35 32.39 -6.40
C LYS A 411 13.90 31.06 -5.88
N VAL A 412 13.44 30.62 -4.72
CA VAL A 412 13.94 29.42 -4.05
C VAL A 412 12.86 28.34 -4.03
N GLY A 413 13.16 27.20 -4.64
CA GLY A 413 12.34 26.00 -4.59
C GLY A 413 12.52 25.26 -3.27
N VAL A 414 11.40 24.95 -2.62
CA VAL A 414 11.31 24.25 -1.33
C VAL A 414 10.23 23.18 -1.39
N ALA A 415 10.34 22.15 -0.54
CA ALA A 415 9.30 21.17 -0.27
C ALA A 415 8.84 21.34 1.19
N ALA A 416 7.91 22.28 1.42
CA ALA A 416 7.57 22.78 2.75
C ALA A 416 6.65 21.85 3.58
N ASN A 417 6.94 20.54 3.57
CA ASN A 417 6.26 19.50 4.32
C ASN A 417 7.19 18.71 5.28
N ARG A 418 8.38 19.22 5.60
CA ARG A 418 9.42 18.51 6.38
C ARG A 418 9.86 19.30 7.62
N VAL A 419 9.12 19.16 8.70
CA VAL A 419 9.47 19.77 9.99
C VAL A 419 10.65 19.01 10.64
N PRO A 420 11.72 19.67 11.12
CA PRO A 420 11.93 21.12 11.30
C PRO A 420 12.78 21.82 10.20
N VAL A 421 13.04 21.13 9.09
CA VAL A 421 13.98 21.58 8.04
C VAL A 421 13.37 22.63 7.10
N GLU A 422 12.18 22.35 6.57
CA GLU A 422 11.42 23.24 5.69
C GLU A 422 9.92 22.96 5.86
N PHE A 423 9.18 23.94 6.36
CA PHE A 423 7.76 23.80 6.60
C PHE A 423 7.07 25.15 6.51
N VAL A 424 5.79 25.14 6.16
CA VAL A 424 4.97 26.33 6.34
C VAL A 424 4.81 26.56 7.85
N ALA A 425 4.76 27.78 8.37
CA ALA A 425 4.49 28.13 9.78
C ALA A 425 2.99 28.39 9.99
N GLY A 426 2.56 28.64 11.23
CA GLY A 426 1.15 28.86 11.58
C GLY A 426 0.48 30.04 10.86
N ASP A 427 1.26 31.06 10.55
CA ASP A 427 0.86 32.27 9.83
C ASP A 427 0.91 32.13 8.30
N GLY A 428 1.33 30.96 7.78
CA GLY A 428 1.46 30.70 6.35
C GLY A 428 2.83 31.03 5.76
N THR A 429 3.79 31.54 6.54
CA THR A 429 5.18 31.79 6.08
C THR A 429 5.94 30.48 5.87
N ILE A 430 6.90 30.41 4.96
CA ILE A 430 7.76 29.22 4.83
C ILE A 430 9.00 29.43 5.71
N THR A 431 9.21 28.53 6.66
CA THR A 431 10.23 28.62 7.71
C THR A 431 10.94 27.28 7.94
N GLY A 432 12.04 27.31 8.69
CA GLY A 432 12.90 26.16 8.98
C GLY A 432 14.36 26.46 8.69
N LEU A 433 15.21 25.44 8.86
CA LEU A 433 16.64 25.51 8.55
C LEU A 433 16.90 26.01 7.11
N ASP A 434 16.20 25.43 6.14
CA ASP A 434 16.41 25.67 4.71
C ASP A 434 15.89 27.05 4.28
N PRO A 435 14.67 27.49 4.70
CA PRO A 435 14.24 28.86 4.48
C PRO A 435 15.12 29.91 5.18
N GLU A 436 15.61 29.65 6.39
CA GLU A 436 16.55 30.56 7.06
C GLU A 436 17.86 30.66 6.25
N LEU A 437 18.40 29.52 5.78
CA LEU A 437 19.58 29.51 4.93
C LEU A 437 19.36 30.28 3.62
N ALA A 438 18.22 30.08 2.97
CA ALA A 438 17.83 30.80 1.77
C ALA A 438 17.80 32.31 2.01
N CYS A 439 17.25 32.76 3.14
CA CYS A 439 17.25 34.15 3.54
C CYS A 439 18.67 34.70 3.76
N ARG A 440 19.57 33.93 4.41
CA ARG A 440 20.97 34.35 4.65
C ARG A 440 21.77 34.41 3.36
N ILE A 441 21.54 33.48 2.44
CA ILE A 441 22.12 33.49 1.09
C ILE A 441 21.62 34.72 0.33
N ALA A 442 20.31 34.95 0.28
CA ALA A 442 19.75 36.12 -0.39
C ALA A 442 20.31 37.43 0.18
N ALA A 443 20.38 37.58 1.50
CA ALA A 443 20.98 38.73 2.16
C ALA A 443 22.47 38.89 1.82
N GLY A 444 23.24 37.80 1.81
CA GLY A 444 24.65 37.77 1.40
C GLY A 444 24.89 38.14 -0.07
N LEU A 445 23.90 37.90 -0.93
CA LEU A 445 23.90 38.29 -2.34
C LEU A 445 23.30 39.69 -2.59
N GLY A 446 22.77 40.37 -1.55
CA GLY A 446 22.07 41.64 -1.70
C GLY A 446 20.73 41.52 -2.43
N MET A 447 20.11 40.34 -2.38
CA MET A 447 18.85 39.99 -3.05
C MET A 447 17.70 39.85 -2.06
N ARG A 448 16.47 39.95 -2.57
CA ARG A 448 15.26 39.53 -1.84
C ARG A 448 15.00 38.05 -2.10
N VAL A 449 14.27 37.37 -1.23
CA VAL A 449 13.92 35.94 -1.39
C VAL A 449 12.43 35.76 -1.70
N GLU A 450 12.10 34.84 -2.60
CA GLU A 450 10.73 34.40 -2.89
C GLU A 450 10.69 32.87 -2.87
N PHE A 451 9.83 32.27 -2.04
CA PHE A 451 9.74 30.82 -1.88
C PHE A 451 8.67 30.22 -2.79
N HIS A 452 9.00 29.10 -3.44
CA HIS A 452 8.09 28.30 -4.25
C HIS A 452 7.97 26.88 -3.68
N ASP A 453 6.90 26.63 -2.92
CA ASP A 453 6.57 25.30 -2.36
C ASP A 453 6.04 24.34 -3.44
N MET A 454 6.60 23.14 -3.53
CA MET A 454 6.15 22.09 -4.45
C MET A 454 6.53 20.68 -3.98
N LYS A 455 6.05 19.62 -4.66
CA LYS A 455 6.48 18.25 -4.37
C LYS A 455 7.98 18.09 -4.61
N PHE A 456 8.67 17.33 -3.74
CA PHE A 456 10.11 17.11 -3.82
C PHE A 456 10.58 16.61 -5.20
N ALA A 457 9.85 15.68 -5.82
CA ALA A 457 10.14 15.15 -7.14
C ALA A 457 10.00 16.18 -8.29
N ALA A 458 9.34 17.32 -8.05
CA ALA A 458 9.15 18.37 -9.05
C ALA A 458 10.25 19.45 -9.01
N LEU A 459 11.11 19.47 -7.98
CA LEU A 459 12.07 20.55 -7.73
C LEU A 459 13.11 20.68 -8.84
N ILE A 460 13.68 19.57 -9.31
CA ILE A 460 14.69 19.59 -10.39
C ILE A 460 14.07 20.10 -11.69
N ASN A 461 12.89 19.62 -12.06
CA ASN A 461 12.17 20.10 -13.25
C ASN A 461 11.80 21.60 -13.14
N ALA A 462 11.47 22.08 -11.94
CA ALA A 462 11.20 23.49 -11.70
C ALA A 462 12.46 24.37 -11.85
N LEU A 463 13.62 23.85 -11.44
CA LEU A 463 14.91 24.51 -11.63
C LEU A 463 15.32 24.52 -13.12
N GLU A 464 15.12 23.41 -13.83
CA GLU A 464 15.42 23.30 -15.27
C GLU A 464 14.51 24.19 -16.13
N SER A 465 13.23 24.32 -15.77
CA SER A 465 12.27 25.20 -16.45
C SER A 465 12.45 26.69 -16.12
N GLY A 466 13.38 27.04 -15.21
CA GLY A 466 13.61 28.42 -14.77
C GLY A 466 12.51 28.98 -13.87
N LYS A 467 11.66 28.10 -13.33
CA LYS A 467 10.61 28.48 -12.37
C LYS A 467 11.20 28.90 -11.02
N VAL A 468 12.34 28.31 -10.64
CA VAL A 468 13.14 28.68 -9.46
C VAL A 468 14.60 28.88 -9.86
N ASP A 469 15.33 29.73 -9.14
CA ASP A 469 16.75 30.03 -9.36
C ASP A 469 17.66 29.08 -8.58
N LEU A 470 17.24 28.67 -7.38
CA LEU A 470 17.94 27.74 -6.50
C LEU A 470 16.96 26.75 -5.88
N ILE A 471 17.45 25.57 -5.51
CA ILE A 471 16.74 24.64 -4.61
C ILE A 471 17.50 24.58 -3.29
N ILE A 472 16.78 24.85 -2.20
CA ILE A 472 17.28 24.68 -0.82
C ILE A 472 16.20 23.87 -0.10
N ALA A 473 16.29 22.54 -0.25
CA ALA A 473 15.26 21.59 0.17
C ALA A 473 15.89 20.28 0.68
N ASN A 474 16.99 20.42 1.44
CA ASN A 474 17.80 19.34 1.99
C ASN A 474 18.14 18.28 0.93
N MET A 475 18.55 18.75 -0.25
CA MET A 475 18.79 17.89 -1.41
C MET A 475 20.21 17.35 -1.38
N THR A 476 20.31 16.04 -1.24
CA THR A 476 21.58 15.31 -1.25
C THR A 476 22.14 15.19 -2.66
N ARG A 477 23.45 15.45 -2.78
CA ARG A 477 24.23 15.28 -4.01
C ARG A 477 24.39 13.80 -4.33
N THR A 478 23.69 13.33 -5.35
CA THR A 478 23.91 12.01 -5.97
C THR A 478 24.62 12.17 -7.31
N GLU A 479 25.28 11.11 -7.79
CA GLU A 479 25.91 11.14 -9.13
C GLU A 479 24.89 11.44 -10.23
N GLU A 480 23.69 10.88 -10.14
CA GLU A 480 22.59 11.11 -11.08
C GLU A 480 22.17 12.59 -11.09
N ARG A 481 21.92 13.18 -9.92
CA ARG A 481 21.53 14.60 -9.81
C ARG A 481 22.66 15.52 -10.25
N ALA A 482 23.91 15.21 -9.91
CA ALA A 482 25.06 16.00 -10.31
C ALA A 482 25.27 16.05 -11.83
N ARG A 483 24.65 15.13 -12.60
CA ARG A 483 24.62 15.19 -14.07
C ARG A 483 23.59 16.20 -14.60
N MET A 484 22.50 16.46 -13.87
CA MET A 484 21.43 17.38 -14.27
C MET A 484 21.64 18.80 -13.72
N VAL A 485 22.13 18.91 -12.48
CA VAL A 485 22.24 20.16 -11.71
C VAL A 485 23.59 20.25 -11.00
N ASP A 486 23.96 21.44 -10.53
CA ASP A 486 25.18 21.65 -9.76
C ASP A 486 24.87 21.86 -8.27
N PHE A 487 25.80 21.44 -7.41
CA PHE A 487 25.66 21.48 -5.95
C PHE A 487 26.72 22.38 -5.32
N SER A 488 26.33 23.10 -4.27
CA SER A 488 27.25 23.89 -3.43
C SER A 488 28.12 22.98 -2.55
N GLU A 489 29.04 23.60 -1.81
CA GLU A 489 29.58 22.94 -0.62
C GLU A 489 28.44 22.54 0.34
N PRO A 490 28.56 21.40 1.03
CA PRO A 490 27.51 20.94 1.92
C PRO A 490 27.36 21.87 3.11
N TYR A 491 26.13 22.29 3.39
CA TYR A 491 25.80 23.21 4.47
C TYR A 491 25.27 22.51 5.72
N PHE A 492 24.83 21.26 5.60
CA PHE A 492 24.25 20.50 6.70
C PHE A 492 24.45 19.01 6.43
N SER A 493 24.81 18.24 7.47
CA SER A 493 24.87 16.78 7.39
C SER A 493 23.79 16.18 8.29
N ASN A 494 22.98 15.30 7.72
CA ASN A 494 21.84 14.69 8.40
C ASN A 494 21.87 13.17 8.20
N PRO A 495 22.08 12.37 9.25
CA PRO A 495 22.08 10.93 9.07
C PRO A 495 20.65 10.41 8.84
N ASN A 496 20.50 9.37 8.01
CA ASN A 496 19.27 8.59 7.99
C ASN A 496 19.16 7.72 9.24
N ARG A 497 17.95 7.65 9.80
CA ARG A 497 17.60 6.70 10.85
C ARG A 497 16.27 6.03 10.57
N PHE A 498 16.09 4.87 11.19
CA PHE A 498 14.82 4.19 11.20
C PHE A 498 13.94 4.71 12.32
N LEU A 499 12.72 5.08 11.95
CA LEU A 499 11.60 5.29 12.85
C LEU A 499 10.80 3.98 12.92
N ILE A 500 10.58 3.46 14.12
CA ILE A 500 9.84 2.23 14.39
C ILE A 500 8.67 2.51 15.33
N ARG A 501 7.75 1.57 15.47
CA ARG A 501 6.76 1.61 16.57
C ARG A 501 7.39 1.11 17.86
N LYS A 502 7.03 1.72 18.98
CA LYS A 502 7.16 1.12 20.32
C LYS A 502 6.16 -0.01 20.44
N GLU A 503 6.60 -1.25 20.29
CA GLU A 503 5.74 -2.40 20.56
C GLU A 503 5.83 -2.80 22.04
N ASP A 504 4.70 -2.68 22.75
CA ASP A 504 4.49 -3.19 24.11
C ASP A 504 4.45 -4.72 24.05
N ASP A 505 5.48 -5.40 24.55
CA ASP A 505 5.60 -6.84 24.33
C ASP A 505 4.76 -7.75 25.21
N GLY A 506 4.27 -7.29 26.37
CA GLY A 506 3.24 -8.02 27.14
C GLY A 506 3.57 -9.49 27.44
N SER A 507 4.81 -9.92 27.23
CA SER A 507 5.34 -11.23 27.56
C SER A 507 6.54 -11.00 28.46
N SER A 508 6.28 -10.48 29.65
CA SER A 508 7.20 -10.75 30.73
C SER A 508 7.15 -12.26 30.97
N LEU A 509 8.32 -12.90 31.13
CA LEU A 509 8.37 -14.27 31.64
C LEU A 509 7.83 -14.34 33.09
N GLY A 510 7.36 -13.21 33.62
CA GLY A 510 6.89 -13.01 34.99
C GLY A 510 8.03 -12.94 35.98
N LEU A 511 9.27 -12.66 35.55
CA LEU A 511 10.43 -12.65 36.44
C LEU A 511 10.39 -11.38 37.31
N ALA A 512 9.69 -11.45 38.43
CA ALA A 512 9.58 -10.36 39.40
C ALA A 512 10.64 -10.50 40.49
N VAL A 513 10.86 -11.74 40.92
CA VAL A 513 11.79 -12.11 41.97
C VAL A 513 12.69 -13.26 41.49
N PRO A 514 13.89 -13.42 42.09
CA PRO A 514 14.80 -14.52 41.77
C PRO A 514 14.16 -15.92 41.79
N GLU A 515 13.12 -16.15 42.58
CA GLU A 515 12.40 -17.44 42.69
C GLU A 515 11.62 -17.82 41.42
N ASP A 516 11.28 -16.85 40.57
CA ASP A 516 10.50 -17.03 39.35
C ASP A 516 11.32 -17.71 38.23
N VAL A 517 12.62 -17.92 38.44
CA VAL A 517 13.48 -18.71 37.54
C VAL A 517 13.21 -20.21 37.61
N ASN A 518 12.44 -20.68 38.60
CA ASN A 518 12.00 -22.07 38.66
C ASN A 518 11.09 -22.41 37.47
N GLY A 519 11.39 -23.52 36.77
CA GLY A 519 10.70 -23.92 35.55
C GLY A 519 11.20 -23.19 34.28
N LYS A 520 12.16 -22.25 34.42
CA LYS A 520 12.80 -21.52 33.32
C LYS A 520 14.17 -22.09 32.98
N THR A 521 14.71 -21.72 31.83
CA THR A 521 16.08 -22.09 31.44
C THR A 521 17.07 -21.05 31.96
N VAL A 522 18.05 -21.47 32.76
CA VAL A 522 19.04 -20.55 33.33
C VAL A 522 20.45 -20.91 32.91
N GLY A 523 21.17 -19.95 32.34
CA GLY A 523 22.57 -20.09 32.00
C GLY A 523 23.50 -19.79 33.18
N VAL A 524 24.47 -20.66 33.43
CA VAL A 524 25.53 -20.48 34.43
C VAL A 524 26.89 -20.89 33.87
N PHE A 525 27.97 -20.39 34.47
CA PHE A 525 29.31 -20.89 34.18
C PHE A 525 29.53 -22.28 34.78
N THR A 526 30.02 -23.22 33.98
CA THR A 526 30.32 -24.59 34.42
C THR A 526 31.29 -24.58 35.60
N GLY A 527 30.94 -25.26 36.70
CA GLY A 527 31.83 -25.41 37.86
C GLY A 527 31.96 -24.16 38.74
N SER A 528 31.13 -23.13 38.50
CA SER A 528 31.11 -21.91 39.31
C SER A 528 30.33 -22.08 40.62
N ALA A 529 30.54 -21.19 41.58
CA ALA A 529 29.74 -21.11 42.80
C ALA A 529 28.23 -20.89 42.49
N GLN A 530 27.93 -20.18 41.40
CA GLN A 530 26.58 -19.94 40.90
C GLN A 530 25.94 -21.22 40.34
N ASP A 531 26.71 -22.11 39.69
CA ASP A 531 26.25 -23.43 39.21
C ASP A 531 25.89 -24.37 40.37
N ALA A 532 26.74 -24.41 41.41
CA ALA A 532 26.45 -25.15 42.62
C ALA A 532 25.24 -24.58 43.38
N TYR A 533 25.15 -23.25 43.47
CA TYR A 533 24.07 -22.55 44.16
C TYR A 533 22.72 -22.75 43.47
N ILE A 534 22.65 -22.59 42.14
CA ILE A 534 21.39 -22.68 41.40
C ILE A 534 20.82 -24.10 41.45
N SER A 535 21.69 -25.11 41.33
CA SER A 535 21.29 -26.52 41.37
C SER A 535 20.74 -26.94 42.73
N LYS A 536 21.19 -26.30 43.81
CA LYS A 536 20.75 -26.55 45.19
C LYS A 536 19.51 -25.74 45.57
N THR A 537 19.44 -24.48 45.16
CA THR A 537 18.45 -23.50 45.64
C THR A 537 17.22 -23.41 44.72
N TYR A 538 17.39 -23.63 43.41
CA TYR A 538 16.33 -23.57 42.41
C TYR A 538 16.25 -24.90 41.62
N PRO A 539 15.89 -26.02 42.27
CA PRO A 539 15.98 -27.36 41.68
C PRO A 539 15.03 -27.59 40.49
N GLN A 540 14.05 -26.70 40.28
CA GLN A 540 13.15 -26.76 39.12
C GLN A 540 13.61 -25.91 37.94
N ALA A 541 14.69 -25.12 38.08
CA ALA A 541 15.30 -24.43 36.97
C ALA A 541 16.05 -25.42 36.06
N LYS A 542 15.91 -25.25 34.74
CA LYS A 542 16.68 -26.03 33.76
C LYS A 542 18.02 -25.35 33.53
N VAL A 543 19.07 -25.88 34.15
CA VAL A 543 20.40 -25.27 34.14
C VAL A 543 21.16 -25.63 32.85
N PHE A 544 21.58 -24.61 32.12
CA PHE A 544 22.50 -24.70 30.98
C PHE A 544 23.87 -24.21 31.39
N ARG A 545 24.88 -25.05 31.22
CA ARG A 545 26.25 -24.77 31.64
C ARG A 545 27.10 -24.32 30.45
N PHE A 546 27.80 -23.22 30.62
CA PHE A 546 28.63 -22.61 29.59
C PHE A 546 30.07 -22.45 30.06
N ASN A 547 31.00 -22.45 29.11
CA ASN A 547 32.42 -22.30 29.38
C ASN A 547 33.00 -20.92 28.98
N THR A 548 32.18 -20.00 28.47
CA THR A 548 32.60 -18.63 28.14
C THR A 548 31.46 -17.62 28.31
N LEU A 549 31.78 -16.37 28.70
CA LEU A 549 30.79 -15.30 28.90
C LEU A 549 30.03 -14.97 27.61
N SER A 550 30.74 -14.86 26.49
CA SER A 550 30.15 -14.51 25.20
C SER A 550 29.11 -15.54 24.74
N LYS A 551 29.29 -16.83 25.06
CA LYS A 551 28.28 -17.86 24.76
C LYS A 551 27.05 -17.71 25.66
N MET A 552 27.23 -17.34 26.92
CA MET A 552 26.12 -17.08 27.85
C MET A 552 25.30 -15.88 27.41
N GLU A 553 25.95 -14.76 27.10
CA GLU A 553 25.27 -13.54 26.63
C GLU A 553 24.55 -13.77 25.30
N ASN A 554 25.20 -14.47 24.36
CA ASN A 554 24.56 -14.85 23.10
C ASN A 554 23.36 -15.77 23.31
N ALA A 555 23.46 -16.75 24.23
CA ALA A 555 22.36 -17.64 24.56
C ALA A 555 21.17 -16.90 25.21
N LEU A 556 21.42 -15.87 26.01
CA LEU A 556 20.35 -15.02 26.58
C LEU A 556 19.70 -14.16 25.49
N LYS A 557 20.50 -13.53 24.63
CA LYS A 557 20.01 -12.67 23.53
C LYS A 557 19.29 -13.45 22.44
N SER A 558 19.69 -14.70 22.18
CA SER A 558 19.02 -15.61 21.24
C SER A 558 17.79 -16.29 21.82
N GLY A 559 17.49 -16.09 23.11
CA GLY A 559 16.38 -16.76 23.81
C GLY A 559 16.60 -18.25 24.07
N THR A 560 17.84 -18.74 23.97
CA THR A 560 18.22 -20.12 24.31
C THR A 560 18.16 -20.35 25.83
N VAL A 561 18.46 -19.31 26.62
CA VAL A 561 18.21 -19.28 28.06
C VAL A 561 17.35 -18.07 28.44
N ASP A 562 16.48 -18.24 29.43
CA ASP A 562 15.52 -17.23 29.90
C ASP A 562 16.17 -16.17 30.82
N ALA A 563 17.18 -16.59 31.59
CA ALA A 563 17.99 -15.75 32.48
C ALA A 563 19.43 -16.28 32.58
N LEU A 564 20.36 -15.44 33.00
CA LEU A 564 21.74 -15.80 33.35
C LEU A 564 22.00 -15.56 34.83
N MET A 565 22.83 -16.38 35.46
CA MET A 565 23.31 -16.15 36.83
C MET A 565 24.83 -15.99 36.84
N TYR A 566 25.32 -14.83 37.27
CA TYR A 566 26.75 -14.51 37.36
C TYR A 566 26.99 -13.30 38.30
N SER A 567 28.15 -12.65 38.21
CA SER A 567 28.49 -11.45 38.99
C SER A 567 27.52 -10.29 38.73
N HIS A 568 27.06 -9.67 39.81
CA HIS A 568 26.19 -8.51 39.82
C HIS A 568 26.86 -7.30 39.15
N GLU A 569 28.14 -7.05 39.45
CA GLU A 569 28.91 -5.92 38.95
C GLU A 569 29.15 -6.03 37.44
N VAL A 570 29.46 -7.23 36.97
CA VAL A 570 29.58 -7.52 35.52
C VAL A 570 28.24 -7.33 34.83
N PHE A 571 27.14 -7.79 35.43
CA PHE A 571 25.80 -7.62 34.88
C PHE A 571 25.27 -6.19 34.93
N LEU A 572 25.65 -5.40 35.94
CA LEU A 572 25.38 -3.96 36.00
C LEU A 572 26.04 -3.18 34.87
N GLU A 573 27.22 -3.61 34.44
CA GLU A 573 27.91 -3.02 33.31
C GLU A 573 27.35 -3.52 31.98
N ALA A 574 27.05 -4.82 31.88
CA ALA A 574 26.36 -5.38 30.71
C ALA A 574 25.00 -4.71 30.46
N ALA A 575 24.19 -4.47 31.50
CA ALA A 575 22.91 -3.78 31.42
C ALA A 575 23.02 -2.27 31.13
N ARG A 576 24.19 -1.66 31.37
CA ARG A 576 24.48 -0.27 30.99
C ARG A 576 24.88 -0.17 29.52
N LEU A 577 25.73 -1.08 29.08
CA LEU A 577 26.22 -1.14 27.70
C LEU A 577 25.15 -1.64 26.73
N ASP A 578 24.18 -2.40 27.23
CA ASP A 578 23.06 -2.93 26.46
C ASP A 578 21.73 -2.65 27.16
N GLU A 579 21.00 -1.65 26.65
CA GLU A 579 19.72 -1.21 27.22
C GLU A 579 18.64 -2.29 27.20
N THR A 580 18.82 -3.39 26.45
CA THR A 580 17.88 -4.51 26.40
C THR A 580 17.99 -5.47 27.58
N LEU A 581 19.09 -5.40 28.35
CA LEU A 581 19.38 -6.28 29.48
C LEU A 581 19.02 -5.58 30.80
N GLY A 582 18.47 -6.34 31.75
CA GLY A 582 18.10 -5.85 33.07
C GLY A 582 18.39 -6.87 34.16
N LEU A 583 18.66 -6.37 35.36
CA LEU A 583 18.87 -7.19 36.55
C LEU A 583 17.53 -7.61 37.17
N LEU A 584 17.41 -8.88 37.51
CA LEU A 584 16.31 -9.43 38.28
C LEU A 584 16.63 -9.29 39.78
N GLY A 585 16.25 -8.13 40.34
CA GLY A 585 16.50 -7.79 41.74
C GLY A 585 17.96 -7.44 42.05
N GLY A 586 18.30 -7.46 43.34
CA GLY A 586 19.67 -7.24 43.83
C GLY A 586 20.52 -8.52 43.82
N PRO A 587 21.72 -8.49 44.45
CA PRO A 587 22.50 -9.69 44.70
C PRO A 587 21.70 -10.74 45.48
N VAL A 588 21.63 -11.96 44.96
CA VAL A 588 20.94 -13.12 45.56
C VAL A 588 21.79 -13.74 46.66
N PHE A 589 23.11 -13.71 46.48
CA PHE A 589 24.10 -14.02 47.51
C PHE A 589 25.41 -13.29 47.18
N SER A 590 26.26 -13.10 48.18
CA SER A 590 27.59 -12.51 48.02
C SER A 590 28.66 -13.56 48.25
N ILE A 591 29.77 -13.41 47.55
CA ILE A 591 30.88 -14.36 47.61
C ILE A 591 32.19 -13.59 47.83
N PRO A 592 32.96 -13.89 48.88
CA PRO A 592 34.20 -13.18 49.18
C PRO A 592 35.32 -13.61 48.22
N ILE A 593 35.87 -12.69 47.41
CA ILE A 593 36.99 -12.99 46.50
C ILE A 593 38.35 -12.69 47.15
N GLY A 594 39.29 -13.62 46.98
CA GLY A 594 40.68 -13.53 47.47
C GLY A 594 41.68 -13.81 46.35
N MET A 595 42.92 -13.34 46.49
CA MET A 595 44.01 -13.63 45.55
C MET A 595 44.57 -15.02 45.82
N GLY A 596 44.94 -15.75 44.76
CA GLY A 596 45.47 -17.11 44.88
C GLY A 596 47.00 -17.16 44.94
N PHE A 597 47.54 -17.96 45.85
CA PHE A 597 48.97 -18.20 46.05
C PHE A 597 49.27 -19.70 46.13
N SER A 598 50.50 -20.10 45.79
CA SER A 598 50.92 -21.49 45.97
C SER A 598 50.88 -21.87 47.46
N GLN A 599 50.50 -23.11 47.78
CA GLN A 599 50.49 -23.61 49.17
C GLN A 599 51.85 -23.49 49.84
N ASP A 600 52.94 -23.55 49.05
CA ASP A 600 54.31 -23.43 49.54
C ASP A 600 54.79 -21.98 49.70
N ASN A 601 53.98 -20.98 49.33
CA ASN A 601 54.34 -19.56 49.35
C ASN A 601 53.46 -18.72 50.28
N THR A 602 53.31 -19.19 51.52
CA THR A 602 52.66 -18.46 52.61
C THR A 602 53.23 -17.05 52.85
N PRO A 603 54.56 -16.81 52.77
CA PRO A 603 55.10 -15.47 53.01
C PRO A 603 54.60 -14.39 52.03
N LEU A 604 54.38 -14.74 50.75
CA LEU A 604 53.86 -13.79 49.77
C LEU A 604 52.37 -13.51 50.00
N CYS A 605 51.59 -14.52 50.42
CA CYS A 605 50.20 -14.36 50.84
C CYS A 605 50.09 -13.44 52.09
N ASP A 606 50.94 -13.64 53.09
CA ASP A 606 50.97 -12.79 54.29
C ASP A 606 51.36 -11.34 53.97
N GLN A 607 52.31 -11.14 53.05
CA GLN A 607 52.66 -9.81 52.54
C GLN A 607 51.49 -9.15 51.82
N PHE A 608 50.72 -9.90 51.03
CA PHE A 608 49.52 -9.41 50.37
C PHE A 608 48.44 -9.02 51.39
N ASN A 609 48.21 -9.85 52.42
CA ASN A 609 47.25 -9.57 53.48
C ASN A 609 47.63 -8.30 54.26
N HIS A 610 48.92 -8.12 54.57
CA HIS A 610 49.42 -6.90 55.19
C HIS A 610 49.20 -5.67 54.29
N PHE A 611 49.59 -5.77 53.02
CA PHE A 611 49.36 -4.73 52.02
C PHE A 611 47.88 -4.35 51.91
N LEU A 612 46.98 -5.33 51.88
CA LEU A 612 45.54 -5.10 51.79
C LEU A 612 45.02 -4.32 53.01
N ARG A 613 45.51 -4.63 54.21
CA ARG A 613 45.16 -3.89 55.44
C ARG A 613 45.66 -2.44 55.40
N GLU A 614 46.89 -2.21 54.93
CA GLU A 614 47.42 -0.85 54.75
C GLU A 614 46.61 -0.06 53.70
N LEU A 615 46.30 -0.71 52.57
CA LEU A 615 45.52 -0.12 51.47
C LEU A 615 44.13 0.35 51.94
N ARG A 616 43.48 -0.45 52.81
CA ARG A 616 42.21 -0.12 53.49
C ARG A 616 42.35 1.01 54.50
N SER A 617 43.45 1.07 55.25
CA SER A 617 43.67 2.15 56.23
C SER A 617 43.95 3.52 55.59
N GLY A 618 44.49 3.53 54.37
CA GLY A 618 44.92 4.72 53.66
C GLY A 618 43.87 5.40 52.77
N GLY A 619 42.61 4.95 52.78
CA GLY A 619 41.53 5.52 51.95
C GLY A 619 41.66 5.22 50.44
N THR A 620 42.77 4.60 50.03
CA THR A 620 43.07 4.29 48.63
C THR A 620 42.26 3.10 48.16
N TYR A 621 42.02 2.11 49.02
CA TYR A 621 41.13 0.99 48.73
C TYR A 621 39.70 1.48 48.41
N GLU A 622 39.17 2.39 49.23
CA GLU A 622 37.83 2.95 49.05
C GLU A 622 37.73 3.73 47.73
N ASP A 623 38.76 4.50 47.36
CA ASP A 623 38.81 5.17 46.06
C ASP A 623 38.85 4.16 44.90
N ILE A 624 39.65 3.09 44.99
CA ILE A 624 39.71 2.04 43.95
C ILE A 624 38.33 1.40 43.81
N VAL A 625 37.72 0.93 44.89
CA VAL A 625 36.37 0.32 44.85
C VAL A 625 35.34 1.29 44.29
N ASP A 626 35.34 2.55 44.75
CA ASP A 626 34.39 3.54 44.29
C ASP A 626 34.60 3.90 42.81
N ARG A 627 35.84 4.04 42.33
CA ARG A 627 36.13 4.28 40.92
C ARG A 627 35.72 3.13 40.02
N TRP A 628 36.06 1.89 40.39
CA TRP A 628 35.81 0.73 39.54
C TRP A 628 34.35 0.25 39.60
N MET A 629 33.73 0.25 40.78
CA MET A 629 32.39 -0.33 40.99
C MET A 629 31.26 0.72 40.90
N ASN A 630 31.44 1.92 41.45
CA ASN A 630 30.36 2.92 41.55
C ASN A 630 30.43 4.01 40.47
N ARG A 631 31.55 4.76 40.41
CA ARG A 631 31.79 5.86 39.45
C ARG A 631 32.14 5.37 38.04
N ARG A 632 32.58 4.11 37.91
CA ARG A 632 32.89 3.43 36.63
C ARG A 632 33.93 4.17 35.78
N VAL A 633 34.98 4.65 36.44
CA VAL A 633 36.13 5.32 35.80
C VAL A 633 37.23 4.29 35.57
N TYR A 634 37.30 3.76 34.35
CA TYR A 634 38.17 2.63 33.94
C TYR A 634 39.57 3.08 33.51
N GLU A 635 40.23 3.84 34.37
CA GLU A 635 41.60 4.28 34.18
C GLU A 635 42.42 3.90 35.41
N ILE A 636 43.51 3.17 35.19
CA ILE A 636 44.50 2.89 36.24
C ILE A 636 45.40 4.12 36.36
N PRO A 637 45.47 4.78 37.52
CA PRO A 637 46.41 5.88 37.73
C PRO A 637 47.85 5.41 37.53
N ALA A 638 48.76 6.31 37.15
CA ALA A 638 50.17 5.95 37.01
C ALA A 638 50.76 5.44 38.34
N ILE A 639 51.03 4.12 38.41
CA ILE A 639 51.68 3.49 39.56
C ILE A 639 53.18 3.54 39.35
N VAL A 640 53.89 4.26 40.23
CA VAL A 640 55.35 4.36 40.19
C VAL A 640 55.96 3.06 40.72
N ASN A 641 56.67 2.34 39.86
CA ASN A 641 57.37 1.10 40.21
C ASN A 641 58.69 1.04 39.43
N ASP A 642 59.81 0.86 40.14
CA ASP A 642 61.15 0.85 39.56
C ASP A 642 61.75 -0.57 39.42
N GLY A 643 61.00 -1.63 39.79
CA GLY A 643 61.34 -3.02 39.53
C GLY A 643 62.61 -3.52 40.22
N ARG A 644 63.04 -2.88 41.33
CA ARG A 644 64.30 -3.18 42.03
C ARG A 644 64.43 -4.62 42.51
N ASN A 645 63.32 -5.34 42.72
CA ASN A 645 63.29 -6.68 43.29
C ASN A 645 62.90 -7.79 42.28
N GLY A 646 63.06 -7.55 40.97
CA GLY A 646 62.76 -8.52 39.92
C GLY A 646 61.32 -8.44 39.41
N SER A 647 60.81 -9.52 38.81
CA SER A 647 59.44 -9.59 38.27
C SER A 647 58.50 -10.38 39.18
N LEU A 648 57.20 -10.07 39.13
CA LEU A 648 56.12 -10.82 39.76
C LEU A 648 55.21 -11.36 38.65
N ALA A 649 55.23 -12.67 38.43
CA ALA A 649 54.40 -13.34 37.44
C ALA A 649 52.97 -13.48 37.99
N ILE A 650 52.00 -12.84 37.34
CA ILE A 650 50.61 -12.76 37.81
C ILE A 650 49.72 -13.46 36.79
N GLY A 651 49.09 -14.56 37.20
CA GLY A 651 48.08 -15.25 36.39
C GLY A 651 46.78 -14.47 36.38
N ILE A 652 46.28 -14.17 35.18
CA ILE A 652 44.98 -13.55 34.94
C ILE A 652 44.20 -14.39 33.92
N VAL A 653 42.88 -14.26 33.86
CA VAL A 653 42.07 -15.06 32.92
C VAL A 653 41.81 -14.28 31.63
N SER A 654 41.79 -15.00 30.50
CA SER A 654 41.53 -14.43 29.16
C SER A 654 40.10 -13.95 28.91
N ASP A 655 39.13 -14.34 29.75
CA ASP A 655 37.70 -14.21 29.48
C ASP A 655 36.97 -13.19 30.36
N VAL A 656 37.71 -12.33 31.07
CA VAL A 656 37.12 -11.38 32.03
C VAL A 656 36.69 -10.07 31.36
N SER A 657 35.61 -9.51 31.89
CA SER A 657 35.00 -8.24 31.51
C SER A 657 35.19 -7.18 32.60
N LEU A 658 35.00 -5.90 32.21
CA LEU A 658 34.91 -4.81 33.17
C LEU A 658 33.79 -5.09 34.20
N PRO A 659 33.99 -4.77 35.49
CA PRO A 659 35.08 -3.95 36.03
C PRO A 659 36.34 -4.73 36.52
N PHE A 660 36.36 -6.07 36.54
CA PHE A 660 37.40 -6.83 37.26
C PHE A 660 38.72 -7.02 36.49
N ALA A 661 38.65 -7.46 35.25
CA ALA A 661 39.80 -7.55 34.34
C ALA A 661 39.32 -7.47 32.88
N ALA A 662 40.07 -6.79 32.02
CA ALA A 662 39.79 -6.60 30.60
C ALA A 662 41.09 -6.24 29.86
N GLN A 663 41.08 -6.25 28.53
CA GLN A 663 42.22 -5.80 27.70
C GLN A 663 41.91 -4.44 27.07
N LYS A 664 42.82 -3.46 27.24
CA LYS A 664 42.76 -2.14 26.60
C LYS A 664 44.14 -1.81 26.03
N ASP A 665 44.21 -1.55 24.72
CA ASP A 665 45.45 -1.22 23.99
C ASP A 665 46.59 -2.26 24.19
N GLY A 666 46.22 -3.55 24.27
CA GLY A 666 47.16 -4.66 24.47
C GLY A 666 47.74 -4.78 25.89
N ARG A 667 47.15 -4.06 26.86
CA ARG A 667 47.48 -4.19 28.29
C ARG A 667 46.27 -4.66 29.09
N PRO A 668 46.47 -5.51 30.12
CA PRO A 668 45.40 -5.82 31.05
C PRO A 668 45.06 -4.57 31.87
N ILE A 669 43.77 -4.34 32.07
CA ILE A 669 43.21 -3.30 32.95
C ILE A 669 42.09 -3.91 33.79
N GLY A 670 41.77 -3.34 34.95
CA GLY A 670 40.67 -3.84 35.79
C GLY A 670 40.95 -3.65 37.27
N PHE A 671 39.92 -3.87 38.09
CA PHE A 671 40.02 -3.85 39.55
C PHE A 671 41.07 -4.83 40.08
N ASP A 672 41.06 -6.08 39.61
CA ASP A 672 42.01 -7.13 40.03
C ASP A 672 43.43 -6.76 39.59
N ILE A 673 43.53 -6.17 38.40
CA ILE A 673 44.78 -5.71 37.80
C ILE A 673 45.38 -4.56 38.60
N GLU A 674 44.58 -3.53 38.94
CA GLU A 674 45.08 -2.39 39.72
C GLU A 674 45.56 -2.81 41.11
N ILE A 675 44.84 -3.72 41.78
CA ILE A 675 45.27 -4.25 43.08
C ILE A 675 46.58 -5.03 42.94
N ALA A 676 46.71 -5.86 41.91
CA ALA A 676 47.91 -6.64 41.65
C ALA A 676 49.12 -5.74 41.26
N GLU A 677 48.92 -4.69 40.47
CA GLU A 677 49.97 -3.72 40.11
C GLU A 677 50.46 -2.93 41.33
N ARG A 678 49.54 -2.53 42.22
CA ARG A 678 49.88 -1.84 43.48
C ARG A 678 50.59 -2.77 44.44
N PHE A 679 50.20 -4.04 44.52
CA PHE A 679 50.92 -5.03 45.31
C PHE A 679 52.32 -5.28 44.75
N ALA A 680 52.47 -5.40 43.42
CA ALA A 680 53.77 -5.53 42.77
C ALA A 680 54.67 -4.34 43.10
N ALA A 681 54.13 -3.11 43.07
CA ALA A 681 54.85 -1.91 43.51
C ALA A 681 55.22 -1.93 45.00
N TYR A 682 54.31 -2.40 45.87
CA TYR A 682 54.54 -2.54 47.31
C TYR A 682 55.71 -3.50 47.62
N VAL A 683 55.83 -4.61 46.89
CA VAL A 683 56.97 -5.55 47.03
C VAL A 683 58.20 -5.16 46.19
N GLY A 684 58.13 -4.06 45.44
CA GLY A 684 59.20 -3.55 44.57
C GLY A 684 59.49 -4.42 43.33
N LYS A 685 58.54 -5.24 42.89
CA LYS A 685 58.65 -6.12 41.73
C LYS A 685 57.88 -5.58 40.54
N LYS A 686 58.37 -5.79 39.32
CA LYS A 686 57.67 -5.44 38.09
C LYS A 686 56.56 -6.47 37.78
N PRO A 687 55.29 -6.06 37.61
CA PRO A 687 54.22 -7.01 37.28
C PRO A 687 54.38 -7.55 35.86
N VAL A 688 54.23 -8.87 35.71
CA VAL A 688 54.20 -9.58 34.42
C VAL A 688 52.92 -10.40 34.37
N PHE A 689 51.95 -9.98 33.57
CA PHE A 689 50.66 -10.64 33.46
C PHE A 689 50.71 -11.78 32.45
N LEU A 690 50.32 -12.97 32.90
CA LEU A 690 50.18 -14.17 32.09
C LEU A 690 48.70 -14.50 31.96
N THR A 691 48.19 -14.32 30.74
CA THR A 691 46.80 -14.65 30.42
C THR A 691 46.65 -16.15 30.24
N LEU A 692 45.94 -16.79 31.16
CA LEU A 692 45.69 -18.23 31.20
C LEU A 692 44.20 -18.52 31.08
N THR A 693 43.83 -19.77 30.79
CA THR A 693 42.44 -20.22 30.90
C THR A 693 42.13 -20.60 32.35
N SER A 694 40.86 -20.54 32.75
CA SER A 694 40.43 -20.85 34.12
C SER A 694 40.86 -22.25 34.58
N GLU A 695 40.86 -23.23 33.67
CA GLU A 695 41.29 -24.62 33.92
C GLU A 695 42.80 -24.75 34.17
N ASN A 696 43.61 -23.81 33.67
CA ASN A 696 45.08 -23.87 33.73
C ASN A 696 45.68 -23.03 34.86
N LEU A 697 44.88 -22.22 35.55
CA LEU A 697 45.35 -21.31 36.60
C LEU A 697 46.00 -22.04 37.79
N ALA A 698 45.30 -23.02 38.36
CA ALA A 698 45.82 -23.80 39.49
C ALA A 698 47.07 -24.61 39.08
N GLY A 699 47.08 -25.14 37.86
CA GLY A 699 48.23 -25.78 37.22
C GLY A 699 49.44 -24.85 37.14
N ALA A 700 49.29 -23.65 36.56
CA ALA A 700 50.36 -22.67 36.44
C ALA A 700 50.92 -22.20 37.79
N LEU A 701 50.08 -22.10 38.81
CA LEU A 701 50.51 -21.72 40.16
C LEU A 701 51.27 -22.85 40.87
N SER A 702 50.86 -24.10 40.66
CA SER A 702 51.56 -25.28 41.21
C SER A 702 52.87 -25.61 40.49
N THR A 703 52.99 -25.29 39.20
CA THR A 703 54.24 -25.46 38.42
C THR A 703 55.21 -24.29 38.63
N GLY A 704 54.79 -23.21 39.29
CA GLY A 704 55.59 -21.99 39.50
C GLY A 704 55.71 -21.11 38.26
N GLU A 705 54.85 -21.32 37.25
CA GLU A 705 54.76 -20.46 36.06
C GLU A 705 54.19 -19.07 36.41
N VAL A 706 53.33 -18.99 37.42
CA VAL A 706 52.86 -17.74 38.03
C VAL A 706 53.14 -17.74 39.55
N ASP A 707 53.49 -16.58 40.09
CA ASP A 707 53.75 -16.36 41.51
C ASP A 707 52.46 -16.15 42.31
N MET A 708 51.45 -15.56 41.67
CA MET A 708 50.12 -15.32 42.24
C MET A 708 49.05 -15.31 41.14
N ILE A 709 47.79 -15.50 41.53
CA ILE A 709 46.62 -15.41 40.66
C ILE A 709 45.79 -14.20 41.07
N ALA A 710 45.56 -13.31 40.11
CA ALA A 710 44.66 -12.16 40.23
C ALA A 710 43.46 -12.36 39.30
N ALA A 711 42.52 -13.19 39.75
CA ALA A 711 41.31 -13.50 39.01
C ALA A 711 40.13 -13.62 39.99
N SER A 712 39.06 -12.87 39.72
CA SER A 712 37.77 -12.92 40.44
C SER A 712 37.00 -14.24 40.31
N MET A 713 37.68 -15.37 40.03
CA MET A 713 37.06 -16.69 39.89
C MET A 713 37.18 -17.51 41.18
N PHE A 714 36.05 -18.08 41.63
CA PHE A 714 36.00 -19.04 42.73
C PHE A 714 36.52 -20.40 42.30
N LEU A 715 37.39 -20.99 43.12
CA LEU A 715 37.65 -22.42 43.10
C LEU A 715 36.69 -23.08 44.09
N SER A 716 35.93 -24.09 43.64
CA SER A 716 34.97 -24.82 44.46
C SER A 716 35.68 -25.57 45.60
N GLU A 717 35.04 -25.68 46.77
CA GLU A 717 35.55 -26.31 48.00
C GLU A 717 35.89 -27.81 47.91
N GLU A 718 35.84 -28.46 46.73
CA GLU A 718 36.10 -29.90 46.57
C GLU A 718 37.38 -30.16 45.74
N GLY A 719 38.46 -30.62 46.40
CA GLY A 719 39.65 -31.22 45.75
C GLY A 719 40.99 -31.01 46.49
N ASP A 720 41.91 -31.99 46.39
CA ASP A 720 43.22 -32.07 47.11
C ASP A 720 44.34 -31.14 46.57
N SER A 721 44.04 -30.11 45.77
CA SER A 721 45.06 -29.26 45.12
C SER A 721 44.67 -27.77 45.04
N GLN A 722 44.10 -27.24 46.13
CA GLN A 722 43.62 -25.85 46.19
C GLN A 722 44.74 -24.85 46.49
N PRO A 723 44.80 -23.69 45.82
CA PRO A 723 45.73 -22.61 46.16
C PRO A 723 45.39 -21.98 47.52
N LEU A 724 46.41 -21.43 48.17
CA LEU A 724 46.25 -20.61 49.37
C LEU A 724 45.59 -19.28 48.99
N LEU A 725 44.42 -18.98 49.54
CA LEU A 725 43.69 -17.73 49.27
C LEU A 725 44.05 -16.64 50.29
N SER A 726 44.16 -15.39 49.83
CA SER A 726 44.33 -14.22 50.71
C SER A 726 43.11 -13.93 51.57
N GLU A 727 43.26 -12.99 52.51
CA GLU A 727 42.12 -12.25 53.07
C GLU A 727 41.26 -11.69 51.91
N PRO A 728 39.93 -11.73 52.01
CA PRO A 728 39.06 -11.25 50.94
C PRO A 728 39.30 -9.76 50.64
N TYR A 729 39.56 -9.44 49.38
CA TYR A 729 39.77 -8.07 48.95
C TYR A 729 38.50 -7.43 48.41
N TYR A 730 37.45 -8.19 48.10
CA TYR A 730 36.13 -7.67 47.71
C TYR A 730 35.03 -8.70 47.96
N GLU A 731 33.79 -8.27 48.16
CA GLU A 731 32.62 -9.16 48.22
C GLU A 731 31.85 -9.03 46.92
N MET A 732 31.90 -10.06 46.07
CA MET A 732 31.26 -10.06 44.78
C MET A 732 29.82 -10.54 44.90
N GLY A 733 28.86 -9.71 44.49
CA GLY A 733 27.45 -10.10 44.44
C GLY A 733 27.18 -11.05 43.28
N ALA A 734 26.28 -12.03 43.45
CA ALA A 734 25.75 -12.84 42.36
C ALA A 734 24.29 -12.47 42.08
N SER A 735 23.96 -12.14 40.84
CA SER A 735 22.61 -11.74 40.43
C SER A 735 22.15 -12.46 39.18
N PHE A 736 20.84 -12.35 38.93
CA PHE A 736 20.23 -12.78 37.69
C PHE A 736 20.17 -11.62 36.69
N LEU A 737 20.54 -11.89 35.43
CA LEU A 737 20.37 -10.98 34.29
C LEU A 737 19.38 -11.60 33.31
N ALA A 738 18.39 -10.84 32.89
CA ALA A 738 17.43 -11.25 31.87
C ALA A 738 17.22 -10.10 30.87
N LEU A 739 16.58 -10.38 29.75
CA LEU A 739 16.11 -9.30 28.87
C LEU A 739 15.08 -8.46 29.66
N LYS A 740 15.11 -7.12 29.59
CA LYS A 740 14.17 -6.24 30.33
C LYS A 740 12.72 -6.58 30.05
N LYS A 741 12.42 -7.03 28.82
CA LYS A 741 11.10 -7.54 28.44
C LYS A 741 10.62 -8.72 29.28
N ASN A 742 11.53 -9.51 29.84
CA ASN A 742 11.23 -10.69 30.64
C ASN A 742 11.00 -10.36 32.15
N LEU A 743 11.38 -9.15 32.61
CA LEU A 743 11.32 -8.72 34.02
C LEU A 743 9.99 -8.06 34.39
N ALA A 744 9.38 -8.46 35.51
CA ALA A 744 8.10 -7.91 35.97
C ALA A 744 8.22 -6.49 36.54
N ALA A 745 9.38 -6.11 37.10
CA ALA A 745 9.62 -4.73 37.58
C ALA A 745 9.55 -3.69 36.45
N TYR A 746 9.69 -4.12 35.19
CA TYR A 746 9.51 -3.27 34.01
C TYR A 746 8.02 -2.99 33.70
N GLU A 747 7.08 -3.74 34.27
CA GLU A 747 5.65 -3.39 34.25
C GLU A 747 5.32 -2.23 35.20
N GLY A 748 6.10 -2.04 36.28
CA GLY A 748 5.89 -0.98 37.28
C GLY A 748 6.37 0.42 36.88
N ALA A 749 7.23 0.53 35.86
CA ALA A 749 7.65 1.82 35.27
C ALA A 749 6.79 2.25 34.07
N ARG A 750 5.79 1.43 33.67
CA ARG A 750 4.66 1.94 32.90
C ARG A 750 3.79 2.75 33.87
N ALA A 751 3.99 4.07 33.91
CA ALA A 751 2.84 4.94 34.18
C ALA A 751 1.73 4.45 33.23
N PRO A 752 0.52 4.15 33.75
CA PRO A 752 -0.52 3.56 32.94
C PRO A 752 -0.71 4.47 31.73
N ILE A 753 -0.55 3.92 30.52
CA ILE A 753 -1.18 4.53 29.37
C ILE A 753 -2.67 4.36 29.64
N GLU A 754 -3.24 5.30 30.39
CA GLU A 754 -4.65 5.62 30.27
C GLU A 754 -4.87 5.73 28.78
N ARG A 755 -5.57 4.74 28.20
CA ARG A 755 -6.18 4.93 26.90
C ARG A 755 -7.13 6.08 27.11
N LYS A 756 -6.65 7.30 26.85
CA LYS A 756 -7.44 8.52 26.80
C LYS A 756 -8.76 8.15 26.16
N SER A 757 -9.86 8.48 26.83
CA SER A 757 -11.18 8.11 26.32
C SER A 757 -11.31 8.57 24.87
N PHE A 758 -12.18 7.96 24.07
CA PHE A 758 -12.36 8.39 22.68
C PHE A 758 -12.53 9.93 22.57
N PHE A 759 -13.22 10.53 23.54
CA PHE A 759 -13.41 11.98 23.61
C PHE A 759 -12.15 12.75 23.97
N GLU A 760 -11.28 12.23 24.83
CA GLU A 760 -9.99 12.87 25.14
C GLU A 760 -9.00 12.76 24.00
N ARG A 761 -9.00 11.64 23.25
CA ARG A 761 -8.20 11.52 22.02
C ARG A 761 -8.70 12.47 20.95
N LEU A 762 -10.02 12.56 20.78
CA LEU A 762 -10.62 13.49 19.83
C LEU A 762 -10.37 14.95 20.23
N ALA A 763 -10.46 15.30 21.51
CA ALA A 763 -10.16 16.64 22.02
C ALA A 763 -8.69 16.99 21.88
N ASN A 764 -7.79 16.03 22.12
CA ASN A 764 -6.36 16.20 21.92
C ASN A 764 -6.03 16.39 20.43
N SER A 765 -6.58 15.56 19.54
CA SER A 765 -6.47 15.75 18.09
C SER A 765 -7.06 17.09 17.65
N PHE A 766 -8.20 17.54 18.19
CA PHE A 766 -8.75 18.85 17.87
C PHE A 766 -7.79 19.98 18.27
N TYR A 767 -7.26 19.94 19.49
CA TYR A 767 -6.33 20.94 19.99
C TYR A 767 -5.06 20.98 19.14
N ILE A 768 -4.47 19.81 18.87
CA ILE A 768 -3.25 19.68 18.06
C ILE A 768 -3.51 20.14 16.62
N ASN A 769 -4.57 19.68 15.96
CA ASN A 769 -4.77 19.95 14.54
C ASN A 769 -5.31 21.35 14.22
N ILE A 770 -5.97 22.01 15.17
CA ILE A 770 -6.66 23.29 14.91
C ILE A 770 -6.09 24.45 15.73
N ILE A 771 -5.81 24.23 17.02
CA ILE A 771 -5.49 25.32 17.96
C ILE A 771 -3.99 25.54 18.09
N LEU A 772 -3.22 24.46 18.26
CA LEU A 772 -1.77 24.50 18.42
C LEU A 772 -1.13 25.17 17.19
N GLU A 773 -0.18 26.07 17.41
CA GLU A 773 0.49 26.89 16.37
C GLU A 773 -0.48 27.72 15.50
N ASN A 774 -1.66 28.07 16.00
CA ASN A 774 -2.66 28.86 15.27
C ASN A 774 -3.04 28.26 13.89
N ARG A 775 -3.02 26.93 13.75
CA ARG A 775 -3.30 26.21 12.49
C ARG A 775 -4.67 26.53 11.88
N TYR A 776 -5.63 27.01 12.68
CA TYR A 776 -6.88 27.56 12.18
C TYR A 776 -6.70 28.70 11.16
N LEU A 777 -5.60 29.46 11.22
CA LEU A 777 -5.27 30.49 10.22
C LEU A 777 -4.97 29.88 8.85
N LEU A 778 -4.31 28.73 8.79
CA LEU A 778 -4.08 27.99 7.54
C LEU A 778 -5.40 27.50 6.94
N ILE A 779 -6.30 27.00 7.78
CA ILE A 779 -7.64 26.57 7.35
C ILE A 779 -8.42 27.77 6.78
N LEU A 780 -8.38 28.92 7.46
CA LEU A 780 -9.04 30.14 7.00
C LEU A 780 -8.42 30.68 5.70
N SER A 781 -7.09 30.60 5.57
CA SER A 781 -6.37 30.97 4.34
C SER A 781 -6.77 30.06 3.18
N GLY A 782 -6.73 28.73 3.36
CA GLY A 782 -7.17 27.76 2.35
C GLY A 782 -8.63 27.96 1.94
N LEU A 783 -9.52 28.21 2.92
CA LEU A 783 -10.93 28.53 2.67
C LEU A 783 -11.10 29.81 1.85
N ARG A 784 -10.34 30.87 2.17
CA ARG A 784 -10.34 32.13 1.43
C ARG A 784 -9.92 31.90 -0.02
N THR A 785 -8.83 31.16 -0.25
CA THR A 785 -8.34 30.85 -1.59
C THR A 785 -9.37 30.06 -2.40
N THR A 786 -9.96 29.02 -1.81
CA THR A 786 -11.06 28.24 -2.42
C THR A 786 -12.21 29.16 -2.86
N LEU A 787 -12.63 30.09 -2.01
CA LEU A 787 -13.71 31.04 -2.30
C LEU A 787 -13.34 32.04 -3.41
N VAL A 788 -12.13 32.61 -3.36
CA VAL A 788 -11.65 33.56 -4.37
C VAL A 788 -11.61 32.90 -5.75
N ILE A 789 -11.02 31.70 -5.85
CA ILE A 789 -10.97 30.94 -7.10
C ILE A 789 -12.38 30.66 -7.60
N SER A 790 -13.25 30.13 -6.74
CA SER A 790 -14.62 29.74 -7.12
C SER A 790 -15.45 30.93 -7.62
N VAL A 791 -15.38 32.08 -6.94
CA VAL A 791 -16.15 33.28 -7.31
C VAL A 791 -15.63 33.89 -8.61
N LEU A 792 -14.31 34.06 -8.73
CA LEU A 792 -13.71 34.66 -9.92
C LEU A 792 -13.84 33.75 -11.15
N ALA A 793 -13.62 32.43 -10.99
CA ALA A 793 -13.82 31.45 -12.06
C ALA A 793 -15.28 31.39 -12.49
N CYS A 794 -16.23 31.50 -11.55
CA CYS A 794 -17.65 31.60 -11.87
C CYS A 794 -17.94 32.85 -12.69
N LEU A 795 -17.56 34.04 -12.22
CA LEU A 795 -17.80 35.30 -12.95
C LEU A 795 -17.18 35.29 -14.36
N PHE A 796 -15.92 34.88 -14.46
CA PHE A 796 -15.20 34.76 -15.74
C PHE A 796 -15.88 33.72 -16.65
N GLY A 797 -16.19 32.54 -16.10
CA GLY A 797 -16.83 31.46 -16.83
C GLY A 797 -18.27 31.78 -17.27
N THR A 798 -19.06 32.52 -16.49
CA THR A 798 -20.39 32.98 -16.92
C THR A 798 -20.29 33.94 -18.10
N ALA A 799 -19.36 34.90 -18.04
CA ALA A 799 -19.15 35.87 -19.11
C ALA A 799 -18.66 35.17 -20.40
N LEU A 800 -17.68 34.28 -20.25
CA LEU A 800 -17.18 33.45 -21.35
C LEU A 800 -18.28 32.56 -21.93
N GLY A 801 -19.05 31.90 -21.07
CA GLY A 801 -20.15 31.01 -21.45
C GLY A 801 -21.27 31.75 -22.19
N ALA A 802 -21.61 32.98 -21.79
CA ALA A 802 -22.55 33.82 -22.52
C ALA A 802 -22.02 34.20 -23.92
N GLY A 803 -20.72 34.53 -24.03
CA GLY A 803 -20.06 34.79 -25.31
C GLY A 803 -20.07 33.57 -26.23
N ILE A 804 -19.66 32.40 -25.72
CA ILE A 804 -19.67 31.13 -26.47
C ILE A 804 -21.10 30.76 -26.89
N CYS A 805 -22.10 30.95 -26.01
CA CYS A 805 -23.52 30.74 -26.35
C CYS A 805 -23.95 31.64 -27.52
N ALA A 806 -23.58 32.93 -27.51
CA ALA A 806 -23.90 33.85 -28.60
C ALA A 806 -23.25 33.43 -29.93
N LEU A 807 -21.99 32.98 -29.90
CA LEU A 807 -21.30 32.42 -31.08
C LEU A 807 -22.00 31.15 -31.59
N ARG A 808 -22.41 30.28 -30.67
CA ARG A 808 -23.10 29.03 -30.98
C ARG A 808 -24.48 29.27 -31.61
N MET A 809 -25.19 30.32 -31.19
CA MET A 809 -26.48 30.74 -31.75
C MET A 809 -26.38 31.63 -32.99
N SER A 810 -25.17 31.96 -33.45
CA SER A 810 -24.95 32.79 -34.62
C SER A 810 -25.42 32.10 -35.91
N LYS A 811 -25.82 32.90 -36.90
CA LYS A 811 -26.10 32.43 -38.25
C LYS A 811 -24.82 32.06 -39.02
N ASN A 812 -23.67 32.58 -38.60
CA ASN A 812 -22.38 32.28 -39.24
C ASN A 812 -21.90 30.87 -38.86
N VAL A 813 -21.69 30.04 -39.89
CA VAL A 813 -21.29 28.62 -39.74
C VAL A 813 -19.92 28.49 -39.06
N ILE A 814 -18.97 29.40 -39.34
CA ILE A 814 -17.60 29.35 -38.79
C ILE A 814 -17.63 29.62 -37.28
N LEU A 815 -18.32 30.68 -36.85
CA LEU A 815 -18.45 31.02 -35.43
C LEU A 815 -19.14 29.90 -34.64
N ARG A 816 -20.16 29.28 -35.25
CA ARG A 816 -20.88 28.15 -34.67
C ARG A 816 -20.00 26.90 -34.54
N TRP A 817 -19.12 26.66 -35.51
CA TRP A 817 -18.19 25.54 -35.51
C TRP A 817 -17.09 25.72 -34.47
N LEU A 818 -16.47 26.92 -34.39
CA LEU A 818 -15.46 27.25 -33.37
C LEU A 818 -16.00 27.05 -31.94
N ALA A 819 -17.22 27.53 -31.68
CA ALA A 819 -17.88 27.30 -30.40
C ALA A 819 -18.09 25.80 -30.10
N LYS A 820 -18.42 24.98 -31.13
CA LYS A 820 -18.59 23.53 -30.97
C LYS A 820 -17.28 22.85 -30.58
N VAL A 821 -16.19 23.18 -31.26
CA VAL A 821 -14.86 22.61 -30.99
C VAL A 821 -14.41 22.95 -29.57
N TYR A 822 -14.52 24.23 -29.17
CA TYR A 822 -14.20 24.66 -27.81
C TYR A 822 -14.95 23.84 -26.76
N ILE A 823 -16.28 23.71 -26.90
CA ILE A 823 -17.12 22.97 -25.94
C ILE A 823 -16.71 21.48 -25.90
N SER A 824 -16.52 20.85 -27.07
CA SER A 824 -16.16 19.43 -27.15
C SER A 824 -14.80 19.12 -26.55
N VAL A 825 -13.79 19.96 -26.81
CA VAL A 825 -12.42 19.76 -26.30
C VAL A 825 -12.39 19.97 -24.78
N ILE A 826 -12.93 21.09 -24.29
CA ILE A 826 -12.86 21.43 -22.86
C ILE A 826 -13.67 20.46 -21.99
N ARG A 827 -14.83 19.97 -22.47
CA ARG A 827 -15.63 18.97 -21.74
C ARG A 827 -15.12 17.54 -21.89
N GLY A 828 -14.29 17.27 -22.90
CA GLY A 828 -13.69 15.95 -23.13
C GLY A 828 -12.43 15.69 -22.31
N MET A 829 -11.76 16.75 -21.82
CA MET A 829 -10.55 16.64 -21.01
C MET A 829 -10.85 16.57 -19.50
N PRO A 830 -10.16 15.71 -18.74
CA PRO A 830 -10.19 15.77 -17.28
C PRO A 830 -9.74 17.15 -16.79
N VAL A 831 -10.47 17.74 -15.85
CA VAL A 831 -10.21 19.12 -15.38
C VAL A 831 -8.84 19.28 -14.72
N LEU A 832 -8.32 18.21 -14.08
CA LEU A 832 -6.96 18.16 -13.55
C LEU A 832 -5.91 18.30 -14.65
N VAL A 833 -6.08 17.56 -15.76
CA VAL A 833 -5.17 17.62 -16.90
C VAL A 833 -5.23 18.99 -17.56
N LEU A 834 -6.42 19.58 -17.70
CA LEU A 834 -6.59 20.94 -18.21
C LEU A 834 -5.84 21.97 -17.35
N LEU A 835 -5.99 21.88 -16.01
CA LEU A 835 -5.28 22.75 -15.07
C LEU A 835 -3.76 22.62 -15.22
N MET A 836 -3.26 21.38 -15.30
CA MET A 836 -1.84 21.09 -15.48
C MET A 836 -1.29 21.60 -16.83
N LEU A 837 -2.02 21.41 -17.94
CA LEU A 837 -1.60 21.90 -19.26
C LEU A 837 -1.51 23.43 -19.29
N ILE A 838 -2.53 24.11 -18.76
CA ILE A 838 -2.55 25.57 -18.73
C ILE A 838 -1.37 26.09 -17.90
N PHE A 839 -1.08 25.47 -16.76
CA PHE A 839 0.00 25.89 -15.87
C PHE A 839 1.41 25.52 -16.36
N TYR A 840 1.65 24.25 -16.68
CA TYR A 840 2.99 23.72 -16.98
C TYR A 840 3.40 23.82 -18.46
N VAL A 841 2.46 24.05 -19.38
CA VAL A 841 2.76 24.11 -20.83
C VAL A 841 2.45 25.49 -21.39
N ILE A 842 1.22 25.98 -21.21
CA ILE A 842 0.80 27.24 -21.84
C ILE A 842 1.45 28.45 -21.16
N PHE A 843 1.45 28.49 -19.84
CA PHE A 843 2.04 29.58 -19.06
C PHE A 843 3.44 29.26 -18.50
N ALA A 844 4.10 28.20 -18.98
CA ALA A 844 5.42 27.79 -18.50
C ALA A 844 6.47 28.91 -18.58
N SER A 845 6.43 29.71 -19.65
CA SER A 845 7.38 30.77 -19.95
C SER A 845 7.02 32.14 -19.36
N VAL A 846 5.90 32.25 -18.63
CA VAL A 846 5.35 33.51 -18.14
C VAL A 846 5.16 33.45 -16.62
N ASN A 847 5.69 34.44 -15.90
CA ASN A 847 5.54 34.53 -14.45
C ASN A 847 4.15 35.04 -14.07
N ILE A 848 3.15 34.15 -14.10
CA ILE A 848 1.75 34.44 -13.77
C ILE A 848 1.38 33.83 -12.40
N ASP A 849 0.52 34.53 -11.65
CA ASP A 849 0.02 34.04 -10.37
C ASP A 849 -0.77 32.70 -10.54
N PRO A 850 -0.43 31.64 -9.78
CA PRO A 850 -1.09 30.34 -9.90
C PRO A 850 -2.60 30.35 -9.58
N VAL A 851 -3.08 31.25 -8.72
CA VAL A 851 -4.51 31.43 -8.41
C VAL A 851 -5.23 31.96 -9.65
N LEU A 852 -4.62 32.92 -10.36
CA LEU A 852 -5.16 33.42 -11.62
C LEU A 852 -5.21 32.32 -12.70
N VAL A 853 -4.19 31.46 -12.77
CA VAL A 853 -4.20 30.30 -13.67
C VAL A 853 -5.35 29.35 -13.34
N ALA A 854 -5.58 29.05 -12.06
CA ALA A 854 -6.72 28.25 -11.62
C ALA A 854 -8.06 28.89 -12.00
N VAL A 855 -8.19 30.22 -11.83
CA VAL A 855 -9.39 30.98 -12.22
C VAL A 855 -9.66 30.86 -13.73
N ILE A 856 -8.63 30.96 -14.56
CA ILE A 856 -8.74 30.82 -16.03
C ILE A 856 -9.13 29.38 -16.38
N ALA A 857 -8.40 28.39 -15.88
CA ALA A 857 -8.62 26.98 -16.19
C ALA A 857 -10.02 26.50 -15.79
N PHE A 858 -10.43 26.78 -14.55
CA PHE A 858 -11.75 26.41 -14.07
C PHE A 858 -12.84 27.27 -14.68
N GLY A 859 -12.60 28.55 -14.96
CA GLY A 859 -13.58 29.40 -15.63
C GLY A 859 -13.79 29.01 -17.10
N MET A 860 -12.76 28.53 -17.80
CA MET A 860 -12.91 27.94 -19.13
C MET A 860 -13.78 26.68 -19.09
N ASN A 861 -13.49 25.78 -18.14
CA ASN A 861 -14.28 24.56 -17.93
C ASN A 861 -15.74 24.90 -17.61
N PHE A 862 -15.96 25.72 -16.57
CA PHE A 862 -17.28 26.19 -16.15
C PHE A 862 -18.04 26.90 -17.27
N GLY A 863 -17.36 27.76 -18.03
CA GLY A 863 -17.96 28.50 -19.16
C GLY A 863 -18.41 27.59 -20.31
N ALA A 864 -17.72 26.46 -20.55
CA ALA A 864 -18.17 25.48 -21.54
C ALA A 864 -19.51 24.84 -21.13
N TYR A 865 -19.68 24.46 -19.86
CA TYR A 865 -20.95 23.94 -19.34
C TYR A 865 -22.05 25.00 -19.34
N VAL A 866 -21.76 26.21 -18.82
CA VAL A 866 -22.71 27.32 -18.75
C VAL A 866 -23.21 27.73 -20.14
N SER A 867 -22.35 27.70 -21.17
CA SER A 867 -22.73 28.04 -22.54
C SER A 867 -23.86 27.14 -23.08
N GLU A 868 -23.78 25.83 -22.82
CA GLU A 868 -24.80 24.86 -23.24
C GLU A 868 -26.09 25.02 -22.43
N MET A 869 -25.98 25.39 -21.15
CA MET A 869 -27.13 25.63 -20.26
C MET A 869 -27.91 26.88 -20.68
N PHE A 870 -27.22 27.98 -21.03
CA PHE A 870 -27.85 29.18 -21.58
C PHE A 870 -28.51 28.89 -22.93
N ARG A 871 -27.82 28.17 -23.83
CA ARG A 871 -28.39 27.79 -25.13
C ARG A 871 -29.68 26.99 -24.96
N ALA A 872 -29.65 25.92 -24.17
CA ALA A 872 -30.81 25.07 -23.92
C ALA A 872 -31.98 25.86 -23.30
N SER A 873 -31.68 26.80 -22.41
CA SER A 873 -32.70 27.65 -21.76
C SER A 873 -33.35 28.66 -22.71
N ILE A 874 -32.58 29.26 -23.64
CA ILE A 874 -33.12 30.22 -24.60
C ILE A 874 -33.89 29.51 -25.71
N GLU A 875 -33.38 28.37 -26.22
CA GLU A 875 -34.03 27.58 -27.27
C GLU A 875 -35.29 26.85 -26.77
N GLY A 876 -35.39 26.60 -25.47
CA GLY A 876 -36.58 26.00 -24.85
C GLY A 876 -37.79 26.94 -24.77
N ILE A 877 -37.65 28.25 -25.07
CA ILE A 877 -38.76 29.21 -25.10
C ILE A 877 -39.47 29.11 -26.45
N ASP A 878 -40.80 29.08 -26.42
CA ASP A 878 -41.64 29.00 -27.61
C ASP A 878 -41.32 30.12 -28.63
N LYS A 879 -41.18 29.73 -29.91
CA LYS A 879 -40.78 30.66 -30.99
C LYS A 879 -41.80 31.78 -31.20
N GLY A 880 -43.08 31.54 -30.91
CA GLY A 880 -44.16 32.51 -30.99
C GLY A 880 -43.98 33.69 -30.04
N GLN A 881 -43.29 33.53 -28.90
CA GLN A 881 -42.96 34.65 -28.00
C GLN A 881 -42.02 35.66 -28.66
N ARG A 882 -41.07 35.16 -29.47
CA ARG A 882 -40.14 35.99 -30.21
C ARG A 882 -40.82 36.69 -31.38
N GLU A 883 -41.70 35.98 -32.09
CA GLU A 883 -42.47 36.51 -33.21
C GLU A 883 -43.48 37.58 -32.75
N ALA A 884 -44.16 37.35 -31.61
CA ALA A 884 -45.06 38.32 -30.99
C ALA A 884 -44.35 39.62 -30.56
N GLY A 885 -43.13 39.51 -30.02
CA GLY A 885 -42.32 40.69 -29.69
C GLY A 885 -42.00 41.54 -30.92
N TRP A 886 -41.63 40.91 -32.03
CA TRP A 886 -41.37 41.61 -33.30
C TRP A 886 -42.65 42.24 -33.88
N ALA A 887 -43.77 41.51 -33.83
CA ALA A 887 -45.07 42.03 -34.26
C ALA A 887 -45.54 43.22 -33.40
N GLY A 888 -45.19 43.23 -32.12
CA GLY A 888 -45.46 44.34 -31.18
C GLY A 888 -44.52 45.54 -31.30
N GLY A 889 -43.64 45.57 -32.32
CA GLY A 889 -42.74 46.69 -32.59
C GLY A 889 -41.42 46.68 -31.79
N PHE A 890 -41.12 45.61 -31.04
CA PHE A 890 -39.85 45.49 -30.33
C PHE A 890 -38.72 45.14 -31.30
N THR A 891 -37.56 45.79 -31.15
CA THR A 891 -36.34 45.36 -31.84
C THR A 891 -35.84 44.01 -31.31
N LYS A 892 -35.00 43.29 -32.07
CA LYS A 892 -34.44 41.99 -31.64
C LYS A 892 -33.79 42.02 -30.26
N LEU A 893 -33.10 43.12 -29.93
CA LEU A 893 -32.46 43.32 -28.64
C LEU A 893 -33.49 43.58 -27.54
N GLN A 894 -34.53 44.36 -27.83
CA GLN A 894 -35.64 44.60 -26.90
C GLN A 894 -36.45 43.32 -26.65
N THR A 895 -36.75 42.53 -27.68
CA THR A 895 -37.39 41.22 -27.55
C THR A 895 -36.55 40.28 -26.68
N PHE A 896 -35.23 40.21 -26.90
CA PHE A 896 -34.36 39.40 -26.07
C PHE A 896 -34.33 39.88 -24.61
N ARG A 897 -34.07 41.17 -24.36
CA ARG A 897 -33.88 41.72 -23.02
C ARG A 897 -35.16 41.72 -22.18
N TYR A 898 -36.31 42.03 -22.78
CA TYR A 898 -37.57 42.20 -22.04
C TYR A 898 -38.47 40.95 -22.03
N ILE A 899 -38.35 40.06 -23.01
CA ILE A 899 -39.23 38.89 -23.15
C ILE A 899 -38.46 37.59 -22.90
N LEU A 900 -37.38 37.33 -23.65
CA LEU A 900 -36.71 36.02 -23.62
C LEU A 900 -35.79 35.84 -22.40
N LEU A 901 -34.94 36.83 -22.11
CA LEU A 901 -33.92 36.76 -21.05
C LEU A 901 -34.53 36.50 -19.66
N PRO A 902 -35.61 37.17 -19.21
CA PRO A 902 -36.22 36.89 -17.91
C PRO A 902 -36.76 35.45 -17.80
N GLN A 903 -37.27 34.89 -18.91
CA GLN A 903 -37.79 33.51 -18.95
C GLN A 903 -36.66 32.48 -18.95
N ALA A 904 -35.61 32.71 -19.74
CA ALA A 904 -34.44 31.83 -19.80
C ALA A 904 -33.65 31.82 -18.48
N LEU A 905 -33.52 32.98 -17.81
CA LEU A 905 -32.86 33.06 -16.50
C LEU A 905 -33.59 32.21 -15.46
N LYS A 906 -34.92 32.16 -15.51
CA LYS A 906 -35.72 31.34 -14.60
C LYS A 906 -35.50 29.84 -14.80
N SER A 907 -35.31 29.38 -16.04
CA SER A 907 -35.07 27.95 -16.31
C SER A 907 -33.63 27.53 -16.04
N VAL A 908 -32.65 28.42 -16.22
CA VAL A 908 -31.22 28.07 -16.08
C VAL A 908 -30.76 28.02 -14.61
N LEU A 909 -31.36 28.84 -13.74
CA LEU A 909 -30.95 29.01 -12.34
C LEU A 909 -30.79 27.69 -11.54
N PRO A 910 -31.73 26.72 -11.60
CA PRO A 910 -31.60 25.46 -10.84
C PRO A 910 -30.41 24.61 -11.28
N VAL A 911 -30.14 24.55 -12.58
CA VAL A 911 -29.01 23.77 -13.13
C VAL A 911 -27.70 24.51 -12.84
N TYR A 912 -27.69 25.84 -12.99
CA TYR A 912 -26.52 26.69 -12.73
C TYR A 912 -26.02 26.56 -11.29
N LYS A 913 -26.96 26.44 -10.35
CA LYS A 913 -26.66 26.19 -8.94
C LYS A 913 -25.86 24.90 -8.73
N GLY A 914 -26.26 23.81 -9.37
CA GLY A 914 -25.55 22.53 -9.28
C GLY A 914 -24.13 22.61 -9.81
N GLU A 915 -23.96 23.27 -10.96
CA GLU A 915 -22.66 23.43 -11.60
C GLU A 915 -21.71 24.30 -10.77
N PHE A 916 -22.22 25.37 -10.14
CA PHE A 916 -21.41 26.21 -9.26
C PHE A 916 -20.94 25.47 -8.01
N ILE A 917 -21.76 24.56 -7.46
CA ILE A 917 -21.34 23.70 -6.33
C ILE A 917 -20.26 22.71 -6.78
N SER A 918 -20.37 22.18 -8.01
CA SER A 918 -19.34 21.32 -8.60
C SER A 918 -18.00 22.06 -8.75
N LEU A 919 -18.03 23.30 -9.25
CA LEU A 919 -16.86 24.17 -9.39
C LEU A 919 -16.11 24.34 -8.05
N VAL A 920 -16.83 24.58 -6.96
CA VAL A 920 -16.22 24.73 -5.62
C VAL A 920 -15.50 23.45 -5.20
N LYS A 921 -16.07 22.27 -5.46
CA LYS A 921 -15.44 20.99 -5.13
C LYS A 921 -14.21 20.72 -5.97
N ILE A 922 -14.26 21.04 -7.26
CA ILE A 922 -13.13 20.87 -8.19
C ILE A 922 -11.94 21.74 -7.77
N THR A 923 -12.11 22.81 -6.99
CA THR A 923 -10.94 23.53 -6.44
C THR A 923 -10.02 22.66 -5.59
N SER A 924 -10.48 21.50 -5.09
CA SER A 924 -9.66 20.56 -4.30
C SER A 924 -8.40 20.04 -5.02
N ILE A 925 -8.34 20.18 -6.34
CA ILE A 925 -7.21 19.72 -7.16
C ILE A 925 -6.19 20.83 -7.48
N VAL A 926 -6.34 22.06 -6.96
CA VAL A 926 -5.37 23.13 -7.24
C VAL A 926 -4.01 22.95 -6.58
N GLY A 927 -3.92 22.07 -5.58
CA GLY A 927 -2.65 21.70 -4.95
C GLY A 927 -1.61 21.17 -5.94
N TYR A 928 -2.01 20.63 -7.09
CA TYR A 928 -1.12 20.16 -8.16
C TYR A 928 -0.32 21.27 -8.86
N ILE A 929 -0.75 22.52 -8.73
CA ILE A 929 -0.05 23.70 -9.26
C ILE A 929 0.43 24.63 -8.14
N ALA A 930 0.68 24.06 -6.95
CA ALA A 930 1.21 24.75 -5.76
C ALA A 930 0.29 25.85 -5.17
N VAL A 931 -1.02 25.76 -5.41
CA VAL A 931 -1.99 26.66 -4.76
C VAL A 931 -2.46 26.02 -3.45
N GLN A 932 -2.40 26.80 -2.36
CA GLN A 932 -2.87 26.37 -1.04
C GLN A 932 -4.37 26.62 -0.87
N ASP A 933 -5.17 25.63 -1.25
CA ASP A 933 -6.60 25.59 -0.98
C ASP A 933 -6.91 24.84 0.33
N LEU A 934 -8.19 24.62 0.59
CA LEU A 934 -8.65 23.93 1.79
C LEU A 934 -8.13 22.48 1.90
N THR A 935 -8.00 21.76 0.77
CA THR A 935 -7.39 20.42 0.74
C THR A 935 -5.91 20.49 1.08
N LYS A 936 -5.16 21.38 0.43
CA LYS A 936 -3.74 21.55 0.70
C LYS A 936 -3.46 22.01 2.13
N ALA A 937 -4.32 22.84 2.72
CA ALA A 937 -4.23 23.21 4.14
C ALA A 937 -4.38 22.00 5.07
N SER A 938 -5.27 21.05 4.75
CA SER A 938 -5.40 19.80 5.50
C SER A 938 -4.14 18.92 5.38
N ASP A 939 -3.55 18.83 4.19
CA ASP A 939 -2.31 18.07 4.00
C ASP A 939 -1.14 18.67 4.78
N ILE A 940 -1.04 20.01 4.84
CA ILE A 940 -0.04 20.71 5.64
C ILE A 940 -0.26 20.44 7.15
N ILE A 941 -1.51 20.45 7.63
CA ILE A 941 -1.80 20.13 9.03
C ILE A 941 -1.44 18.68 9.34
N ARG A 942 -1.77 17.74 8.45
CA ARG A 942 -1.40 16.33 8.56
C ARG A 942 0.11 16.15 8.68
N SER A 943 0.89 16.87 7.88
CA SER A 943 2.35 16.76 7.91
C SER A 943 3.00 17.34 9.16
N ARG A 944 2.41 18.36 9.78
CA ARG A 944 2.92 18.92 11.04
C ARG A 944 2.51 18.13 12.27
N THR A 945 1.31 17.56 12.26
CA THR A 945 0.70 16.94 13.44
C THR A 945 0.95 15.44 13.52
N PHE A 946 1.32 14.80 12.41
CA PHE A 946 1.42 13.35 12.29
C PHE A 946 0.09 12.64 12.59
N ASP A 947 -1.04 13.35 12.43
CA ASP A 947 -2.40 12.84 12.54
C ASP A 947 -3.04 12.76 11.15
N ALA A 948 -3.19 11.55 10.62
CA ALA A 948 -3.75 11.34 9.28
C ALA A 948 -5.28 11.38 9.24
N PHE A 949 -5.94 11.02 10.35
CA PHE A 949 -7.37 10.79 10.36
C PHE A 949 -8.15 12.08 10.58
N PHE A 950 -7.74 12.89 11.56
CA PHE A 950 -8.49 14.07 11.94
C PHE A 950 -8.54 15.15 10.83
N PRO A 951 -7.42 15.53 10.17
CA PRO A 951 -7.44 16.55 9.10
C PRO A 951 -8.30 16.15 7.89
N LEU A 952 -8.26 14.88 7.47
CA LEU A 952 -9.06 14.38 6.35
C LEU A 952 -10.56 14.42 6.64
N ILE A 953 -10.98 14.08 7.86
CA ILE A 953 -12.38 14.19 8.27
C ILE A 953 -12.79 15.68 8.35
N MET A 954 -11.92 16.52 8.91
CA MET A 954 -12.16 17.95 9.03
C MET A 954 -12.37 18.59 7.65
N VAL A 955 -11.49 18.34 6.66
CA VAL A 955 -11.62 18.92 5.33
C VAL A 955 -12.91 18.47 4.64
N ALA A 956 -13.29 17.20 4.77
CA ALA A 956 -14.55 16.68 4.23
C ALA A 956 -15.77 17.39 4.83
N VAL A 957 -15.77 17.63 6.15
CA VAL A 957 -16.82 18.38 6.86
C VAL A 957 -16.86 19.84 6.39
N LEU A 958 -15.71 20.48 6.20
CA LEU A 958 -15.64 21.88 5.77
C LEU A 958 -16.14 22.07 4.34
N TYR A 959 -15.79 21.19 3.38
CA TYR A 959 -16.35 21.23 2.03
C TYR A 959 -17.87 20.96 2.01
N PHE A 960 -18.35 20.07 2.89
CA PHE A 960 -19.79 19.83 3.06
C PHE A 960 -20.52 21.07 3.58
N LEU A 961 -19.99 21.70 4.64
CA LEU A 961 -20.54 22.94 5.21
C LEU A 961 -20.54 24.08 4.20
N LEU A 962 -19.43 24.28 3.49
CA LEU A 962 -19.29 25.29 2.45
C LEU A 962 -20.34 25.09 1.35
N SER A 963 -20.46 23.86 0.83
CA SER A 963 -21.47 23.50 -0.17
C SER A 963 -22.89 23.76 0.35
N GLY A 964 -23.17 23.38 1.60
CA GLY A 964 -24.47 23.58 2.25
C GLY A 964 -24.86 25.06 2.36
N VAL A 965 -23.94 25.93 2.79
CA VAL A 965 -24.16 27.38 2.91
C VAL A 965 -24.44 27.99 1.53
N LEU A 966 -23.64 27.63 0.52
CA LEU A 966 -23.81 28.13 -0.85
C LEU A 966 -25.15 27.68 -1.47
N ILE A 967 -25.58 26.44 -1.21
CA ILE A 967 -26.91 25.95 -1.61
C ILE A 967 -28.01 26.85 -1.06
N GLN A 968 -27.92 27.28 0.20
CA GLN A 968 -28.93 28.15 0.82
C GLN A 968 -28.91 29.56 0.24
N ILE A 969 -27.72 30.16 0.08
CA ILE A 969 -27.59 31.51 -0.52
C ILE A 969 -28.18 31.53 -1.93
N LEU A 970 -27.88 30.53 -2.75
CA LEU A 970 -28.41 30.44 -4.12
C LEU A 970 -29.93 30.17 -4.15
N SER A 971 -30.47 29.42 -3.19
CA SER A 971 -31.93 29.27 -3.04
C SER A 971 -32.63 30.59 -2.73
N LEU A 972 -32.00 31.50 -1.97
CA LEU A 972 -32.59 32.81 -1.67
C LEU A 972 -32.67 33.69 -2.92
N VAL A 973 -31.64 33.64 -3.77
CA VAL A 973 -31.63 34.34 -5.06
C VAL A 973 -32.71 33.78 -5.99
N GLU A 974 -32.87 32.45 -6.03
CA GLU A 974 -33.92 31.77 -6.81
C GLU A 974 -35.34 32.26 -6.43
N VAL A 975 -35.60 32.43 -5.13
CA VAL A 975 -36.90 32.95 -4.63
C VAL A 975 -37.15 34.41 -5.05
N GLN A 976 -36.11 35.22 -5.24
CA GLN A 976 -36.27 36.60 -5.72
C GLN A 976 -36.57 36.65 -7.22
N VAL A 977 -35.99 35.75 -8.01
CA VAL A 977 -36.11 35.73 -9.48
C VAL A 977 -37.37 35.01 -9.95
N ASP A 978 -37.88 34.00 -9.21
CA ASP A 978 -39.13 33.32 -9.56
C ASP A 978 -40.35 33.84 -8.74
N PRO A 979 -41.30 34.57 -9.36
CA PRO A 979 -42.53 35.01 -8.70
C PRO A 979 -43.39 33.87 -8.14
N LYS A 980 -43.35 32.67 -8.74
CA LYS A 980 -44.07 31.48 -8.24
C LYS A 980 -43.41 30.93 -6.98
N ALA A 981 -42.08 30.86 -6.94
CA ALA A 981 -41.33 30.51 -5.74
C ALA A 981 -41.54 31.54 -4.62
N ARG A 982 -41.56 32.83 -4.95
CA ARG A 982 -41.89 33.92 -4.02
C ARG A 982 -43.30 33.82 -3.45
N ARG A 983 -44.30 33.51 -4.27
CA ARG A 983 -45.68 33.25 -3.80
C ARG A 983 -45.77 32.00 -2.92
N LYS A 984 -45.07 30.91 -3.25
CA LYS A 984 -44.98 29.70 -2.41
C LYS A 984 -44.30 29.98 -1.06
N ALA A 985 -43.24 30.79 -1.05
CA ALA A 985 -42.54 31.20 0.16
C ALA A 985 -43.38 32.16 1.03
N ALA A 986 -44.12 33.09 0.41
CA ALA A 986 -45.05 33.98 1.10
C ALA A 986 -46.28 33.22 1.65
N ALA A 987 -46.79 32.22 0.93
CA ALA A 987 -47.89 31.36 1.37
C ALA A 987 -47.48 30.37 2.47
N SER A 988 -46.18 30.08 2.65
CA SER A 988 -45.67 29.15 3.68
C SER A 988 -45.30 29.83 5.01
N VAL A 989 -45.52 31.15 5.15
CA VAL A 989 -45.38 31.89 6.41
C VAL A 989 -46.47 31.44 7.38
N SER A 990 -46.23 30.30 8.03
CA SER A 990 -47.00 29.80 9.15
C SER A 990 -46.88 30.75 10.35
N THR A 991 -48.01 31.10 10.97
CA THR A 991 -48.11 31.85 12.24
C THR A 991 -47.57 31.08 13.45
N ASN A 992 -47.09 29.84 13.26
CA ASN A 992 -46.63 28.98 14.34
C ASN A 992 -45.13 29.22 14.64
N PRO A 993 -44.77 29.72 15.84
CA PRO A 993 -43.39 30.05 16.21
C PRO A 993 -42.44 28.85 16.14
N ILE A 994 -42.96 27.63 16.32
CA ILE A 994 -42.17 26.38 16.24
C ILE A 994 -41.79 26.05 14.80
N LYS A 995 -42.69 26.28 13.81
CA LYS A 995 -42.37 26.09 12.39
C LYS A 995 -41.37 27.13 11.88
N ARG A 996 -41.43 28.37 12.37
CA ARG A 996 -40.44 29.43 12.09
C ARG A 996 -39.07 29.09 12.65
N ALA A 997 -39.01 28.64 13.91
CA ALA A 997 -37.77 28.15 14.51
C ALA A 997 -37.23 26.94 13.73
N TRP A 998 -38.08 25.99 13.36
CA TRP A 998 -37.69 24.81 12.58
C TRP A 998 -37.15 25.16 11.18
N LEU A 999 -37.74 26.11 10.46
CA LEU A 999 -37.22 26.61 9.18
C LEU A 999 -35.87 27.35 9.33
N ARG A 1000 -35.66 28.03 10.46
CA ARG A 1000 -34.42 28.76 10.79
C ARG A 1000 -33.28 27.84 11.23
N TYR A 1001 -33.59 26.75 11.94
CA TYR A 1001 -32.62 25.75 12.40
C TYR A 1001 -32.55 24.51 11.49
N LYS A 1002 -33.36 24.44 10.43
CA LYS A 1002 -33.38 23.37 9.43
C LYS A 1002 -31.99 22.94 8.93
N PRO A 1003 -31.09 23.86 8.54
CA PRO A 1003 -29.73 23.47 8.14
C PRO A 1003 -28.89 22.93 9.30
N PHE A 1004 -29.07 23.42 10.54
CA PHE A 1004 -28.40 22.89 11.73
C PHE A 1004 -28.90 21.49 12.11
N VAL A 1005 -30.19 21.24 11.91
CA VAL A 1005 -30.81 19.92 12.10
C VAL A 1005 -30.34 18.96 11.02
N TYR A 1006 -30.19 19.39 9.76
CA TYR A 1006 -29.58 18.58 8.70
C TYR A 1006 -28.09 18.35 8.93
N LEU A 1007 -27.36 19.28 9.54
CA LEU A 1007 -25.97 19.10 9.94
C LEU A 1007 -25.82 18.04 11.02
N ILE A 1008 -26.69 18.06 12.05
CA ILE A 1008 -26.72 17.06 13.11
C ILE A 1008 -27.21 15.71 12.56
N LEU A 1009 -28.24 15.69 11.71
CA LEU A 1009 -28.69 14.46 11.04
C LEU A 1009 -27.63 13.90 10.10
N PHE A 1010 -26.88 14.74 9.38
CA PHE A 1010 -25.79 14.29 8.51
C PHE A 1010 -24.60 13.81 9.33
N ALA A 1011 -24.23 14.49 10.42
CA ALA A 1011 -23.21 14.01 11.35
C ALA A 1011 -23.62 12.68 11.99
N VAL A 1012 -24.90 12.51 12.37
CA VAL A 1012 -25.45 11.25 12.88
C VAL A 1012 -25.54 10.18 11.80
N VAL A 1013 -25.83 10.55 10.54
CA VAL A 1013 -25.87 9.63 9.39
C VAL A 1013 -24.46 9.24 8.95
N VAL A 1014 -23.47 10.12 9.07
CA VAL A 1014 -22.04 9.82 8.81
C VAL A 1014 -21.47 8.99 9.96
N LEU A 1015 -21.80 9.30 11.22
CA LEU A 1015 -21.46 8.49 12.38
C LEU A 1015 -22.16 7.12 12.31
N ALA A 1016 -23.42 7.07 11.88
CA ALA A 1016 -24.14 5.83 11.62
C ALA A 1016 -23.61 5.11 10.38
N ALA A 1017 -23.18 5.80 9.32
CA ALA A 1017 -22.57 5.23 8.10
C ALA A 1017 -21.18 4.65 8.37
N LEU A 1018 -20.41 5.25 9.29
CA LEU A 1018 -19.18 4.68 9.83
C LEU A 1018 -19.45 3.44 10.69
N ILE A 1019 -20.65 3.31 11.28
CA ILE A 1019 -21.12 2.13 12.01
C ILE A 1019 -21.89 1.14 11.09
N THR A 1020 -22.26 1.52 9.87
CA THR A 1020 -23.14 0.71 8.99
C THR A 1020 -22.45 -0.57 8.47
N PRO A 1021 -21.14 -0.58 8.15
CA PRO A 1021 -20.41 -1.83 7.89
C PRO A 1021 -20.36 -2.77 9.10
N LEU A 1022 -20.50 -2.24 10.33
CA LEU A 1022 -20.59 -3.02 11.56
C LEU A 1022 -22.02 -3.50 11.86
N LEU A 1023 -23.06 -2.79 11.37
CA LEU A 1023 -24.48 -3.15 11.58
C LEU A 1023 -25.00 -4.20 10.59
N GLU A 1024 -24.48 -4.27 9.37
CA GLU A 1024 -24.92 -5.27 8.38
C GLU A 1024 -24.55 -6.72 8.75
N ASN A 1025 -23.50 -6.90 9.55
CA ASN A 1025 -23.14 -8.22 10.10
C ASN A 1025 -24.00 -8.64 11.32
N ALA A 1026 -24.89 -7.78 11.83
CA ALA A 1026 -25.66 -8.03 13.05
C ALA A 1026 -27.18 -8.17 12.85
N ARG A 1027 -27.73 -8.05 11.62
CA ARG A 1027 -29.17 -8.27 11.34
C ARG A 1027 -29.42 -9.61 10.67
N GLY A 1028 -29.37 -10.69 11.45
CA GLY A 1028 -30.15 -11.88 11.16
C GLY A 1028 -31.62 -11.60 11.46
N VAL A 1029 -32.43 -11.28 10.44
CA VAL A 1029 -33.89 -11.42 10.56
C VAL A 1029 -34.20 -12.86 10.21
N SER A 1030 -34.54 -13.67 11.21
CA SER A 1030 -35.13 -14.99 11.00
C SER A 1030 -36.56 -14.80 10.47
N GLU A 1031 -36.71 -14.76 9.15
CA GLU A 1031 -38.00 -15.07 8.54
C GLU A 1031 -38.07 -16.62 8.43
N GLY A 1032 -39.22 -17.23 8.79
CA GLY A 1032 -39.38 -18.68 9.00
C GLY A 1032 -38.97 -19.59 7.82
N PRO A 1033 -39.08 -20.93 7.97
CA PRO A 1033 -38.62 -21.86 6.92
C PRO A 1033 -39.35 -21.65 5.59
N ILE A 1034 -38.62 -21.67 4.48
CA ILE A 1034 -39.07 -21.52 3.09
C ILE A 1034 -39.28 -22.92 2.50
N ARG A 1035 -40.53 -23.39 2.46
CA ARG A 1035 -40.87 -24.77 2.10
C ARG A 1035 -41.45 -24.92 0.70
N SER A 1036 -41.98 -23.83 0.16
CA SER A 1036 -42.66 -23.75 -1.11
C SER A 1036 -42.32 -22.45 -1.85
N LEU A 1037 -42.61 -22.39 -3.15
CA LEU A 1037 -42.40 -21.17 -3.95
C LEU A 1037 -43.23 -19.98 -3.44
N ALA A 1038 -44.37 -20.22 -2.79
CA ALA A 1038 -45.19 -19.17 -2.19
C ALA A 1038 -44.50 -18.44 -1.03
N ASP A 1039 -43.55 -19.12 -0.35
CA ASP A 1039 -42.80 -18.57 0.79
C ASP A 1039 -41.69 -17.59 0.36
N LEU A 1040 -41.52 -17.37 -0.95
CA LEU A 1040 -40.57 -16.40 -1.49
C LEU A 1040 -41.04 -14.95 -1.33
N GLU A 1041 -42.33 -14.71 -1.08
CA GLU A 1041 -42.86 -13.36 -0.86
C GLU A 1041 -42.26 -12.75 0.43
N GLY A 1042 -41.72 -11.53 0.35
CA GLY A 1042 -41.01 -10.84 1.44
C GLY A 1042 -39.50 -11.11 1.49
N ARG A 1043 -39.04 -12.17 0.83
CA ARG A 1043 -37.65 -12.67 0.92
C ARG A 1043 -36.67 -11.93 0.05
N ARG A 1044 -35.38 -12.07 0.37
CA ARG A 1044 -34.28 -11.66 -0.49
C ARG A 1044 -34.03 -12.74 -1.52
N VAL A 1045 -34.33 -12.46 -2.77
CA VAL A 1045 -34.21 -13.45 -3.84
C VAL A 1045 -33.20 -12.97 -4.87
N CYS A 1046 -32.18 -13.79 -5.11
CA CYS A 1046 -31.27 -13.58 -6.22
C CYS A 1046 -31.97 -13.92 -7.53
N VAL A 1047 -31.86 -13.01 -8.49
CA VAL A 1047 -32.28 -13.21 -9.88
C VAL A 1047 -31.16 -12.73 -10.79
N ILE A 1048 -30.98 -13.40 -11.93
CA ILE A 1048 -30.00 -12.95 -12.93
C ILE A 1048 -30.64 -11.89 -13.81
N THR A 1049 -30.07 -10.69 -13.83
CA THR A 1049 -30.66 -9.53 -14.49
C THR A 1049 -30.95 -9.80 -15.97
N GLY A 1050 -32.18 -9.50 -16.41
CA GLY A 1050 -32.55 -9.65 -17.81
C GLY A 1050 -32.78 -11.10 -18.24
N THR A 1051 -32.90 -12.05 -17.32
CA THR A 1051 -33.30 -13.43 -17.62
C THR A 1051 -34.81 -13.62 -17.47
N THR A 1052 -35.37 -14.71 -17.99
CA THR A 1052 -36.80 -14.97 -17.82
C THR A 1052 -37.16 -15.33 -16.39
N GLY A 1053 -36.22 -15.87 -15.58
CA GLY A 1053 -36.39 -16.02 -14.13
C GLY A 1053 -36.59 -14.69 -13.43
N ASP A 1054 -35.82 -13.66 -13.81
CA ASP A 1054 -35.98 -12.29 -13.33
C ASP A 1054 -37.35 -11.71 -13.73
N ILE A 1055 -37.73 -11.84 -15.01
CA ILE A 1055 -39.01 -11.33 -15.53
C ILE A 1055 -40.20 -12.08 -14.89
N ALA A 1056 -40.16 -13.41 -14.82
CA ALA A 1056 -41.22 -14.23 -14.23
C ALA A 1056 -41.39 -13.93 -12.74
N MET A 1057 -40.28 -13.77 -12.00
CA MET A 1057 -40.34 -13.37 -10.60
C MET A 1057 -40.93 -11.98 -10.41
N LYS A 1058 -40.53 -10.99 -11.22
CA LYS A 1058 -41.06 -9.62 -11.16
C LYS A 1058 -42.52 -9.53 -11.62
N ARG A 1059 -42.98 -10.47 -12.46
CA ARG A 1059 -44.38 -10.58 -12.91
C ARG A 1059 -45.28 -11.25 -11.87
N LEU A 1060 -44.82 -12.34 -11.25
CA LEU A 1060 -45.63 -13.20 -10.39
C LEU A 1060 -45.57 -12.83 -8.89
N TYR A 1061 -44.44 -12.29 -8.41
CA TYR A 1061 -44.22 -11.93 -7.02
C TYR A 1061 -44.06 -10.41 -6.89
N LYS A 1062 -44.78 -9.78 -5.96
CA LYS A 1062 -44.85 -8.30 -5.88
C LYS A 1062 -44.04 -7.72 -4.73
N ASN A 1063 -43.81 -8.47 -3.67
CA ASN A 1063 -43.06 -8.02 -2.49
C ASN A 1063 -41.79 -8.84 -2.25
N VAL A 1064 -41.00 -9.07 -3.28
CA VAL A 1064 -39.67 -9.70 -3.16
C VAL A 1064 -38.59 -8.62 -3.13
N LYS A 1065 -37.57 -8.81 -2.30
CA LYS A 1065 -36.35 -7.98 -2.32
C LYS A 1065 -35.36 -8.59 -3.31
N TYR A 1066 -35.36 -8.08 -4.53
CA TYR A 1066 -34.47 -8.57 -5.58
C TYR A 1066 -33.02 -8.20 -5.30
N LEU A 1067 -32.15 -9.21 -5.33
CA LEU A 1067 -30.72 -9.00 -5.54
C LEU A 1067 -30.44 -9.32 -7.00
N ASP A 1068 -30.28 -8.27 -7.79
CA ASP A 1068 -29.88 -8.35 -9.19
C ASP A 1068 -28.42 -8.80 -9.25
N ILE A 1069 -28.19 -9.97 -9.85
CA ILE A 1069 -26.88 -10.59 -9.98
C ILE A 1069 -26.57 -10.80 -11.46
N VAL A 1070 -25.30 -10.73 -11.85
CA VAL A 1070 -24.87 -10.96 -13.24
C VAL A 1070 -24.40 -12.41 -13.46
N TYR A 1071 -23.86 -13.05 -12.41
CA TYR A 1071 -23.24 -14.38 -12.50
C TYR A 1071 -23.83 -15.41 -11.51
N ILE A 1072 -24.08 -16.65 -11.95
CA ILE A 1072 -24.56 -17.74 -11.08
C ILE A 1072 -23.70 -17.93 -9.81
N PRO A 1073 -22.34 -17.92 -9.86
CA PRO A 1073 -21.49 -18.06 -8.67
C PRO A 1073 -21.66 -16.96 -7.62
N ASP A 1074 -22.08 -15.76 -8.03
CA ASP A 1074 -22.36 -14.65 -7.12
C ASP A 1074 -23.69 -14.84 -6.40
N ALA A 1075 -24.69 -15.39 -7.08
CA ALA A 1075 -25.96 -15.77 -6.46
C ALA A 1075 -25.74 -16.89 -5.43
N VAL A 1076 -24.95 -17.91 -5.79
CA VAL A 1076 -24.50 -18.97 -4.89
C VAL A 1076 -23.75 -18.39 -3.68
N LEU A 1077 -22.80 -17.47 -3.89
CA LEU A 1077 -22.04 -16.84 -2.80
C LEU A 1077 -22.92 -15.98 -1.89
N ALA A 1078 -23.88 -15.25 -2.47
CA ALA A 1078 -24.84 -14.44 -1.73
C ALA A 1078 -25.74 -15.34 -0.85
N MET A 1079 -26.18 -16.48 -1.38
CA MET A 1079 -26.92 -17.50 -0.62
C MET A 1079 -26.08 -18.08 0.53
N LYS A 1080 -24.83 -18.50 0.28
CA LYS A 1080 -23.93 -19.03 1.34
C LYS A 1080 -23.64 -18.01 2.45
N LYS A 1081 -23.54 -16.72 2.10
CA LYS A 1081 -23.26 -15.62 3.05
C LYS A 1081 -24.52 -15.06 3.73
N ASN A 1082 -25.69 -15.69 3.60
CA ASN A 1082 -26.96 -15.18 4.12
C ASN A 1082 -27.32 -13.78 3.62
N LYS A 1083 -26.82 -13.40 2.43
CA LYS A 1083 -27.20 -12.15 1.75
C LYS A 1083 -28.47 -12.32 0.91
N ALA A 1084 -28.76 -13.54 0.46
CA ALA A 1084 -30.00 -13.93 -0.18
C ALA A 1084 -30.59 -15.19 0.47
N ASP A 1085 -31.91 -15.32 0.42
CA ASP A 1085 -32.69 -16.41 1.03
C ASP A 1085 -33.12 -17.46 0.01
N ALA A 1086 -33.27 -17.08 -1.26
CA ALA A 1086 -33.48 -17.98 -2.39
C ALA A 1086 -32.74 -17.52 -3.65
N PHE A 1087 -32.45 -18.45 -4.55
CA PHE A 1087 -31.95 -18.17 -5.90
C PHE A 1087 -32.90 -18.77 -6.94
N VAL A 1088 -33.40 -17.92 -7.84
CA VAL A 1088 -34.35 -18.30 -8.88
C VAL A 1088 -33.69 -18.27 -10.25
N PHE A 1089 -33.75 -19.39 -10.95
CA PHE A 1089 -33.17 -19.54 -12.28
C PHE A 1089 -33.75 -20.77 -13.01
N ASP A 1090 -33.24 -21.06 -14.21
CA ASP A 1090 -33.60 -22.27 -14.97
C ASP A 1090 -33.33 -23.53 -14.12
N LYS A 1091 -34.31 -24.42 -14.04
CA LYS A 1091 -34.29 -25.59 -13.15
C LYS A 1091 -33.20 -26.57 -13.51
N ASN A 1092 -32.89 -26.75 -14.79
CA ASN A 1092 -31.79 -27.61 -15.20
C ASN A 1092 -30.48 -27.00 -14.76
N SER A 1093 -30.27 -25.70 -14.96
CA SER A 1093 -29.09 -24.98 -14.44
C SER A 1093 -28.99 -25.06 -12.90
N LEU A 1094 -30.12 -24.96 -12.19
CA LEU A 1094 -30.16 -25.09 -10.74
C LEU A 1094 -29.83 -26.50 -10.25
N LYS A 1095 -30.16 -27.57 -10.99
CA LYS A 1095 -29.72 -28.94 -10.65
C LYS A 1095 -28.20 -29.02 -10.63
N TYR A 1096 -27.52 -28.42 -11.60
CA TYR A 1096 -26.05 -28.36 -11.60
C TYR A 1096 -25.48 -27.57 -10.42
N VAL A 1097 -26.14 -26.47 -10.04
CA VAL A 1097 -25.78 -25.75 -8.80
C VAL A 1097 -25.93 -26.65 -7.58
N LEU A 1098 -27.01 -27.45 -7.48
CA LEU A 1098 -27.23 -28.36 -6.35
C LEU A 1098 -26.23 -29.51 -6.28
N ILE A 1099 -25.83 -30.08 -7.43
CA ILE A 1099 -24.83 -31.15 -7.49
C ILE A 1099 -23.52 -30.71 -6.82
N ARG A 1100 -23.12 -29.45 -7.00
CA ARG A 1100 -21.87 -28.89 -6.44
C ARG A 1100 -22.03 -28.18 -5.08
N ASN A 1101 -23.27 -28.06 -4.57
CA ASN A 1101 -23.58 -27.31 -3.36
C ASN A 1101 -24.66 -28.03 -2.55
N GLU A 1102 -24.23 -29.05 -1.81
CA GLU A 1102 -25.10 -29.92 -1.01
C GLU A 1102 -25.90 -29.15 0.05
N GLU A 1103 -25.46 -27.97 0.49
CA GLU A 1103 -26.15 -27.14 1.47
C GLU A 1103 -27.44 -26.49 0.94
N PHE A 1104 -27.68 -26.55 -0.37
CA PHE A 1104 -28.90 -26.05 -0.98
C PHE A 1104 -29.87 -27.17 -1.31
N VAL A 1105 -31.12 -26.80 -1.53
CA VAL A 1105 -32.18 -27.72 -1.94
C VAL A 1105 -33.17 -27.02 -2.85
N MET A 1106 -33.66 -27.73 -3.86
CA MET A 1106 -34.71 -27.24 -4.74
C MET A 1106 -36.05 -27.16 -4.01
N LEU A 1107 -36.75 -26.04 -4.18
CA LEU A 1107 -38.13 -25.94 -3.78
C LEU A 1107 -39.02 -26.78 -4.71
N PRO A 1108 -40.04 -27.47 -4.16
CA PRO A 1108 -40.96 -28.26 -4.96
C PRO A 1108 -41.85 -27.34 -5.83
N GLY A 1109 -42.09 -27.76 -7.06
CA GLY A 1109 -42.87 -27.02 -8.06
C GLY A 1109 -41.98 -26.28 -9.07
N GLU A 1110 -42.63 -25.48 -9.92
CA GLU A 1110 -41.99 -24.58 -10.89
C GLU A 1110 -42.68 -23.22 -10.83
N ILE A 1111 -41.91 -22.15 -11.04
CA ILE A 1111 -42.39 -20.76 -11.05
C ILE A 1111 -43.09 -20.46 -12.37
N ASP A 1112 -42.52 -20.97 -13.48
CA ASP A 1112 -43.07 -20.86 -14.82
C ASP A 1112 -42.45 -21.96 -15.71
N SER A 1113 -43.11 -22.29 -16.82
CA SER A 1113 -42.64 -23.28 -17.81
C SER A 1113 -42.89 -22.72 -19.20
N VAL A 1114 -41.81 -22.47 -19.95
CA VAL A 1114 -41.88 -21.70 -21.19
C VAL A 1114 -41.03 -22.37 -22.28
N ASP A 1115 -41.51 -22.30 -23.51
CA ASP A 1115 -40.80 -22.80 -24.68
C ASP A 1115 -39.59 -21.92 -25.00
N ILE A 1116 -38.49 -22.53 -25.43
CA ILE A 1116 -37.24 -21.85 -25.78
C ILE A 1116 -37.11 -21.82 -27.31
N GLY A 1117 -36.89 -20.63 -27.85
CA GLY A 1117 -36.64 -20.41 -29.28
C GLY A 1117 -35.36 -19.60 -29.51
N ILE A 1118 -34.85 -19.64 -30.73
CA ILE A 1118 -33.67 -18.88 -31.16
C ILE A 1118 -34.15 -17.48 -31.59
N PRO A 1119 -33.84 -16.41 -30.85
CA PRO A 1119 -34.11 -15.05 -31.28
C PRO A 1119 -33.21 -14.63 -32.45
N ILE A 1120 -33.84 -13.94 -33.39
CA ILE A 1120 -33.26 -13.44 -34.63
C ILE A 1120 -33.69 -11.98 -34.79
N LYS A 1121 -32.85 -11.18 -35.45
CA LYS A 1121 -33.17 -9.78 -35.73
C LYS A 1121 -34.53 -9.67 -36.44
N LYS A 1122 -35.39 -8.81 -35.87
CA LYS A 1122 -36.76 -8.62 -36.37
C LYS A 1122 -36.78 -8.21 -37.84
N GLY A 1123 -37.61 -8.90 -38.63
CA GLY A 1123 -37.75 -8.70 -40.08
C GLY A 1123 -36.73 -9.47 -40.93
N ASN A 1124 -35.80 -10.22 -40.33
CA ASN A 1124 -34.85 -11.07 -41.07
C ASN A 1124 -35.45 -12.46 -41.37
N THR A 1125 -36.47 -12.48 -42.24
CA THR A 1125 -37.24 -13.68 -42.56
C THR A 1125 -36.43 -14.77 -43.26
N THR A 1126 -35.37 -14.40 -43.98
CA THR A 1126 -34.48 -15.36 -44.65
C THR A 1126 -33.75 -16.25 -43.64
N VAL A 1127 -33.03 -15.63 -42.69
CA VAL A 1127 -32.32 -16.38 -41.63
C VAL A 1127 -33.30 -17.15 -40.75
N LEU A 1128 -34.47 -16.57 -40.45
CA LEU A 1128 -35.50 -17.24 -39.68
C LEU A 1128 -36.03 -18.52 -40.34
N ASN A 1129 -36.29 -18.50 -41.65
CA ASN A 1129 -36.75 -19.69 -42.36
C ASN A 1129 -35.65 -20.77 -42.45
N GLU A 1130 -34.41 -20.36 -42.75
CA GLU A 1130 -33.24 -21.25 -42.78
C GLU A 1130 -33.04 -21.99 -41.45
N ILE A 1131 -33.13 -21.26 -40.33
CA ILE A 1131 -33.01 -21.83 -38.98
C ILE A 1131 -34.21 -22.73 -38.65
N ASN A 1132 -35.43 -22.33 -39.00
CA ASN A 1132 -36.64 -23.12 -38.74
C ASN A 1132 -36.66 -24.45 -39.51
N GLU A 1133 -36.21 -24.47 -40.77
CA GLU A 1133 -36.09 -25.70 -41.55
C GLU A 1133 -35.02 -26.63 -40.97
N SER A 1134 -33.88 -26.07 -40.58
CA SER A 1134 -32.80 -26.83 -39.94
C SER A 1134 -33.24 -27.43 -38.59
N LEU A 1135 -33.95 -26.65 -37.75
CA LEU A 1135 -34.50 -27.14 -36.48
C LEU A 1135 -35.53 -28.25 -36.69
N ARG A 1136 -36.41 -28.17 -37.70
CA ARG A 1136 -37.34 -29.27 -38.03
C ARG A 1136 -36.59 -30.55 -38.39
N GLY A 1137 -35.54 -30.46 -39.21
CA GLY A 1137 -34.70 -31.63 -39.54
C GLY A 1137 -34.04 -32.26 -38.31
N LEU A 1138 -33.53 -31.45 -37.38
CA LEU A 1138 -32.96 -31.93 -36.11
C LEU A 1138 -34.02 -32.53 -35.17
N GLN A 1139 -35.25 -32.03 -35.23
CA GLN A 1139 -36.37 -32.56 -34.44
C GLN A 1139 -36.88 -33.89 -35.01
N GLU A 1140 -37.08 -33.99 -36.33
CA GLU A 1140 -37.55 -35.20 -37.02
C GLU A 1140 -36.55 -36.36 -36.95
N SER A 1141 -35.24 -36.06 -37.00
CA SER A 1141 -34.18 -37.04 -36.81
C SER A 1141 -34.02 -37.53 -35.36
N GLY A 1142 -34.73 -36.92 -34.40
CA GLY A 1142 -34.62 -37.21 -32.97
C GLY A 1142 -33.36 -36.64 -32.30
N MET A 1143 -32.54 -35.89 -33.04
CA MET A 1143 -31.27 -35.35 -32.57
C MET A 1143 -31.45 -34.36 -31.41
N LEU A 1144 -32.49 -33.51 -31.44
CA LEU A 1144 -32.76 -32.58 -30.33
C LEU A 1144 -33.06 -33.32 -29.03
N SER A 1145 -33.80 -34.44 -29.09
CA SER A 1145 -34.11 -35.27 -27.92
C SER A 1145 -32.88 -35.99 -27.39
N GLU A 1146 -32.01 -36.48 -28.29
CA GLU A 1146 -30.73 -37.10 -27.90
C GLU A 1146 -29.80 -36.07 -27.23
N MET A 1147 -29.71 -34.85 -27.79
CA MET A 1147 -28.97 -33.75 -27.18
C MET A 1147 -29.51 -33.44 -25.79
N TYR A 1148 -30.84 -33.31 -25.66
CA TYR A 1148 -31.45 -33.00 -24.37
C TYR A 1148 -31.13 -34.06 -23.32
N ARG A 1149 -31.24 -35.36 -23.67
CA ARG A 1149 -30.90 -36.46 -22.76
C ARG A 1149 -29.43 -36.41 -22.32
N ARG A 1150 -28.50 -36.27 -23.27
CA ARG A 1150 -27.05 -36.23 -22.97
C ARG A 1150 -26.64 -35.02 -22.13
N TRP A 1151 -27.26 -33.86 -22.36
CA TRP A 1151 -26.90 -32.63 -21.65
C TRP A 1151 -27.66 -32.40 -20.35
N PHE A 1152 -28.85 -32.95 -20.16
CA PHE A 1152 -29.70 -32.61 -19.01
C PHE A 1152 -30.19 -33.81 -18.18
N GLU A 1153 -30.18 -35.03 -18.71
CA GLU A 1153 -30.66 -36.23 -17.99
C GLU A 1153 -29.54 -37.18 -17.56
N GLU A 1154 -28.46 -37.25 -18.35
CA GLU A 1154 -27.28 -38.02 -18.00
C GLU A 1154 -26.38 -37.20 -17.07
N ASP A 1155 -25.95 -37.80 -15.96
CA ASP A 1155 -24.94 -37.20 -15.10
C ASP A 1155 -23.58 -37.32 -15.79
N TRP A 1156 -22.87 -36.20 -15.90
CA TRP A 1156 -21.54 -36.17 -16.51
C TRP A 1156 -20.54 -35.43 -15.61
N ASP A 1157 -19.38 -36.07 -15.38
CA ASP A 1157 -18.21 -35.44 -14.74
C ASP A 1157 -17.46 -34.53 -15.72
N THR A 1158 -17.50 -34.88 -17.01
CA THR A 1158 -16.99 -34.09 -18.13
C THR A 1158 -18.08 -33.92 -19.17
N PRO A 1159 -18.32 -32.69 -19.67
CA PRO A 1159 -19.45 -32.42 -20.55
C PRO A 1159 -19.40 -33.25 -21.84
N PRO A 1160 -20.56 -33.59 -22.41
CA PRO A 1160 -20.64 -34.25 -23.70
C PRO A 1160 -19.78 -33.53 -24.75
N PRO A 1161 -18.97 -34.27 -25.53
CA PRO A 1161 -18.12 -33.65 -26.55
C PRO A 1161 -18.98 -32.99 -27.63
N LEU A 1162 -18.58 -31.80 -28.07
CA LEU A 1162 -19.20 -31.15 -29.22
C LEU A 1162 -19.02 -32.03 -30.47
N PRO A 1163 -20.02 -32.06 -31.35
CA PRO A 1163 -19.97 -32.92 -32.53
C PRO A 1163 -18.94 -32.36 -33.53
N ASP A 1164 -18.12 -33.24 -34.09
CA ASP A 1164 -17.17 -32.90 -35.15
C ASP A 1164 -17.91 -32.79 -36.49
N LEU A 1165 -18.50 -31.62 -36.71
CA LEU A 1165 -19.29 -31.29 -37.90
C LEU A 1165 -18.56 -30.21 -38.71
N PRO A 1166 -17.63 -30.58 -39.60
CA PRO A 1166 -16.94 -29.62 -40.43
C PRO A 1166 -17.93 -28.91 -41.37
N THR A 1167 -17.70 -27.62 -41.59
CA THR A 1167 -18.46 -26.78 -42.53
C THR A 1167 -17.48 -26.22 -43.55
N ASP A 1168 -17.81 -26.26 -44.83
CA ASP A 1168 -16.97 -25.67 -45.88
C ASP A 1168 -17.13 -24.14 -45.91
N GLY A 1169 -18.18 -23.61 -45.26
CA GLY A 1169 -18.43 -22.18 -45.10
C GLY A 1169 -18.79 -21.49 -46.41
N LYS A 1170 -19.20 -22.25 -47.44
CA LYS A 1170 -19.54 -21.74 -48.78
C LYS A 1170 -20.69 -20.74 -48.72
N ASN A 1171 -21.58 -20.89 -47.75
CA ASN A 1171 -22.75 -20.03 -47.59
C ASN A 1171 -22.53 -18.86 -46.62
N GLY A 1172 -21.27 -18.57 -46.27
CA GLY A 1172 -20.88 -17.43 -45.45
C GLY A 1172 -20.71 -17.79 -43.96
N VAL A 1173 -20.80 -16.77 -43.10
CA VAL A 1173 -20.59 -16.88 -41.65
C VAL A 1173 -21.93 -16.73 -40.94
N LEU A 1174 -22.20 -17.60 -39.96
CA LEU A 1174 -23.31 -17.49 -39.03
C LEU A 1174 -22.78 -16.99 -37.69
N ARG A 1175 -23.05 -15.72 -37.36
CA ARG A 1175 -22.63 -15.12 -36.08
C ARG A 1175 -23.67 -15.42 -35.02
N MET A 1176 -23.31 -16.25 -34.05
CA MET A 1176 -24.17 -16.66 -32.96
C MET A 1176 -23.76 -15.94 -31.68
N GLY A 1177 -24.69 -15.19 -31.07
CA GLY A 1177 -24.54 -14.72 -29.70
C GLY A 1177 -24.88 -15.82 -28.70
N THR A 1178 -24.08 -15.96 -27.65
CA THR A 1178 -24.38 -16.84 -26.52
C THR A 1178 -23.90 -16.22 -25.20
N CYS A 1179 -24.26 -16.83 -24.08
CA CYS A 1179 -23.79 -16.44 -22.76
C CYS A 1179 -23.11 -17.65 -22.13
N SER A 1180 -21.79 -17.60 -21.94
CA SER A 1180 -20.98 -18.72 -21.44
C SER A 1180 -21.07 -18.91 -19.91
N LEU A 1181 -22.17 -18.49 -19.29
CA LEU A 1181 -22.31 -18.40 -17.83
C LEU A 1181 -23.56 -19.13 -17.32
N THR A 1182 -24.16 -19.97 -18.15
CA THR A 1182 -25.44 -20.65 -17.90
C THR A 1182 -25.29 -22.17 -18.05
N GLU A 1183 -24.35 -22.77 -17.33
CA GLU A 1183 -24.16 -24.24 -17.32
C GLU A 1183 -25.47 -24.96 -16.99
N PRO A 1184 -25.94 -25.91 -17.84
CA PRO A 1184 -25.20 -26.63 -18.89
C PRO A 1184 -25.45 -26.13 -20.33
N PHE A 1185 -26.11 -24.98 -20.52
CA PHE A 1185 -26.50 -24.45 -21.83
C PHE A 1185 -25.33 -23.85 -22.60
N GLY A 1186 -24.67 -22.85 -22.02
CA GLY A 1186 -23.46 -22.24 -22.53
C GLY A 1186 -22.52 -21.99 -21.36
N PHE A 1187 -21.36 -22.64 -21.36
CA PHE A 1187 -20.36 -22.49 -20.32
C PHE A 1187 -18.96 -22.80 -20.82
N VAL A 1188 -17.96 -22.26 -20.13
CA VAL A 1188 -16.58 -22.49 -20.49
C VAL A 1188 -16.10 -23.81 -19.89
N HIS A 1189 -15.73 -24.77 -20.73
CA HIS A 1189 -15.06 -26.00 -20.33
C HIS A 1189 -13.79 -26.18 -21.16
N ASN A 1190 -12.65 -26.43 -20.48
CA ASN A 1190 -11.32 -26.44 -21.11
C ASN A 1190 -11.06 -25.21 -21.99
N GLY A 1191 -11.68 -24.08 -21.60
CA GLY A 1191 -11.51 -22.83 -22.31
C GLY A 1191 -12.20 -22.67 -23.64
N GLN A 1192 -12.99 -23.65 -24.04
CA GLN A 1192 -13.93 -23.50 -25.13
C GLN A 1192 -15.31 -23.28 -24.53
N ILE A 1193 -16.11 -22.47 -25.20
CA ILE A 1193 -17.53 -22.38 -24.86
C ILE A 1193 -18.14 -23.67 -25.36
N VAL A 1194 -18.65 -24.48 -24.44
CA VAL A 1194 -19.37 -25.72 -24.71
C VAL A 1194 -20.74 -25.64 -24.07
N GLY A 1195 -21.55 -26.65 -24.28
CA GLY A 1195 -22.89 -26.72 -23.74
C GLY A 1195 -23.91 -27.06 -24.81
N HIS A 1196 -25.12 -27.32 -24.35
CA HIS A 1196 -26.24 -27.66 -25.22
C HIS A 1196 -26.47 -26.62 -26.33
N ASP A 1197 -26.39 -25.33 -25.99
CA ASP A 1197 -26.64 -24.24 -26.95
C ASP A 1197 -25.53 -24.16 -28.00
N ILE A 1198 -24.30 -24.49 -27.60
CA ILE A 1198 -23.15 -24.50 -28.52
C ILE A 1198 -23.23 -25.67 -29.48
N GLU A 1199 -23.59 -26.86 -28.99
CA GLU A 1199 -23.81 -28.01 -29.86
C GLU A 1199 -24.93 -27.72 -30.88
N LEU A 1200 -26.01 -27.06 -30.45
CA LEU A 1200 -27.08 -26.66 -31.35
C LEU A 1200 -26.55 -25.68 -32.42
N GLY A 1201 -25.75 -24.70 -32.03
CA GLY A 1201 -25.08 -23.78 -32.95
C GLY A 1201 -24.24 -24.49 -34.02
N HIS A 1202 -23.43 -25.48 -33.61
CA HIS A 1202 -22.61 -26.26 -34.55
C HIS A 1202 -23.47 -27.06 -35.54
N ARG A 1203 -24.54 -27.68 -35.06
CA ARG A 1203 -25.45 -28.46 -35.91
C ARG A 1203 -26.22 -27.59 -36.88
N LEU A 1204 -26.65 -26.41 -36.46
CA LEU A 1204 -27.31 -25.43 -37.34
C LEU A 1204 -26.35 -24.87 -38.38
N ALA A 1205 -25.13 -24.51 -38.00
CA ALA A 1205 -24.12 -24.04 -38.94
C ALA A 1205 -23.77 -25.11 -39.99
N HIS A 1206 -23.67 -26.37 -39.58
CA HIS A 1206 -23.45 -27.49 -40.48
C HIS A 1206 -24.63 -27.74 -41.43
N ALA A 1207 -25.87 -27.72 -40.92
CA ALA A 1207 -27.06 -27.85 -41.76
C ALA A 1207 -27.15 -26.74 -42.83
N LEU A 1208 -26.61 -25.56 -42.53
CA LEU A 1208 -26.60 -24.39 -43.43
C LEU A 1208 -25.33 -24.27 -44.28
N ASP A 1209 -24.33 -25.13 -44.09
CA ASP A 1209 -22.97 -25.01 -44.65
C ASP A 1209 -22.36 -23.60 -44.45
N LYS A 1210 -22.60 -23.02 -43.27
CA LYS A 1210 -22.03 -21.74 -42.84
C LYS A 1210 -20.96 -21.98 -41.81
N ARG A 1211 -19.92 -21.15 -41.82
CA ARG A 1211 -18.92 -21.14 -40.76
C ARG A 1211 -19.54 -20.52 -39.50
N LEU A 1212 -19.52 -21.23 -38.38
CA LEU A 1212 -20.02 -20.70 -37.11
C LEU A 1212 -19.00 -19.75 -36.47
N GLU A 1213 -19.45 -18.57 -36.08
CA GLU A 1213 -18.69 -17.62 -35.24
C GLU A 1213 -19.49 -17.38 -33.96
N ILE A 1214 -18.96 -17.86 -32.83
CA ILE A 1214 -19.62 -17.74 -31.52
C ILE A 1214 -19.10 -16.48 -30.82
N MET A 1215 -20.02 -15.61 -30.40
CA MET A 1215 -19.75 -14.41 -29.65
C MET A 1215 -20.32 -14.54 -28.23
N ASP A 1216 -19.43 -14.64 -27.25
CA ASP A 1216 -19.81 -14.58 -25.84
C ASP A 1216 -20.14 -13.15 -25.42
N MET A 1217 -21.24 -12.98 -24.71
CA MET A 1217 -21.68 -11.70 -24.17
C MET A 1217 -22.64 -11.88 -22.98
N THR A 1218 -22.82 -10.82 -22.22
CA THR A 1218 -23.80 -10.82 -21.12
C THR A 1218 -25.22 -10.91 -21.66
N PHE A 1219 -26.12 -11.49 -20.87
CA PHE A 1219 -27.50 -11.77 -21.29
C PHE A 1219 -28.28 -10.50 -21.70
N ASP A 1220 -28.01 -9.36 -21.05
CA ASP A 1220 -28.60 -8.06 -21.37
C ASP A 1220 -28.05 -7.43 -22.67
N ALA A 1221 -26.88 -7.86 -23.14
CA ALA A 1221 -26.24 -7.36 -24.36
C ALA A 1221 -26.70 -8.09 -25.65
N ILE A 1222 -27.32 -9.27 -25.53
CA ILE A 1222 -27.68 -10.13 -26.67
C ILE A 1222 -28.72 -9.47 -27.59
N ILE A 1223 -29.81 -8.92 -27.04
CA ILE A 1223 -30.85 -8.27 -27.86
C ILE A 1223 -30.30 -7.02 -28.59
N PRO A 1224 -29.59 -6.10 -27.91
CA PRO A 1224 -28.90 -5.00 -28.59
C PRO A 1224 -27.91 -5.46 -29.67
N ALA A 1225 -27.23 -6.59 -29.47
CA ALA A 1225 -26.31 -7.16 -30.46
C ALA A 1225 -27.05 -7.70 -31.70
N LEU A 1226 -28.23 -8.31 -31.53
CA LEU A 1226 -29.11 -8.70 -32.65
C LEU A 1226 -29.63 -7.47 -33.40
N GLU A 1227 -30.10 -6.44 -32.68
CA GLU A 1227 -30.63 -5.22 -33.29
C GLU A 1227 -29.58 -4.48 -34.12
N SER A 1228 -28.37 -4.34 -33.57
CA SER A 1228 -27.23 -3.72 -34.25
C SER A 1228 -26.67 -4.56 -35.42
N GLY A 1229 -27.05 -5.84 -35.52
CA GLY A 1229 -26.52 -6.78 -36.53
C GLY A 1229 -25.10 -7.25 -36.24
N LYS A 1230 -24.64 -7.12 -34.98
CA LYS A 1230 -23.36 -7.67 -34.52
C LYS A 1230 -23.40 -9.21 -34.52
N ILE A 1231 -24.57 -9.78 -34.25
CA ILE A 1231 -24.87 -11.21 -34.35
C ILE A 1231 -26.10 -11.42 -35.21
N ASP A 1232 -26.17 -12.60 -35.86
CA ASP A 1232 -27.26 -12.98 -36.76
C ASP A 1232 -28.38 -13.72 -35.99
N ILE A 1233 -27.97 -14.60 -35.08
CA ILE A 1233 -28.84 -15.40 -34.20
C ILE A 1233 -28.30 -15.36 -32.77
N ALA A 1234 -29.12 -15.67 -31.77
CA ALA A 1234 -28.61 -15.96 -30.44
C ALA A 1234 -29.18 -17.27 -29.89
N ILE A 1235 -28.32 -18.12 -29.35
CA ILE A 1235 -28.71 -19.36 -28.66
C ILE A 1235 -28.11 -19.27 -27.25
N ALA A 1236 -28.96 -18.86 -26.32
CA ALA A 1236 -28.61 -18.61 -24.93
C ALA A 1236 -29.84 -18.87 -24.03
N ASN A 1237 -30.54 -19.98 -24.26
CA ASN A 1237 -31.75 -20.32 -23.52
C ASN A 1237 -32.80 -19.16 -23.48
N TYR A 1238 -33.14 -18.62 -24.65
CA TYR A 1238 -34.11 -17.53 -24.76
C TYR A 1238 -35.55 -18.04 -24.84
N TYR A 1239 -36.33 -17.72 -23.81
CA TYR A 1239 -37.73 -18.10 -23.76
C TYR A 1239 -38.60 -17.26 -24.70
N LEU A 1240 -39.55 -17.93 -25.35
CA LEU A 1240 -40.52 -17.38 -26.27
C LEU A 1240 -41.64 -16.68 -25.49
N ILE A 1241 -41.39 -15.43 -25.07
CA ILE A 1241 -42.37 -14.61 -24.34
C ILE A 1241 -42.81 -13.39 -25.18
N GLU A 1242 -44.07 -12.97 -25.04
CA GLU A 1242 -44.67 -11.88 -25.85
C GLU A 1242 -43.85 -10.59 -25.82
N ASP A 1243 -43.33 -10.21 -24.65
CA ASP A 1243 -42.52 -8.98 -24.48
C ASP A 1243 -41.23 -8.99 -25.32
N ARG A 1244 -40.63 -10.16 -25.54
CA ARG A 1244 -39.42 -10.31 -26.36
C ARG A 1244 -39.73 -10.47 -27.84
N ALA A 1245 -40.84 -11.12 -28.17
CA ALA A 1245 -41.34 -11.22 -29.54
C ALA A 1245 -41.67 -9.82 -30.13
N ALA A 1246 -41.88 -8.81 -29.27
CA ALA A 1246 -41.99 -7.42 -29.70
C ALA A 1246 -40.67 -6.85 -30.28
N GLN A 1247 -39.50 -7.35 -29.87
CA GLN A 1247 -38.19 -6.80 -30.23
C GLN A 1247 -37.44 -7.66 -31.26
N VAL A 1248 -37.60 -8.98 -31.20
CA VAL A 1248 -36.93 -9.96 -32.06
C VAL A 1248 -37.94 -10.98 -32.59
N ASP A 1249 -37.64 -11.57 -33.75
CA ASP A 1249 -38.41 -12.71 -34.24
C ASP A 1249 -37.81 -14.00 -33.66
N PHE A 1250 -38.64 -14.98 -33.34
CA PHE A 1250 -38.19 -16.24 -32.76
C PHE A 1250 -38.36 -17.40 -33.74
N SER A 1251 -37.41 -18.33 -33.70
CA SER A 1251 -37.56 -19.64 -34.34
C SER A 1251 -38.71 -20.45 -33.73
N ILE A 1252 -39.06 -21.56 -34.38
CA ILE A 1252 -39.81 -22.64 -33.73
C ILE A 1252 -39.07 -23.10 -32.47
N PRO A 1253 -39.79 -23.53 -31.42
CA PRO A 1253 -39.15 -23.89 -30.18
C PRO A 1253 -38.36 -25.19 -30.34
N TYR A 1254 -37.15 -25.22 -29.78
CA TYR A 1254 -36.25 -26.38 -29.86
C TYR A 1254 -36.20 -27.18 -28.56
N MET A 1255 -36.68 -26.62 -27.44
CA MET A 1255 -36.86 -27.31 -26.17
C MET A 1255 -37.79 -26.51 -25.24
N LYS A 1256 -38.20 -27.11 -24.13
CA LYS A 1256 -38.98 -26.46 -23.07
C LYS A 1256 -38.13 -26.35 -21.81
N ALA A 1257 -38.22 -25.21 -21.11
CA ALA A 1257 -37.52 -25.05 -19.84
C ALA A 1257 -38.46 -24.61 -18.71
N GLU A 1258 -38.11 -25.09 -17.52
CA GLU A 1258 -38.84 -24.87 -16.27
C GLU A 1258 -38.02 -23.94 -15.39
N ILE A 1259 -38.67 -22.96 -14.75
CA ILE A 1259 -38.01 -22.03 -13.82
C ILE A 1259 -38.19 -22.55 -12.40
N GLY A 1260 -37.07 -22.79 -11.72
CA GLY A 1260 -37.03 -23.29 -10.35
C GLY A 1260 -36.49 -22.27 -9.36
N ALA A 1261 -36.54 -22.64 -8.07
CA ALA A 1261 -35.88 -21.90 -7.01
C ALA A 1261 -35.11 -22.86 -6.11
N ILE A 1262 -33.91 -22.49 -5.71
CA ILE A 1262 -33.16 -23.18 -4.65
C ILE A 1262 -33.08 -22.31 -3.40
N VAL A 1263 -33.11 -22.95 -2.25
CA VAL A 1263 -32.94 -22.34 -0.93
C VAL A 1263 -31.87 -23.08 -0.14
N ARG A 1264 -31.36 -22.50 0.93
CA ARG A 1264 -30.51 -23.24 1.87
C ARG A 1264 -31.33 -24.30 2.60
N ARG A 1265 -30.72 -25.47 2.85
CA ARG A 1265 -31.35 -26.58 3.58
C ARG A 1265 -31.76 -26.19 5.00
N ASP A 1266 -30.98 -25.36 5.68
CA ASP A 1266 -31.30 -24.83 7.01
C ASP A 1266 -32.35 -23.71 6.99
N ALA A 1267 -32.61 -23.14 5.82
CA ALA A 1267 -33.68 -22.19 5.59
C ALA A 1267 -35.00 -22.86 5.14
N ARG A 1268 -35.05 -24.18 4.93
CA ARG A 1268 -36.24 -24.95 4.47
C ARG A 1268 -37.01 -25.62 5.61
#